data_AF-A0A419A5F8-F1
#
_entry.id   AF-A0A419A5F8-F1
#
_cell.length_a   1.000
_cell.length_b   1.000
_cell.length_c   1.000
_cell.angle_alpha   90.00
_cell.angle_beta   90.00
_cell.angle_gamma   90.00
#
_symmetry.space_group_name_H-M   'P 1'
#
loop_
_entity.id
_entity.type
_entity.pdbx_description
1 polymer ?
#
loop_
_entity_poly.entity_id
_entity_poly.type
_entity_poly.pdbx_seq_one_letter_code
_entity_poly.pdbx_strand_id
1 'polypeptide(L)'
;MAGSGTVIPWLKRGALICALALPTLAFVPQAGAQTVDPNAPYADAYDVMNRGRLVGSWRGTISGSSISQADGQMEGQARVMGHYEGSNALGLVLHDHRHRSGLDYSEIRIAGIPCGPDGAVMQAIDPVEFQHVPAGAYASVHFINRLADTGRDDFEVGVGGWYGAGLDNPASLQTRWSDDGFTLRLTGRFKSIVYPVRNHTLDYERLSEGYHDHIHLDVEFTIANSPENQGALDLTLCEEPDVFHVVETKPLNGRENVILEGADFFIEFSAAVAEGSLDSRTVIMTTRDRNNGLSFVDLELGLEDENGIDDDKSLRIAPREPLRSGTVYEITVVGGDAGVRGNERQVLERDTTFFVSTIIDPDDLRFGIYQVSRNAPLVHGKPAAARIQVEWEELKDIHPDWQVLDYPVLAEVLDDRDNTVFPQIQQRVERPDQYTDEDRRLGEHTVNLFGWTPSPQNDPRNFRAEITPADHYPEDVEIAPAIVERTLDYAAQSIDLLTFDYYIAAHSEWRDNIDIKQSRQVVQAAQQDGAFANQIFPVARVRGRFQGTYNLQDTICTIPGVEWVVCEDGFRFWDNPASQAAGFNEWNALVRLFHEHVAAHSNADILVSYHPPSLGGTGITQAPFEQPESLRRSGDEPYWFGSPDPDLLDSLHADRTGQNTIMMSTWIPTDRMFPGILLSPLVAHEFGHVFGLPHTPYAENNAHRQEICRTGYQTVAPGIDGMRIALDGSNGWQKSSEHGNAQTRAPLLNLMFPCLYEPHNDYWIDPNQYNWLVENMPAMLRYTRDRRAEAPFFSRVQFAQLSDPAASNVVRSDAVLELPDARWIMLSGMGDGAEATLMPAIGVPGPREPLSGDGPYELRVEGASGQLLARASVGPHPFETGLWPFAVTVPVSGDPARIVLLRDGEVLAERWADPALAAPEILSHVTGSTYHAGETLEWGSASPEGLTYTVRFTANGEDWTTLAVLLGEPRFTPDPATLGPGPNPVFEIVAHDGVIEQATRLPVAIDVPLEPLTVWPEDGALIARGETAQIAFNVPIDADTLGAVVLEADGQIVPAHVARSLSGMAVTIAPQEPQAEITYTAYVDTTLKAEDGRPLNTAIRIDFTAEPPDPIEVSTAWEPTRQALLADRQIDADAAEASGAVDAVEQPALTGQGEITLELGEPISLPARILRCETVGAESVTQLEIDFETTPGDWVEIAMSRDQEEALIVEISPRGREIMAISQGSADDGWYLRLVGEHVSARAHLGEGSDQVEFAMSGECYLPP
;
A
#
# COMPACT_ATOMS: atom_id res chain seq x y z
N MET A 1 29.23 -0.92 63.88
CA MET A 1 30.32 -1.82 63.41
C MET A 1 30.72 -1.25 62.06
N ALA A 2 31.90 -0.67 61.83
CA ALA A 2 33.28 -1.14 62.06
C ALA A 2 33.65 -2.34 61.16
N GLY A 3 34.69 -2.29 60.32
CA GLY A 3 35.59 -1.15 60.00
C GLY A 3 36.88 -1.57 59.26
N SER A 4 37.80 -0.62 59.04
CA SER A 4 39.10 -0.72 58.33
C SER A 4 39.06 -0.83 56.79
N GLY A 5 39.93 -0.20 55.99
CA GLY A 5 40.65 1.07 56.20
C GLY A 5 42.18 1.07 56.04
N THR A 6 42.72 2.14 55.44
CA THR A 6 44.12 2.60 55.58
C THR A 6 44.21 4.13 55.33
N VAL A 7 45.16 4.80 55.98
CA VAL A 7 45.43 6.25 55.92
C VAL A 7 46.95 6.47 56.02
N ILE A 8 47.47 7.56 55.43
CA ILE A 8 48.65 8.39 55.83
C ILE A 8 49.41 8.92 54.59
N PRO A 9 49.47 10.26 54.38
CA PRO A 9 50.36 10.90 53.40
C PRO A 9 51.36 11.90 54.03
N TRP A 10 52.67 11.77 53.80
CA TRP A 10 53.70 12.76 54.23
C TRP A 10 54.98 12.74 53.36
N LEU A 11 55.72 13.87 53.35
CA LEU A 11 56.97 14.20 52.61
C LEU A 11 56.79 14.42 51.09
N LYS A 12 57.18 15.53 50.43
CA LYS A 12 58.18 16.63 50.56
C LYS A 12 59.59 16.40 49.98
N ARG A 13 59.90 17.10 48.87
CA ARG A 13 61.08 17.99 48.61
C ARG A 13 60.71 19.01 47.50
N GLY A 14 61.13 20.29 47.46
CA GLY A 14 61.64 21.17 48.52
C GLY A 14 62.77 22.16 48.14
N ALA A 15 62.45 23.38 47.67
CA ALA A 15 63.29 24.62 47.57
C ALA A 15 62.50 25.76 46.85
N LEU A 16 62.91 27.04 46.72
CA LEU A 16 63.30 28.16 47.63
C LEU A 16 63.63 29.40 46.70
N ILE A 17 63.45 30.71 46.99
CA ILE A 17 62.80 31.50 48.08
C ILE A 17 62.57 32.98 47.63
N CYS A 18 61.50 33.66 48.11
CA CYS A 18 61.21 35.13 48.00
C CYS A 18 61.06 35.73 46.56
N ALA A 19 60.53 36.94 46.31
CA ALA A 19 60.16 38.08 47.17
C ALA A 19 58.89 38.85 46.66
N LEU A 20 58.46 39.91 47.38
CA LEU A 20 57.30 40.77 47.10
C LEU A 20 57.59 41.88 46.08
N ALA A 21 56.63 42.15 45.17
CA ALA A 21 56.39 43.46 44.55
C ALA A 21 54.96 43.54 43.95
N LEU A 22 54.36 44.73 43.93
CA LEU A 22 53.13 45.05 43.17
C LEU A 22 53.48 45.33 41.69
N PRO A 23 52.53 45.17 40.75
CA PRO A 23 51.89 46.38 40.27
C PRO A 23 50.37 46.28 40.00
N THR A 24 49.72 47.43 40.19
CA THR A 24 48.42 47.89 39.68
C THR A 24 47.77 47.12 38.51
N LEU A 25 46.56 46.59 38.76
CA LEU A 25 45.49 46.58 37.76
C LEU A 25 44.74 47.91 37.85
N ALA A 26 44.37 48.48 36.70
CA ALA A 26 43.60 49.73 36.64
C ALA A 26 42.10 49.40 36.64
N PHE A 27 41.39 49.84 37.68
CA PHE A 27 39.92 49.88 37.64
C PHE A 27 39.47 51.00 36.72
N VAL A 28 38.77 50.65 35.63
CA VAL A 28 37.85 51.59 35.00
C VAL A 28 36.67 51.77 35.96
N PRO A 29 36.27 53.00 36.31
CA PRO A 29 35.11 53.19 37.17
C PRO A 29 33.84 52.77 36.42
N GLN A 30 33.02 51.92 37.03
CA GLN A 30 31.63 51.79 36.62
C GLN A 30 30.96 53.16 36.79
N ALA A 31 30.20 53.60 35.79
CA ALA A 31 29.36 54.79 35.88
C ALA A 31 28.11 54.47 36.72
N GLY A 32 28.29 54.27 38.03
CA GLY A 32 27.17 54.25 38.96
C GLY A 32 26.40 55.57 38.87
N ALA A 33 25.07 55.49 38.87
CA ALA A 33 24.20 56.66 38.74
C ALA A 33 24.62 57.77 39.72
N GLN A 34 24.91 58.97 39.21
CA GLN A 34 25.33 60.09 40.04
C GLN A 34 24.18 60.48 40.97
N THR A 35 24.33 60.21 42.26
CA THR A 35 23.52 60.84 43.30
C THR A 35 23.62 62.36 43.12
N VAL A 36 22.46 63.02 42.99
CA VAL A 36 22.25 64.48 42.82
C VAL A 36 23.40 65.30 43.40
N ASP A 37 24.03 66.16 42.58
CA ASP A 37 25.23 66.92 42.97
C ASP A 37 25.01 67.67 44.32
N PRO A 38 25.68 67.24 45.39
CA PRO A 38 25.46 67.81 46.73
C PRO A 38 26.06 69.21 46.87
N ASN A 39 26.75 69.74 45.85
CA ASN A 39 27.26 71.11 45.81
C ASN A 39 26.31 72.09 45.08
N ALA A 40 25.16 71.64 44.57
CA ALA A 40 24.14 72.53 44.03
C ALA A 40 23.64 73.49 45.13
N PRO A 41 23.90 74.82 45.02
CA PRO A 41 23.57 75.75 46.09
C PRO A 41 22.07 76.06 46.06
N TYR A 42 21.37 75.51 47.06
CA TYR A 42 19.90 75.44 47.17
C TYR A 42 19.27 74.41 46.23
N ALA A 43 18.34 73.62 46.78
CA ALA A 43 17.37 72.86 45.98
C ALA A 43 16.57 73.89 45.18
N ASP A 44 16.70 73.84 43.86
CA ASP A 44 16.31 74.93 42.99
C ASP A 44 14.83 74.88 42.60
N ALA A 45 14.39 75.89 41.85
CA ALA A 45 13.03 75.92 41.32
C ALA A 45 12.80 74.85 40.24
N TYR A 46 13.86 74.25 39.67
CA TYR A 46 13.76 73.29 38.57
C TYR A 46 13.34 71.91 39.09
N ASP A 47 13.97 71.40 40.14
CA ASP A 47 13.55 70.17 40.85
C ASP A 47 12.10 70.28 41.33
N VAL A 48 11.75 71.41 41.95
CA VAL A 48 10.43 71.67 42.54
C VAL A 48 9.33 71.79 41.47
N MET A 49 9.63 72.35 40.30
CA MET A 49 8.66 72.43 39.20
C MET A 49 8.48 71.09 38.48
N ASN A 50 9.52 70.26 38.35
CA ASN A 50 9.53 69.14 37.41
C ASN A 50 9.45 67.73 38.04
N ARG A 51 9.43 67.61 39.37
CA ARG A 51 9.10 66.37 40.12
C ARG A 51 9.92 65.12 39.74
N GLY A 52 11.22 65.28 39.51
CA GLY A 52 12.18 64.17 39.56
C GLY A 52 12.18 63.17 38.40
N ARG A 53 11.54 63.44 37.25
CA ARG A 53 11.76 62.65 36.01
C ARG A 53 13.03 63.09 35.27
N LEU A 54 14.18 62.83 35.91
CA LEU A 54 15.50 62.84 35.29
C LEU A 54 15.74 61.45 34.70
N VAL A 55 16.25 61.35 33.47
CA VAL A 55 16.25 60.08 32.71
C VAL A 55 17.60 59.67 32.14
N GLY A 56 18.64 60.49 32.31
CA GLY A 56 19.99 60.15 31.87
C GLY A 56 20.96 61.32 32.01
N SER A 57 22.22 61.07 31.69
CA SER A 57 23.30 62.06 31.72
C SER A 57 23.85 62.33 30.33
N TRP A 58 24.36 63.54 30.13
CA TRP A 58 24.97 63.95 28.87
C TRP A 58 26.28 64.68 29.10
N ARG A 59 27.15 64.61 28.11
CA ARG A 59 28.47 65.25 28.08
C ARG A 59 28.75 65.79 26.68
N GLY A 60 29.65 66.75 26.56
CA GLY A 60 30.09 67.18 25.24
C GLY A 60 30.96 68.41 25.25
N THR A 61 31.10 69.00 24.07
CA THR A 61 31.83 70.24 23.86
C THR A 61 31.04 71.25 23.07
N ILE A 62 31.21 72.51 23.45
CA ILE A 62 30.86 73.68 22.64
C ILE A 62 32.14 74.43 22.33
N SER A 63 32.30 74.91 21.09
CA SER A 63 33.48 75.68 20.70
C SER A 63 33.21 76.69 19.59
N GLY A 64 34.02 77.74 19.55
CA GLY A 64 34.13 78.66 18.43
C GLY A 64 33.25 79.92 18.54
N SER A 65 32.54 80.10 19.65
CA SER A 65 31.81 81.34 19.90
C SER A 65 32.76 82.51 20.13
N SER A 66 32.34 83.72 19.74
CA SER A 66 33.03 84.96 20.14
C SER A 66 32.53 85.53 21.49
N ILE A 67 31.46 84.96 22.06
CA ILE A 67 30.69 85.55 23.18
C ILE A 67 30.17 84.52 24.22
N SER A 68 30.27 83.22 23.96
CA SER A 68 29.83 82.18 24.90
C SER A 68 30.82 82.01 26.05
N GLN A 69 30.36 82.13 27.30
CA GLN A 69 31.18 81.73 28.46
C GLN A 69 31.28 80.20 28.64
N ALA A 70 30.57 79.40 27.82
CA ALA A 70 30.57 77.94 27.90
C ALA A 70 31.63 77.24 27.02
N ASP A 71 32.37 77.97 26.17
CA ASP A 71 33.36 77.44 25.21
C ASP A 71 34.38 76.50 25.93
N GLY A 72 34.21 75.18 25.75
CA GLY A 72 34.78 74.17 26.64
C GLY A 72 33.97 72.87 26.72
N GLN A 73 34.12 72.16 27.85
CA GLN A 73 33.46 70.89 28.16
C GLN A 73 32.16 71.14 28.95
N MET A 74 31.01 70.75 28.38
CA MET A 74 29.69 70.82 29.01
C MET A 74 29.29 69.44 29.54
N GLU A 75 28.57 69.39 30.66
CA GLU A 75 27.96 68.15 31.18
C GLU A 75 26.75 68.47 32.05
N GLY A 76 25.84 67.51 32.17
CA GLY A 76 24.67 67.66 33.02
C GLY A 76 23.62 66.56 32.82
N GLN A 77 22.37 66.91 33.10
CA GLN A 77 21.26 65.97 33.13
C GLN A 77 20.28 66.23 31.97
N ALA A 78 19.59 65.16 31.58
CA ALA A 78 18.62 65.17 30.51
C ALA A 78 17.20 64.88 31.00
N ARG A 79 16.22 65.40 30.25
CA ARG A 79 14.80 65.13 30.41
C ARG A 79 14.19 64.72 29.06
N VAL A 80 13.47 63.60 29.06
CA VAL A 80 12.50 63.28 28.00
C VAL A 80 11.29 64.19 28.15
N MET A 81 10.95 64.89 27.06
CA MET A 81 9.61 65.42 26.84
C MET A 81 8.84 64.33 26.10
N GLY A 82 7.90 63.69 26.80
CA GLY A 82 7.06 62.64 26.22
C GLY A 82 6.19 63.17 25.09
N HIS A 83 5.63 62.23 24.31
CA HIS A 83 4.87 62.47 23.09
C HIS A 83 3.98 63.73 23.14
N TYR A 84 4.06 64.53 22.07
CA TYR A 84 2.92 65.37 21.72
C TYR A 84 1.77 64.43 21.30
N GLU A 85 0.58 64.69 21.83
CA GLU A 85 -0.63 63.90 21.63
C GLU A 85 -0.91 63.72 20.12
N GLY A 86 -0.76 62.49 19.62
CA GLY A 86 -0.81 62.18 18.18
C GLY A 86 0.52 62.31 17.41
N SER A 87 1.67 62.01 18.02
CA SER A 87 2.96 61.96 17.29
C SER A 87 3.95 60.89 17.79
N ASN A 88 4.52 60.14 16.85
CA ASN A 88 5.52 59.08 17.08
C ASN A 88 6.94 59.69 17.15
N ALA A 89 7.10 60.77 17.93
CA ALA A 89 8.29 61.61 17.92
C ALA A 89 8.81 61.89 19.34
N LEU A 90 10.05 61.50 19.60
CA LEU A 90 10.74 61.73 20.87
C LEU A 90 11.26 63.17 20.98
N GLY A 91 11.18 63.73 22.20
CA GLY A 91 11.74 65.02 22.57
C GLY A 91 12.70 64.93 23.76
N LEU A 92 13.81 65.65 23.71
CA LEU A 92 14.86 65.69 24.73
C LEU A 92 15.27 67.14 25.05
N VAL A 93 15.48 67.43 26.33
CA VAL A 93 16.15 68.66 26.77
C VAL A 93 17.38 68.29 27.61
N LEU A 94 18.54 68.84 27.23
CA LEU A 94 19.84 68.63 27.87
C LEU A 94 20.25 69.94 28.54
N HIS A 95 20.42 69.93 29.87
CA HIS A 95 20.78 71.13 30.64
C HIS A 95 22.27 71.11 31.02
N ASP A 96 23.00 72.21 30.78
CA ASP A 96 24.36 72.38 31.29
C ASP A 96 24.31 72.80 32.76
N HIS A 97 24.80 71.95 33.65
CA HIS A 97 24.83 72.21 35.10
C HIS A 97 26.18 72.79 35.55
N ARG A 98 27.20 72.68 34.70
CA ARG A 98 28.59 73.04 34.95
C ARG A 98 28.84 74.53 34.73
N HIS A 99 28.13 75.14 33.78
CA HIS A 99 28.11 76.59 33.56
C HIS A 99 26.71 77.14 33.90
N ARG A 100 26.63 78.00 34.92
CA ARG A 100 25.39 78.70 35.33
C ARG A 100 25.69 80.01 36.06
N SER A 101 24.76 80.95 35.99
CA SER A 101 24.79 82.23 36.70
C SER A 101 23.45 82.46 37.41
N GLY A 102 23.36 82.08 38.69
CA GLY A 102 22.12 82.14 39.46
C GLY A 102 21.08 81.16 38.94
N LEU A 103 20.00 81.68 38.33
CA LEU A 103 18.93 80.89 37.68
C LEU A 103 19.14 80.71 36.17
N ASP A 104 20.12 81.38 35.58
CA ASP A 104 20.40 81.30 34.16
C ASP A 104 21.44 80.20 33.87
N TYR A 105 21.12 79.36 32.89
CA TYR A 105 21.88 78.21 32.41
C TYR A 105 21.67 78.06 30.91
N SER A 106 22.52 77.27 30.25
CA SER A 106 22.36 76.95 28.83
C SER A 106 21.71 75.57 28.65
N GLU A 107 20.88 75.42 27.62
CA GLU A 107 20.12 74.19 27.36
C GLU A 107 20.08 73.85 25.85
N ILE A 108 20.23 72.57 25.51
CA ILE A 108 19.98 72.05 24.15
C ILE A 108 18.59 71.43 24.15
N ARG A 109 17.76 71.75 23.16
CA ARG A 109 16.47 71.11 22.94
C ARG A 109 16.46 70.40 21.59
N ILE A 110 16.06 69.13 21.60
CA ILE A 110 15.92 68.26 20.44
C ILE A 110 14.48 67.73 20.43
N ALA A 111 13.78 67.74 19.31
CA ALA A 111 12.44 67.14 19.19
C ALA A 111 12.15 66.75 17.74
N GLY A 112 11.25 65.79 17.51
CA GLY A 112 11.04 65.26 16.17
C GLY A 112 12.04 64.15 15.80
N ILE A 113 12.53 63.42 16.80
CA ILE A 113 13.35 62.22 16.58
C ILE A 113 12.38 61.05 16.35
N PRO A 114 12.37 60.38 15.18
CA PRO A 114 11.56 59.19 14.96
C PRO A 114 12.14 57.99 15.71
N CYS A 115 11.29 57.03 16.08
CA CYS A 115 11.70 55.68 16.45
C CYS A 115 12.36 54.96 15.26
N GLY A 116 13.26 54.01 15.52
CA GLY A 116 13.74 52.99 14.56
C GLY A 116 14.26 53.53 13.22
N PRO A 117 15.59 53.68 13.03
CA PRO A 117 16.47 52.49 13.02
C PRO A 117 17.74 52.62 13.88
N ASP A 118 18.31 51.48 14.29
CA ASP A 118 19.58 51.47 15.03
C ASP A 118 20.75 52.04 14.22
N GLY A 119 21.59 52.84 14.87
CA GLY A 119 22.80 53.45 14.29
C GLY A 119 22.57 54.53 13.23
N ALA A 120 21.32 54.83 12.86
CA ALA A 120 21.00 55.76 11.78
C ALA A 120 21.45 57.20 12.08
N VAL A 121 21.96 57.90 11.05
CA VAL A 121 22.35 59.31 11.12
C VAL A 121 21.31 60.16 10.37
N MET A 122 20.48 60.88 11.13
CA MET A 122 19.51 61.83 10.59
C MET A 122 20.04 63.26 10.61
N GLN A 123 19.46 64.14 9.79
CA GLN A 123 19.78 65.56 9.79
C GLN A 123 18.92 66.33 10.80
N ALA A 124 19.49 67.37 11.41
CA ALA A 124 18.85 68.17 12.44
C ALA A 124 19.00 69.68 12.17
N ILE A 125 17.90 70.42 12.21
CA ILE A 125 17.79 71.84 11.81
C ILE A 125 16.96 72.67 12.80
N ASP A 126 17.08 73.99 12.74
CA ASP A 126 16.33 74.92 13.59
C ASP A 126 14.82 74.92 13.27
N PRO A 127 13.93 74.94 14.29
CA PRO A 127 12.48 75.00 14.13
C PRO A 127 11.95 76.11 13.19
N VAL A 128 12.66 77.21 13.00
CA VAL A 128 12.22 78.34 12.15
C VAL A 128 12.39 78.04 10.65
N GLU A 129 13.30 77.14 10.28
CA GLU A 129 13.59 76.77 8.88
C GLU A 129 12.56 75.74 8.32
N PHE A 130 11.66 75.20 9.16
CA PHE A 130 10.78 74.05 8.85
C PHE A 130 9.67 74.28 7.80
N GLN A 131 9.41 75.51 7.34
CA GLN A 131 8.15 75.84 6.65
C GLN A 131 7.86 75.06 5.35
N HIS A 132 8.86 74.38 4.78
CA HIS A 132 8.74 73.60 3.53
C HIS A 132 9.31 72.17 3.66
N VAL A 133 9.51 71.66 4.87
CA VAL A 133 10.15 70.36 5.14
C VAL A 133 9.09 69.32 5.57
N PRO A 134 9.05 68.10 4.98
CA PRO A 134 8.15 67.03 5.46
C PRO A 134 8.44 66.62 6.90
N ALA A 135 7.39 66.35 7.67
CA ALA A 135 7.53 65.80 9.02
C ALA A 135 8.24 64.43 8.99
N GLY A 136 9.05 64.13 10.02
CA GLY A 136 9.84 62.91 10.12
C GLY A 136 11.19 62.91 9.38
N ALA A 137 11.36 63.75 8.34
CA ALA A 137 12.61 63.79 7.56
C ALA A 137 13.80 64.44 8.29
N TYR A 138 13.54 65.26 9.33
CA TYR A 138 14.54 66.02 10.08
C TYR A 138 14.15 66.11 11.56
N ALA A 139 15.16 66.05 12.44
CA ALA A 139 14.99 66.44 13.84
C ALA A 139 15.02 67.96 13.97
N SER A 140 14.16 68.52 14.80
CA SER A 140 14.25 69.93 15.21
C SER A 140 15.26 70.07 16.35
N VAL A 141 16.17 71.03 16.25
CA VAL A 141 17.21 71.25 17.27
C VAL A 141 17.58 72.72 17.43
N HIS A 142 17.66 73.18 18.68
CA HIS A 142 18.14 74.52 19.03
C HIS A 142 18.89 74.52 20.36
N PHE A 143 19.88 75.40 20.49
CA PHE A 143 20.64 75.63 21.72
C PHE A 143 20.34 77.03 22.25
N ILE A 144 19.94 77.11 23.51
CA ILE A 144 19.57 78.36 24.19
C ILE A 144 20.71 78.71 25.15
N ASN A 145 21.53 79.69 24.77
CA ASN A 145 22.68 80.14 25.53
C ASN A 145 22.33 81.39 26.37
N ARG A 146 21.83 81.18 27.60
CA ARG A 146 21.51 82.30 28.51
C ARG A 146 22.75 82.90 29.19
N LEU A 147 23.92 82.35 28.91
CA LEU A 147 25.23 82.74 29.45
C LEU A 147 26.13 83.40 28.41
N ALA A 148 25.55 83.83 27.28
CA ALA A 148 26.28 84.59 26.27
C ALA A 148 26.56 86.02 26.77
N ASP A 149 27.85 86.36 26.88
CA ASP A 149 28.34 87.67 27.26
C ASP A 149 28.86 88.38 26.00
N THR A 150 28.03 89.28 25.47
CA THR A 150 28.35 90.09 24.27
C THR A 150 29.44 91.15 24.53
N GLY A 151 29.91 91.28 25.79
CA GLY A 151 30.78 92.36 26.24
C GLY A 151 30.13 93.75 26.20
N ARG A 152 28.80 93.81 25.98
CA ARG A 152 28.04 95.04 25.71
C ARG A 152 26.63 94.95 26.27
N ASP A 153 26.30 95.83 27.21
CA ASP A 153 24.96 95.96 27.79
C ASP A 153 23.89 96.41 26.78
N ASP A 154 24.30 96.88 25.61
CA ASP A 154 23.43 97.26 24.50
C ASP A 154 23.32 96.22 23.38
N PHE A 155 23.76 94.96 23.57
CA PHE A 155 23.64 93.86 22.59
C PHE A 155 23.12 92.55 23.21
N GLU A 156 22.24 91.85 22.49
CA GLU A 156 21.60 90.57 22.89
C GLU A 156 21.78 89.50 21.78
N VAL A 157 21.72 88.22 22.14
CA VAL A 157 21.96 87.08 21.23
C VAL A 157 20.64 86.39 20.87
N GLY A 158 20.10 86.70 19.69
CA GLY A 158 18.78 86.21 19.28
C GLY A 158 17.67 86.63 20.25
N VAL A 159 16.45 86.16 20.01
CA VAL A 159 15.34 86.38 20.95
C VAL A 159 15.50 85.39 22.11
N GLY A 160 16.20 85.79 23.17
CA GLY A 160 16.39 84.99 24.38
C GLY A 160 17.50 83.92 24.31
N GLY A 161 18.57 84.14 23.56
CA GLY A 161 19.79 83.30 23.58
C GLY A 161 19.88 82.21 22.51
N TRP A 162 19.01 82.19 21.49
CA TRP A 162 18.83 81.03 20.61
C TRP A 162 19.91 80.91 19.51
N TYR A 163 20.45 79.71 19.35
CA TYR A 163 21.32 79.26 18.26
C TYR A 163 20.67 78.08 17.54
N GLY A 164 20.63 78.12 16.21
CA GLY A 164 19.97 77.13 15.36
C GLY A 164 20.90 76.52 14.31
N ALA A 165 20.68 75.25 13.95
CA ALA A 165 21.34 74.64 12.78
C ALA A 165 20.59 75.06 11.49
N GLY A 166 21.29 75.57 10.49
CA GLY A 166 20.65 76.07 9.26
C GLY A 166 20.37 74.96 8.24
N LEU A 167 19.34 75.12 7.41
CA LEU A 167 18.99 74.12 6.39
C LEU A 167 20.14 73.83 5.40
N ASP A 168 20.92 74.85 5.03
CA ASP A 168 22.11 74.73 4.15
C ASP A 168 23.30 73.99 4.80
N ASN A 169 23.28 73.82 6.13
CA ASN A 169 24.35 73.19 6.91
C ASN A 169 23.72 72.59 8.20
N PRO A 170 22.99 71.47 8.10
CA PRO A 170 22.35 70.83 9.25
C PRO A 170 23.38 70.31 10.24
N ALA A 171 22.94 70.08 11.48
CA ALA A 171 23.65 69.19 12.39
C ALA A 171 23.33 67.73 12.03
N SER A 172 24.23 66.81 12.38
CA SER A 172 23.96 65.38 12.34
C SER A 172 23.51 64.92 13.73
N LEU A 173 22.42 64.15 13.77
CA LEU A 173 21.95 63.44 14.96
C LEU A 173 22.05 61.94 14.68
N GLN A 174 22.73 61.20 15.55
CA GLN A 174 22.82 59.75 15.47
C GLN A 174 22.23 59.13 16.73
N THR A 175 21.37 58.13 16.58
CA THR A 175 20.77 57.35 17.67
C THR A 175 21.27 55.91 17.61
N ARG A 176 21.40 55.28 18.78
CA ARG A 176 21.70 53.86 18.89
C ARG A 176 21.03 53.24 20.12
N TRP A 177 20.37 52.10 19.93
CA TRP A 177 19.78 51.27 20.97
C TRP A 177 20.63 50.02 21.20
N SER A 178 20.52 49.43 22.39
CA SER A 178 21.23 48.22 22.81
C SER A 178 20.65 47.70 24.11
N ASP A 179 20.94 46.45 24.46
CA ASP A 179 20.56 45.82 25.72
C ASP A 179 21.03 46.62 26.95
N ASP A 180 22.20 47.27 26.85
CA ASP A 180 22.78 48.16 27.87
C ASP A 180 22.11 49.55 27.95
N GLY A 181 21.26 49.92 26.98
CA GLY A 181 20.50 51.18 26.94
C GLY A 181 20.52 51.94 25.61
N PHE A 182 20.11 53.21 25.68
CA PHE A 182 19.99 54.14 24.54
C PHE A 182 21.08 55.19 24.56
N THR A 183 21.64 55.50 23.39
CA THR A 183 22.61 56.59 23.18
C THR A 183 22.22 57.48 22.02
N LEU A 184 22.56 58.76 22.14
CA LEU A 184 22.32 59.77 21.11
C LEU A 184 23.52 60.71 21.03
N ARG A 185 23.98 61.00 19.82
CA ARG A 185 25.03 61.98 19.56
C ARG A 185 24.55 63.06 18.59
N LEU A 186 24.67 64.32 19.00
CA LEU A 186 24.38 65.50 18.18
C LEU A 186 25.71 66.20 17.88
N THR A 187 26.06 66.33 16.60
CA THR A 187 27.28 67.02 16.18
C THR A 187 26.99 67.97 15.01
N GLY A 188 27.38 69.24 15.11
CA GLY A 188 27.02 70.22 14.07
C GLY A 188 27.34 71.67 14.39
N ARG A 189 27.15 72.55 13.41
CA ARG A 189 27.41 74.00 13.55
C ARG A 189 26.09 74.78 13.60
N PHE A 190 25.94 75.59 14.64
CA PHE A 190 24.77 76.40 14.90
C PHE A 190 25.12 77.89 14.72
N LYS A 191 24.15 78.68 14.24
CA LYS A 191 24.25 80.12 13.99
C LYS A 191 23.28 80.89 14.90
N SER A 192 23.64 82.10 15.30
CA SER A 192 22.73 83.07 15.90
C SER A 192 22.92 84.46 15.27
N ILE A 193 22.07 85.42 15.64
CA ILE A 193 22.20 86.84 15.30
C ILE A 193 22.38 87.60 16.61
N VAL A 194 23.55 88.18 16.82
CA VAL A 194 23.80 89.15 17.88
C VAL A 194 23.36 90.51 17.38
N TYR A 195 22.42 91.16 18.06
CA TYR A 195 21.84 92.42 17.63
C TYR A 195 21.85 93.48 18.74
N PRO A 196 21.88 94.78 18.40
CA PRO A 196 21.74 95.83 19.39
C PRO A 196 20.32 95.89 19.97
N VAL A 197 20.22 96.17 21.26
CA VAL A 197 18.96 96.33 22.00
C VAL A 197 18.89 97.68 22.71
N ARG A 198 17.66 98.20 22.81
CA ARG A 198 17.30 99.37 23.59
C ARG A 198 16.20 98.95 24.56
N ASN A 199 16.47 98.97 25.86
CA ASN A 199 15.56 98.52 26.92
C ASN A 199 15.02 97.08 26.72
N HIS A 200 15.89 96.11 26.38
CA HIS A 200 15.51 94.71 26.06
C HIS A 200 14.49 94.58 24.89
N THR A 201 14.56 95.51 23.93
CA THR A 201 13.83 95.42 22.67
C THR A 201 14.77 95.72 21.51
N LEU A 202 14.55 95.07 20.36
CA LEU A 202 15.41 95.18 19.17
C LEU A 202 15.57 96.64 18.71
N ASP A 203 16.82 97.13 18.67
CA ASP A 203 17.09 98.50 18.24
C ASP A 203 17.15 98.58 16.70
N TYR A 204 15.97 98.67 16.09
CA TYR A 204 15.79 98.74 14.63
C TYR A 204 16.59 99.89 13.97
N GLU A 205 16.91 100.97 14.67
CA GLU A 205 17.74 102.07 14.14
C GLU A 205 19.21 101.66 13.97
N ARG A 206 19.65 100.66 14.73
CA ARG A 206 21.04 100.20 14.83
C ARG A 206 21.26 98.78 14.31
N LEU A 207 20.23 98.12 13.79
CA LEU A 207 20.26 96.71 13.37
C LEU A 207 21.46 96.32 12.49
N SER A 208 22.00 97.25 11.69
CA SER A 208 23.21 97.07 10.87
C SER A 208 24.54 96.98 11.65
N GLU A 209 24.54 97.23 12.97
CA GLU A 209 25.67 96.90 13.86
C GLU A 209 25.64 95.44 14.33
N GLY A 210 24.55 94.69 14.06
CA GLY A 210 24.43 93.28 14.39
C GLY A 210 25.36 92.38 13.56
N TYR A 211 25.68 91.21 14.11
CA TYR A 211 26.58 90.24 13.49
C TYR A 211 26.16 88.80 13.81
N HIS A 212 26.68 87.82 13.05
CA HIS A 212 26.39 86.41 13.27
C HIS A 212 27.47 85.76 14.14
N ASP A 213 27.11 85.34 15.36
CA ASP A 213 27.93 84.40 16.12
C ASP A 213 27.63 82.96 15.68
N HIS A 214 28.63 82.09 15.84
CA HIS A 214 28.54 80.69 15.43
C HIS A 214 29.20 79.81 16.48
N ILE A 215 28.60 78.64 16.72
CA ILE A 215 29.15 77.63 17.62
C ILE A 215 29.20 76.28 16.92
N HIS A 216 30.12 75.43 17.33
CA HIS A 216 30.11 74.01 17.02
C HIS A 216 29.78 73.25 18.30
N LEU A 217 28.75 72.40 18.22
CA LEU A 217 28.37 71.44 19.26
C LEU A 217 28.81 70.05 18.82
N ASP A 218 29.39 69.29 19.76
CA ASP A 218 29.54 67.83 19.68
C ASP A 218 29.20 67.27 21.06
N VAL A 219 28.01 66.69 21.19
CA VAL A 219 27.43 66.25 22.47
C VAL A 219 26.87 64.83 22.37
N GLU A 220 27.00 64.10 23.47
CA GLU A 220 26.65 62.69 23.60
C GLU A 220 25.79 62.50 24.86
N PHE A 221 24.66 61.83 24.68
CA PHE A 221 23.65 61.54 25.69
C PHE A 221 23.52 60.02 25.87
N THR A 222 23.30 59.57 27.10
CA THR A 222 23.13 58.15 27.43
C THR A 222 22.04 57.95 28.47
N ILE A 223 21.13 57.01 28.18
CA ILE A 223 20.22 56.37 29.13
C ILE A 223 20.70 54.93 29.28
N ALA A 224 21.13 54.53 30.48
CA ALA A 224 21.47 53.14 30.76
C ALA A 224 20.19 52.32 31.00
N ASN A 225 20.14 51.08 30.51
CA ASN A 225 19.03 50.17 30.80
C ASN A 225 19.02 49.80 32.28
N SER A 226 17.94 50.13 32.97
CA SER A 226 17.76 49.85 34.40
C SER A 226 16.28 49.90 34.79
N PRO A 227 15.88 49.22 35.89
CA PRO A 227 14.50 49.30 36.40
C PRO A 227 14.05 50.71 36.81
N GLU A 228 15.00 51.64 36.99
CA GLU A 228 14.71 53.05 37.31
C GLU A 228 14.47 53.88 36.03
N ASN A 229 15.01 53.44 34.88
CA ASN A 229 14.93 54.11 33.58
C ASN A 229 13.97 53.44 32.58
N GLN A 230 13.48 52.22 32.83
CA GLN A 230 12.66 51.43 31.90
C GLN A 230 11.54 52.24 31.24
N GLY A 231 10.66 52.86 32.05
CA GLY A 231 9.57 53.72 31.59
C GLY A 231 9.98 55.05 30.92
N ALA A 232 11.26 55.24 30.62
CA ALA A 232 11.79 56.27 29.73
C ALA A 232 12.50 55.68 28.48
N LEU A 233 12.92 54.41 28.51
CA LEU A 233 13.36 53.63 27.35
C LEU A 233 12.16 53.11 26.54
N ASP A 234 11.08 52.68 27.21
CA ASP A 234 9.82 52.28 26.58
C ASP A 234 9.28 53.41 25.67
N LEU A 235 9.44 54.67 26.11
CA LEU A 235 9.09 55.89 25.35
C LEU A 235 10.04 56.21 24.17
N THR A 236 10.98 55.31 23.85
CA THR A 236 11.88 55.41 22.67
C THR A 236 11.68 54.27 21.68
N LEU A 237 10.80 53.32 22.00
CA LEU A 237 10.31 52.26 21.13
C LEU A 237 8.94 52.70 20.57
N CYS A 238 8.58 52.24 19.38
CA CYS A 238 7.27 52.50 18.77
C CYS A 238 6.56 51.18 18.49
N GLU A 239 5.24 51.19 18.60
CA GLU A 239 4.36 50.16 18.04
C GLU A 239 4.32 50.32 16.50
N GLU A 240 4.34 49.22 15.76
CA GLU A 240 4.21 49.22 14.29
C GLU A 240 2.73 49.30 13.87
N PRO A 241 2.40 49.94 12.73
CA PRO A 241 1.02 50.04 12.25
C PRO A 241 0.57 48.77 11.50
N ASP A 242 -0.64 48.29 11.80
CA ASP A 242 -1.21 47.08 11.19
C ASP A 242 -1.29 47.16 9.65
N VAL A 243 -0.63 46.21 8.97
CA VAL A 243 -0.66 46.07 7.51
C VAL A 243 -2.01 45.50 7.08
N PHE A 244 -2.66 46.11 6.09
CA PHE A 244 -3.89 45.58 5.48
C PHE A 244 -3.55 44.49 4.47
N HIS A 245 -3.88 43.24 4.82
CA HIS A 245 -3.60 42.05 4.03
C HIS A 245 -4.79 41.08 4.09
N VAL A 246 -4.83 40.14 3.14
CA VAL A 246 -5.71 38.96 3.23
C VAL A 246 -5.15 38.03 4.30
N VAL A 247 -5.99 37.63 5.25
CA VAL A 247 -5.68 36.70 6.35
C VAL A 247 -5.94 35.27 5.91
N GLU A 248 -7.13 34.99 5.39
CA GLU A 248 -7.58 33.67 4.94
C GLU A 248 -8.40 33.79 3.65
N THR A 249 -8.36 32.74 2.83
CA THR A 249 -9.33 32.50 1.75
C THR A 249 -10.04 31.19 2.03
N LYS A 250 -11.37 31.20 2.06
CA LYS A 250 -12.21 29.99 2.10
C LYS A 250 -12.88 29.79 0.74
N PRO A 251 -12.64 28.66 0.06
CA PRO A 251 -11.71 27.60 0.42
C PRO A 251 -10.26 28.02 0.15
N LEU A 252 -9.31 27.22 0.63
CA LEU A 252 -7.88 27.46 0.43
C LEU A 252 -7.49 27.41 -1.06
N ASN A 253 -6.37 28.07 -1.39
CA ASN A 253 -5.81 28.06 -2.74
C ASN A 253 -5.48 26.63 -3.20
N GLY A 254 -6.11 26.19 -4.30
CA GLY A 254 -5.95 24.85 -4.86
C GLY A 254 -7.11 23.91 -4.55
N ARG A 255 -8.17 24.38 -3.86
CA ARG A 255 -9.34 23.56 -3.52
C ARG A 255 -9.96 22.95 -4.77
N GLU A 256 -10.07 21.62 -4.74
CA GLU A 256 -10.75 20.81 -5.75
C GLU A 256 -12.22 20.58 -5.38
N ASN A 257 -12.99 20.02 -6.31
CA ASN A 257 -14.38 19.60 -6.09
C ASN A 257 -15.31 20.72 -5.55
N VAL A 258 -15.14 21.95 -6.06
CA VAL A 258 -16.09 23.04 -5.83
C VAL A 258 -17.38 22.80 -6.61
N ILE A 259 -18.55 22.92 -5.96
CA ILE A 259 -19.85 22.66 -6.60
C ILE A 259 -20.21 23.70 -7.67
N LEU A 260 -21.06 23.30 -8.62
CA LEU A 260 -21.39 24.12 -9.80
C LEU A 260 -22.38 25.25 -9.50
N GLU A 261 -23.31 25.06 -8.56
CA GLU A 261 -24.33 26.04 -8.18
C GLU A 261 -24.35 26.17 -6.65
N GLY A 262 -24.31 27.40 -6.12
CA GLY A 262 -24.29 27.66 -4.67
C GLY A 262 -22.90 27.67 -4.01
N ALA A 263 -21.81 27.56 -4.77
CA ALA A 263 -20.46 27.77 -4.25
C ALA A 263 -20.17 29.27 -4.06
N ASP A 264 -20.33 29.75 -2.83
CA ASP A 264 -19.84 31.06 -2.39
C ASP A 264 -18.39 30.92 -1.87
N PHE A 265 -17.54 31.92 -2.14
CA PHE A 265 -16.15 31.99 -1.68
C PHE A 265 -15.98 33.17 -0.71
N PHE A 266 -15.12 33.04 0.30
CA PHE A 266 -14.92 34.06 1.35
C PHE A 266 -13.46 34.46 1.48
N ILE A 267 -13.20 35.72 1.81
CA ILE A 267 -11.85 36.27 2.00
C ILE A 267 -11.85 37.17 3.24
N GLU A 268 -11.12 36.78 4.28
CA GLU A 268 -10.94 37.63 5.48
C GLU A 268 -9.77 38.60 5.27
N PHE A 269 -9.96 39.85 5.69
CA PHE A 269 -8.93 40.89 5.70
C PHE A 269 -8.55 41.29 7.13
N SER A 270 -7.27 41.63 7.34
CA SER A 270 -6.74 41.94 8.68
C SER A 270 -7.44 43.14 9.36
N ALA A 271 -8.01 44.07 8.59
CA ALA A 271 -8.84 45.16 9.06
C ALA A 271 -10.09 45.35 8.16
N ALA A 272 -11.05 46.13 8.64
CA ALA A 272 -12.32 46.38 7.96
C ALA A 272 -12.15 46.95 6.53
N VAL A 273 -12.78 46.32 5.55
CA VAL A 273 -12.79 46.67 4.13
C VAL A 273 -13.65 47.91 3.86
N ALA A 274 -13.15 48.80 3.01
CA ALA A 274 -13.95 49.91 2.48
C ALA A 274 -14.88 49.39 1.37
N GLU A 275 -16.17 49.23 1.67
CA GLU A 275 -17.25 48.83 0.74
C GLU A 275 -17.11 49.48 -0.65
N GLY A 276 -16.87 50.80 -0.70
CA GLY A 276 -16.68 51.57 -1.94
C GLY A 276 -15.38 51.29 -2.73
N SER A 277 -14.60 50.29 -2.34
CA SER A 277 -13.45 49.74 -3.09
C SER A 277 -13.72 48.36 -3.71
N LEU A 278 -14.90 47.78 -3.47
CA LEU A 278 -15.32 46.49 -4.04
C LEU A 278 -16.16 46.72 -5.31
N ASP A 279 -15.62 46.33 -6.47
CA ASP A 279 -16.40 46.07 -7.68
C ASP A 279 -15.75 45.01 -8.57
N SER A 280 -16.40 44.65 -9.68
CA SER A 280 -15.96 43.62 -10.64
C SER A 280 -14.65 43.93 -11.40
N ARG A 281 -13.83 44.87 -10.90
CA ARG A 281 -12.48 45.23 -11.36
C ARG A 281 -11.46 45.19 -10.23
N THR A 282 -11.90 45.11 -8.97
CA THR A 282 -11.05 44.90 -7.79
C THR A 282 -11.19 43.50 -7.23
N VAL A 283 -12.30 42.81 -7.52
CA VAL A 283 -12.48 41.37 -7.33
C VAL A 283 -12.88 40.76 -8.67
N ILE A 284 -12.12 39.78 -9.14
CA ILE A 284 -12.23 39.19 -10.48
C ILE A 284 -12.18 37.68 -10.37
N MET A 285 -13.12 36.97 -11.00
CA MET A 285 -13.07 35.52 -11.19
C MET A 285 -13.07 35.20 -12.68
N THR A 286 -12.09 34.39 -13.12
CA THR A 286 -11.86 34.08 -14.54
C THR A 286 -11.47 32.63 -14.78
N THR A 287 -11.76 32.13 -15.98
CA THR A 287 -11.16 30.93 -16.56
C THR A 287 -10.65 31.25 -17.98
N ARG A 288 -10.07 30.28 -18.70
CA ARG A 288 -9.50 30.48 -20.04
C ARG A 288 -10.30 29.80 -21.14
N ASP A 289 -10.67 30.56 -22.17
CA ASP A 289 -11.21 30.00 -23.41
C ASP A 289 -10.15 29.22 -24.20
N ARG A 290 -10.58 28.45 -25.21
CA ARG A 290 -9.73 27.58 -26.03
C ARG A 290 -8.52 28.26 -26.70
N ASN A 291 -8.50 29.59 -26.78
CA ASN A 291 -7.43 30.41 -27.35
C ASN A 291 -6.61 31.14 -26.27
N ASN A 292 -6.73 30.74 -25.00
CA ASN A 292 -6.17 31.40 -23.81
C ASN A 292 -6.72 32.83 -23.58
N GLY A 293 -7.92 33.13 -24.08
CA GLY A 293 -8.65 34.36 -23.75
C GLY A 293 -9.27 34.28 -22.34
N LEU A 294 -9.29 35.40 -21.60
CA LEU A 294 -9.96 35.47 -20.30
C LEU A 294 -11.49 35.44 -20.46
N SER A 295 -12.12 34.41 -19.90
CA SER A 295 -13.57 34.32 -19.72
C SER A 295 -13.91 34.71 -18.28
N PHE A 296 -14.63 35.81 -18.11
CA PHE A 296 -15.01 36.37 -16.81
C PHE A 296 -16.35 35.78 -16.32
N VAL A 297 -16.45 35.55 -15.01
CA VAL A 297 -17.70 35.20 -14.31
C VAL A 297 -18.36 36.49 -13.80
N ASP A 298 -19.69 36.61 -13.87
CA ASP A 298 -20.40 37.72 -13.20
C ASP A 298 -20.59 37.40 -11.72
N LEU A 299 -20.22 38.35 -10.86
CA LEU A 299 -20.11 38.17 -9.42
C LEU A 299 -21.09 39.07 -8.67
N GLU A 300 -21.66 38.51 -7.61
CA GLU A 300 -22.23 39.25 -6.49
C GLU A 300 -21.17 39.32 -5.38
N LEU A 301 -21.00 40.50 -4.78
CA LEU A 301 -20.00 40.76 -3.73
C LEU A 301 -20.72 41.28 -2.49
N GLY A 302 -20.43 40.70 -1.33
CA GLY A 302 -21.02 41.05 -0.03
C GLY A 302 -19.94 41.24 1.05
N LEU A 303 -20.27 42.00 2.10
CA LEU A 303 -19.45 42.11 3.31
C LEU A 303 -20.16 41.32 4.42
N GLU A 304 -19.97 40.00 4.38
CA GLU A 304 -20.68 39.01 5.19
C GLU A 304 -19.83 37.75 5.37
N ASP A 305 -19.94 37.12 6.54
CA ASP A 305 -19.22 35.89 6.88
C ASP A 305 -19.85 34.62 6.26
N GLU A 306 -19.23 33.46 6.52
CA GLU A 306 -19.73 32.14 6.08
C GLU A 306 -21.11 31.76 6.64
N ASN A 307 -21.61 32.49 7.65
CA ASN A 307 -22.93 32.33 8.25
C ASN A 307 -23.98 33.30 7.68
N GLY A 308 -23.59 34.18 6.74
CA GLY A 308 -24.45 35.24 6.20
C GLY A 308 -24.71 36.37 7.21
N ILE A 309 -23.74 36.67 8.07
CA ILE A 309 -23.77 37.77 9.06
C ILE A 309 -22.92 38.91 8.53
N ASP A 310 -23.47 40.14 8.49
CA ASP A 310 -22.75 41.37 8.16
C ASP A 310 -21.40 41.46 8.92
N ASP A 311 -20.28 41.37 8.20
CA ASP A 311 -18.91 41.51 8.73
C ASP A 311 -18.11 42.43 7.81
N ASP A 312 -17.53 43.49 8.36
CA ASP A 312 -16.74 44.43 7.56
C ASP A 312 -15.33 43.93 7.26
N LYS A 313 -14.89 42.81 7.84
CA LYS A 313 -13.63 42.13 7.50
C LYS A 313 -13.74 41.03 6.47
N SER A 314 -14.89 40.38 6.31
CA SER A 314 -15.07 39.25 5.39
C SER A 314 -15.75 39.66 4.10
N LEU A 315 -15.16 39.30 2.97
CA LEU A 315 -15.71 39.47 1.63
C LEU A 315 -16.30 38.15 1.12
N ARG A 316 -17.62 38.08 0.95
CA ARG A 316 -18.26 37.00 0.19
C ARG A 316 -18.25 37.31 -1.31
N ILE A 317 -17.94 36.29 -2.10
CA ILE A 317 -17.88 36.29 -3.57
C ILE A 317 -18.79 35.18 -4.07
N ALA A 318 -19.87 35.54 -4.76
CA ALA A 318 -20.90 34.59 -5.21
C ALA A 318 -21.06 34.63 -6.75
N PRO A 319 -20.81 33.53 -7.47
CA PRO A 319 -21.11 33.42 -8.90
C PRO A 319 -22.62 33.55 -9.17
N ARG A 320 -23.00 34.42 -10.12
CA ARG A 320 -24.42 34.59 -10.52
C ARG A 320 -24.90 33.62 -11.59
N GLU A 321 -23.99 32.97 -12.28
CA GLU A 321 -24.26 31.87 -13.21
C GLU A 321 -23.50 30.63 -12.70
N PRO A 322 -24.06 29.42 -12.83
CA PRO A 322 -23.36 28.20 -12.41
C PRO A 322 -21.97 28.07 -13.04
N LEU A 323 -21.01 27.62 -12.24
CA LEU A 323 -19.68 27.28 -12.70
C LEU A 323 -19.75 26.07 -13.64
N ARG A 324 -18.77 25.98 -14.55
CA ARG A 324 -18.69 24.90 -15.53
C ARG A 324 -18.05 23.67 -14.91
N SER A 325 -18.65 22.50 -15.11
CA SER A 325 -18.03 21.18 -14.81
C SER A 325 -16.58 21.12 -15.30
N GLY A 326 -15.72 20.47 -14.52
CA GLY A 326 -14.33 20.18 -14.90
C GLY A 326 -13.46 21.37 -15.29
N THR A 327 -13.72 22.56 -14.76
CA THR A 327 -13.06 23.81 -15.14
C THR A 327 -12.27 24.40 -13.96
N VAL A 328 -11.04 24.85 -14.22
CA VAL A 328 -10.22 25.60 -13.27
C VAL A 328 -10.59 27.08 -13.33
N TYR A 329 -10.67 27.74 -12.17
CA TYR A 329 -10.94 29.17 -12.04
C TYR A 329 -9.85 29.87 -11.21
N GLU A 330 -9.52 31.10 -11.63
CA GLU A 330 -8.58 32.04 -11.01
C GLU A 330 -9.38 33.17 -10.38
N ILE A 331 -9.30 33.34 -9.06
CA ILE A 331 -9.91 34.43 -8.30
C ILE A 331 -8.80 35.39 -7.87
N THR A 332 -8.87 36.63 -8.36
CA THR A 332 -7.91 37.71 -8.08
C THR A 332 -8.58 38.84 -7.30
N VAL A 333 -8.02 39.17 -6.14
CA VAL A 333 -8.25 40.42 -5.41
C VAL A 333 -7.13 41.38 -5.79
N VAL A 334 -7.48 42.46 -6.49
CA VAL A 334 -6.52 43.46 -6.97
C VAL A 334 -6.03 44.33 -5.81
N GLY A 335 -4.73 44.60 -5.78
CA GLY A 335 -4.07 45.47 -4.82
C GLY A 335 -3.69 46.84 -5.37
N GLY A 336 -2.83 47.54 -4.64
CA GLY A 336 -2.34 48.87 -4.97
C GLY A 336 -3.44 49.96 -4.98
N ASP A 337 -3.09 51.15 -5.46
CA ASP A 337 -3.97 52.32 -5.40
C ASP A 337 -5.33 52.14 -6.11
N ALA A 338 -5.46 51.19 -7.03
CA ALA A 338 -6.71 50.91 -7.75
C ALA A 338 -7.52 49.74 -7.17
N GLY A 339 -6.95 49.00 -6.22
CA GLY A 339 -7.51 47.75 -5.67
C GLY A 339 -8.37 47.92 -4.42
N VAL A 340 -8.55 46.79 -3.71
CA VAL A 340 -9.27 46.73 -2.43
C VAL A 340 -8.51 47.47 -1.33
N ARG A 341 -9.24 48.18 -0.48
CA ARG A 341 -8.71 49.09 0.54
C ARG A 341 -9.36 48.86 1.90
N GLY A 342 -8.60 49.08 2.97
CA GLY A 342 -9.15 49.19 4.33
C GLY A 342 -9.88 50.52 4.55
N ASN A 343 -10.81 50.55 5.51
CA ASN A 343 -11.60 51.74 5.85
C ASN A 343 -10.74 52.94 6.28
N GLU A 344 -9.56 52.72 6.85
CA GLU A 344 -8.61 53.79 7.20
C GLU A 344 -7.75 54.27 6.02
N ARG A 345 -8.06 53.80 4.79
CA ARG A 345 -7.29 53.97 3.55
C ARG A 345 -5.97 53.21 3.50
N GLN A 346 -5.83 52.17 4.31
CA GLN A 346 -4.82 51.16 4.05
C GLN A 346 -5.06 50.53 2.66
N VAL A 347 -4.00 50.06 2.02
CA VAL A 347 -4.01 49.54 0.65
C VAL A 347 -3.46 48.11 0.69
N LEU A 348 -4.15 47.16 0.05
CA LEU A 348 -3.62 45.81 -0.12
C LEU A 348 -2.39 45.90 -1.03
N GLU A 349 -1.18 45.61 -0.52
CA GLU A 349 0.06 46.02 -1.20
C GLU A 349 0.28 45.40 -2.59
N ARG A 350 -0.26 44.19 -2.80
CA ARG A 350 -0.12 43.36 -4.00
C ARG A 350 -1.42 42.66 -4.33
N ASP A 351 -1.59 42.24 -5.57
CA ASP A 351 -2.70 41.37 -5.94
C ASP A 351 -2.60 40.04 -5.17
N THR A 352 -3.68 39.64 -4.50
CA THR A 352 -3.85 38.27 -3.99
C THR A 352 -4.56 37.46 -5.05
N THR A 353 -4.09 36.26 -5.37
CA THR A 353 -4.74 35.38 -6.34
C THR A 353 -4.71 33.95 -5.85
N PHE A 354 -5.84 33.26 -5.96
CA PHE A 354 -5.97 31.84 -5.65
C PHE A 354 -6.77 31.11 -6.74
N PHE A 355 -6.57 29.80 -6.79
CA PHE A 355 -7.20 28.92 -7.77
C PHE A 355 -8.16 27.95 -7.10
N VAL A 356 -9.22 27.57 -7.82
CA VAL A 356 -10.13 26.49 -7.44
C VAL A 356 -10.46 25.64 -8.67
N SER A 357 -10.78 24.37 -8.48
CA SER A 357 -11.30 23.50 -9.55
C SER A 357 -12.68 22.95 -9.18
N THR A 358 -13.58 22.94 -10.15
CA THR A 358 -14.96 22.49 -9.97
C THR A 358 -15.07 20.97 -9.98
N ILE A 359 -16.13 20.42 -9.37
CA ILE A 359 -16.53 19.03 -9.55
C ILE A 359 -16.66 18.65 -11.05
N ILE A 360 -16.46 17.36 -11.32
CA ILE A 360 -16.81 16.73 -12.60
C ILE A 360 -18.23 16.17 -12.53
N ASP A 361 -19.07 16.65 -13.43
CA ASP A 361 -20.27 15.94 -13.91
C ASP A 361 -19.84 15.01 -15.06
N PRO A 362 -19.82 13.67 -14.90
CA PRO A 362 -19.22 12.75 -15.86
C PRO A 362 -20.14 12.45 -17.07
N ASP A 363 -19.55 12.36 -18.27
CA ASP A 363 -20.29 12.09 -19.52
C ASP A 363 -20.80 10.63 -19.63
N ASP A 364 -20.05 9.66 -19.10
CA ASP A 364 -20.44 8.23 -19.06
C ASP A 364 -19.92 7.54 -17.78
N LEU A 365 -20.72 6.61 -17.24
CA LEU A 365 -20.37 5.78 -16.09
C LEU A 365 -20.51 4.29 -16.46
N ARG A 366 -19.38 3.59 -16.63
CA ARG A 366 -19.40 2.17 -17.01
C ARG A 366 -19.19 1.25 -15.82
N PHE A 367 -20.31 0.83 -15.25
CA PHE A 367 -20.33 -0.14 -14.15
C PHE A 367 -20.45 -1.60 -14.62
N GLY A 368 -19.63 -2.49 -14.07
CA GLY A 368 -19.75 -3.94 -14.21
C GLY A 368 -19.30 -4.67 -12.96
N ILE A 369 -19.78 -5.91 -12.78
CA ILE A 369 -19.36 -6.81 -11.70
C ILE A 369 -18.72 -8.05 -12.32
N TYR A 370 -17.71 -8.57 -11.65
CA TYR A 370 -16.84 -9.64 -12.12
C TYR A 370 -16.77 -10.72 -11.05
N GLN A 371 -16.82 -11.98 -11.48
CA GLN A 371 -16.26 -13.11 -10.72
C GLN A 371 -15.15 -13.80 -11.50
N VAL A 372 -15.32 -13.86 -12.83
CA VAL A 372 -14.32 -14.31 -13.81
C VAL A 372 -14.47 -13.50 -15.08
N SER A 373 -15.67 -13.54 -15.67
CA SER A 373 -16.12 -12.67 -16.77
C SER A 373 -16.97 -11.52 -16.24
N ARG A 374 -16.97 -10.38 -16.94
CA ARG A 374 -17.85 -9.23 -16.70
C ARG A 374 -19.32 -9.64 -16.84
N ASN A 375 -20.14 -9.25 -15.86
CA ASN A 375 -21.59 -9.41 -15.81
C ASN A 375 -22.13 -10.83 -16.09
N ALA A 376 -21.31 -11.87 -15.87
CA ALA A 376 -21.74 -13.26 -15.94
C ALA A 376 -22.65 -13.61 -14.73
N PRO A 377 -23.52 -14.64 -14.83
CA PRO A 377 -24.43 -14.98 -13.73
C PRO A 377 -23.67 -15.41 -12.47
N LEU A 378 -24.03 -14.83 -11.33
CA LEU A 378 -23.24 -14.92 -10.10
C LEU A 378 -23.34 -16.29 -9.42
N VAL A 379 -22.20 -16.86 -9.06
CA VAL A 379 -22.06 -18.12 -8.32
C VAL A 379 -21.88 -17.80 -6.84
N HIS A 380 -22.79 -18.30 -5.98
CA HIS A 380 -22.66 -18.13 -4.53
C HIS A 380 -21.36 -18.75 -3.98
N GLY A 381 -20.76 -18.11 -2.98
CA GLY A 381 -19.53 -18.56 -2.32
C GLY A 381 -18.23 -18.34 -3.11
N LYS A 382 -18.30 -17.75 -4.31
CA LYS A 382 -17.15 -17.34 -5.11
C LYS A 382 -16.95 -15.81 -4.99
N PRO A 383 -15.73 -15.31 -4.68
CA PRO A 383 -15.49 -13.88 -4.57
C PRO A 383 -15.86 -13.09 -5.83
N ALA A 384 -16.22 -11.82 -5.63
CA ALA A 384 -16.63 -10.91 -6.68
C ALA A 384 -15.97 -9.53 -6.50
N ALA A 385 -15.87 -8.78 -7.60
CA ALA A 385 -15.33 -7.43 -7.66
C ALA A 385 -16.28 -6.54 -8.47
N ALA A 386 -16.45 -5.29 -8.05
CA ALA A 386 -17.13 -4.26 -8.82
C ALA A 386 -16.09 -3.36 -9.49
N ARG A 387 -16.39 -2.89 -10.71
CA ARG A 387 -15.62 -1.85 -11.38
C ARG A 387 -16.53 -0.76 -11.90
N ILE A 388 -16.16 0.49 -11.61
CA ILE A 388 -16.77 1.69 -12.16
C ILE A 388 -15.69 2.41 -12.98
N GLN A 389 -15.98 2.69 -14.25
CA GLN A 389 -15.15 3.56 -15.09
C GLN A 389 -15.87 4.91 -15.16
N VAL A 390 -15.16 6.00 -14.81
CA VAL A 390 -15.68 7.37 -14.83
C VAL A 390 -15.08 8.06 -16.05
N GLU A 391 -15.91 8.47 -17.02
CA GLU A 391 -15.44 9.00 -18.30
C GLU A 391 -16.00 10.40 -18.55
N TRP A 392 -15.13 11.35 -18.92
CA TRP A 392 -15.49 12.71 -19.33
C TRP A 392 -14.61 13.17 -20.52
N GLU A 393 -15.17 14.00 -21.41
CA GLU A 393 -14.45 14.50 -22.60
C GLU A 393 -13.61 15.77 -22.32
N GLU A 394 -12.62 16.03 -23.18
CA GLU A 394 -11.97 17.35 -23.26
C GLU A 394 -13.00 18.45 -23.61
N LEU A 395 -13.04 19.51 -22.78
CA LEU A 395 -13.89 20.68 -23.01
C LEU A 395 -13.34 21.50 -24.19
N LYS A 396 -14.11 21.53 -25.28
CA LYS A 396 -13.66 22.04 -26.59
C LYS A 396 -13.61 23.56 -26.68
N ASP A 397 -14.20 24.27 -25.70
CA ASP A 397 -14.19 25.73 -25.60
C ASP A 397 -13.36 26.29 -24.42
N ILE A 398 -12.81 25.44 -23.56
CA ILE A 398 -11.86 25.80 -22.47
C ILE A 398 -10.42 25.46 -22.89
N HIS A 399 -9.44 26.20 -22.36
CA HIS A 399 -8.01 25.91 -22.57
C HIS A 399 -7.61 24.56 -21.93
N PRO A 400 -6.77 23.71 -22.54
CA PRO A 400 -6.38 22.42 -21.95
C PRO A 400 -5.85 22.54 -20.52
N ASP A 401 -4.90 23.44 -20.28
CA ASP A 401 -4.26 23.68 -18.97
C ASP A 401 -5.21 24.28 -17.90
N TRP A 402 -6.49 24.48 -18.22
CA TRP A 402 -7.53 25.04 -17.34
C TRP A 402 -8.73 24.09 -17.18
N GLN A 403 -8.52 22.82 -17.45
CA GLN A 403 -9.48 21.74 -17.25
C GLN A 403 -9.02 20.81 -16.13
N VAL A 404 -9.98 20.21 -15.43
CA VAL A 404 -9.72 19.11 -14.50
C VAL A 404 -9.35 17.87 -15.32
N LEU A 405 -8.09 17.45 -15.17
CA LEU A 405 -7.57 16.22 -15.78
C LEU A 405 -7.82 15.01 -14.86
N ASP A 406 -7.80 15.23 -13.55
CA ASP A 406 -7.97 14.22 -12.52
C ASP A 406 -8.62 14.80 -11.25
N TYR A 407 -9.39 14.00 -10.52
CA TYR A 407 -10.07 14.43 -9.29
C TYR A 407 -10.34 13.26 -8.32
N PRO A 408 -10.48 13.53 -7.00
CA PRO A 408 -10.77 12.49 -6.02
C PRO A 408 -12.28 12.23 -5.95
N VAL A 409 -12.65 10.95 -5.91
CA VAL A 409 -14.04 10.46 -5.78
C VAL A 409 -14.19 9.51 -4.60
N LEU A 410 -15.37 9.52 -4.00
CA LEU A 410 -15.89 8.46 -3.15
C LEU A 410 -16.80 7.57 -4.01
N ALA A 411 -16.67 6.25 -3.82
CA ALA A 411 -17.40 5.27 -4.61
C ALA A 411 -18.01 4.18 -3.73
N GLU A 412 -19.30 3.92 -3.93
CA GLU A 412 -20.04 2.86 -3.24
C GLU A 412 -20.89 2.04 -4.21
N VAL A 413 -21.20 0.80 -3.85
CA VAL A 413 -22.12 -0.07 -4.59
C VAL A 413 -23.18 -0.63 -3.64
N LEU A 414 -24.42 -0.22 -3.85
CA LEU A 414 -25.60 -0.51 -3.03
C LEU A 414 -26.51 -1.57 -3.67
N ASP A 415 -27.40 -2.18 -2.87
CA ASP A 415 -28.49 -3.06 -3.35
C ASP A 415 -29.84 -2.33 -3.54
N ASP A 416 -30.92 -3.09 -3.79
CA ASP A 416 -32.28 -2.57 -3.97
C ASP A 416 -32.97 -2.06 -2.68
N ARG A 417 -32.23 -1.98 -1.58
CA ARG A 417 -32.66 -1.58 -0.23
C ARG A 417 -31.63 -0.66 0.45
N ASP A 418 -30.71 -0.09 -0.31
CA ASP A 418 -29.65 0.80 0.14
C ASP A 418 -28.66 0.15 1.14
N ASN A 419 -28.42 -1.17 1.04
CA ASN A 419 -27.33 -1.83 1.76
C ASN A 419 -26.03 -1.79 0.94
N THR A 420 -24.93 -1.39 1.57
CA THR A 420 -23.56 -1.53 1.07
C THR A 420 -23.24 -2.98 0.69
N VAL A 421 -23.00 -3.24 -0.60
CA VAL A 421 -22.64 -4.56 -1.13
C VAL A 421 -21.12 -4.73 -1.13
N PHE A 422 -20.41 -3.72 -1.65
CA PHE A 422 -18.96 -3.61 -1.63
C PHE A 422 -18.58 -2.44 -0.71
N PRO A 423 -17.53 -2.56 0.14
CA PRO A 423 -17.08 -1.45 0.98
C PRO A 423 -16.79 -0.20 0.16
N GLN A 424 -17.23 0.96 0.65
CA GLN A 424 -16.94 2.25 0.05
C GLN A 424 -15.42 2.49 0.00
N ILE A 425 -14.94 3.08 -1.09
CA ILE A 425 -13.52 3.49 -1.24
C ILE A 425 -13.40 4.92 -1.73
N GLN A 426 -12.32 5.59 -1.33
CA GLN A 426 -11.86 6.86 -1.90
C GLN A 426 -10.74 6.57 -2.90
N GLN A 427 -10.84 7.11 -4.12
CA GLN A 427 -9.85 6.90 -5.17
C GLN A 427 -9.75 8.17 -6.04
N ARG A 428 -8.57 8.44 -6.60
CA ARG A 428 -8.37 9.51 -7.59
C ARG A 428 -8.55 8.95 -8.99
N VAL A 429 -9.42 9.55 -9.78
CA VAL A 429 -9.69 9.15 -11.18
C VAL A 429 -9.17 10.22 -12.13
N GLU A 430 -8.62 9.79 -13.26
CA GLU A 430 -8.09 10.67 -14.32
C GLU A 430 -8.95 10.55 -15.59
N ARG A 431 -8.85 11.54 -16.48
CA ARG A 431 -9.63 11.62 -17.72
C ARG A 431 -9.14 10.61 -18.77
N PRO A 432 -10.03 9.90 -19.49
CA PRO A 432 -9.64 8.78 -20.37
C PRO A 432 -8.70 9.09 -21.55
N ASP A 433 -8.51 10.37 -21.90
CA ASP A 433 -7.58 10.82 -22.93
C ASP A 433 -6.13 10.96 -22.42
N GLN A 434 -5.91 11.08 -21.10
CA GLN A 434 -4.57 11.08 -20.51
C GLN A 434 -3.97 9.67 -20.43
N TYR A 435 -4.80 8.63 -20.21
CA TYR A 435 -4.30 7.29 -19.93
C TYR A 435 -3.29 6.82 -20.98
N THR A 436 -2.16 6.30 -20.53
CA THR A 436 -1.25 5.48 -21.32
C THR A 436 -1.85 4.09 -21.55
N ASP A 437 -1.24 3.31 -22.45
CA ASP A 437 -1.65 1.92 -22.67
C ASP A 437 -1.30 1.00 -21.47
N GLU A 438 -0.40 1.44 -20.57
CA GLU A 438 -0.05 0.69 -19.36
C GLU A 438 -1.10 0.88 -18.26
N ASP A 439 -1.56 2.11 -18.02
CA ASP A 439 -2.61 2.43 -17.04
C ASP A 439 -3.96 1.85 -17.51
N ARG A 440 -4.21 1.81 -18.83
CA ARG A 440 -5.31 1.00 -19.41
C ARG A 440 -5.13 -0.49 -19.10
N ARG A 441 -3.92 -1.06 -19.25
CA ARG A 441 -3.62 -2.48 -19.01
C ARG A 441 -3.80 -2.89 -17.55
N LEU A 442 -3.35 -2.05 -16.62
CA LEU A 442 -3.45 -2.24 -15.17
C LEU A 442 -4.85 -1.92 -14.66
N GLY A 443 -5.48 -0.88 -15.19
CA GLY A 443 -6.79 -0.37 -14.80
C GLY A 443 -6.74 0.66 -13.67
N GLU A 444 -5.63 1.38 -13.50
CA GLU A 444 -5.32 2.21 -12.31
C GLU A 444 -6.34 3.33 -12.08
N HIS A 445 -6.78 3.99 -13.16
CA HIS A 445 -7.81 5.04 -13.10
C HIS A 445 -9.25 4.49 -13.18
N THR A 446 -9.44 3.17 -13.06
CA THR A 446 -10.77 2.57 -12.86
C THR A 446 -10.99 2.28 -11.38
N VAL A 447 -12.20 2.56 -10.89
CA VAL A 447 -12.54 2.35 -9.48
C VAL A 447 -12.89 0.89 -9.27
N ASN A 448 -12.04 0.14 -8.56
CA ASN A 448 -12.18 -1.31 -8.38
C ASN A 448 -12.47 -1.64 -6.91
N LEU A 449 -13.70 -2.09 -6.61
CA LEU A 449 -14.16 -2.40 -5.26
C LEU A 449 -14.15 -3.92 -5.05
N PHE A 450 -13.62 -4.35 -3.90
CA PHE A 450 -13.34 -5.76 -3.56
C PHE A 450 -14.05 -6.16 -2.25
N GLY A 451 -13.71 -7.31 -1.66
CA GLY A 451 -14.18 -7.73 -0.34
C GLY A 451 -15.60 -8.30 -0.27
N TRP A 452 -16.33 -8.40 -1.39
CA TRP A 452 -17.65 -9.02 -1.43
C TRP A 452 -17.62 -10.47 -1.93
N THR A 453 -18.48 -11.31 -1.35
CA THR A 453 -18.78 -12.67 -1.83
C THR A 453 -20.28 -12.92 -1.72
N PRO A 454 -21.00 -13.15 -2.84
CA PRO A 454 -22.43 -13.45 -2.81
C PRO A 454 -22.75 -14.72 -2.01
N SER A 455 -23.85 -14.68 -1.25
CA SER A 455 -24.32 -15.83 -0.45
C SER A 455 -25.84 -15.99 -0.56
N PRO A 456 -26.43 -17.14 -0.18
CA PRO A 456 -27.88 -17.32 -0.15
C PRO A 456 -28.62 -16.46 0.91
N GLN A 457 -27.91 -15.60 1.63
CA GLN A 457 -28.44 -14.61 2.57
C GLN A 457 -28.13 -13.17 2.13
N ASN A 458 -27.27 -12.99 1.14
CA ASN A 458 -26.88 -11.72 0.54
C ASN A 458 -26.80 -11.94 -0.99
N ASP A 459 -27.97 -11.97 -1.63
CA ASP A 459 -28.20 -12.25 -3.05
C ASP A 459 -28.79 -11.04 -3.85
N PRO A 460 -28.21 -9.83 -3.75
CA PRO A 460 -28.69 -8.64 -4.45
C PRO A 460 -28.70 -8.87 -5.97
N ARG A 461 -29.85 -8.59 -6.59
CA ARG A 461 -30.03 -8.74 -8.05
C ARG A 461 -29.89 -7.43 -8.81
N ASN A 462 -30.17 -6.30 -8.15
CA ASN A 462 -29.91 -4.97 -8.67
C ASN A 462 -28.79 -4.37 -7.83
N PHE A 463 -27.81 -3.81 -8.52
CA PHE A 463 -26.67 -3.13 -7.92
C PHE A 463 -26.70 -1.68 -8.42
N ARG A 464 -26.56 -0.73 -7.52
CA ARG A 464 -26.53 0.70 -7.81
C ARG A 464 -25.14 1.22 -7.44
N ALA A 465 -24.32 1.51 -8.43
CA ALA A 465 -23.03 2.14 -8.21
C ALA A 465 -23.24 3.66 -8.14
N GLU A 466 -22.67 4.27 -7.11
CA GLU A 466 -22.74 5.70 -6.83
C GLU A 466 -21.32 6.27 -6.76
N ILE A 467 -21.10 7.36 -7.49
CA ILE A 467 -19.88 8.17 -7.46
C ILE A 467 -20.25 9.55 -6.93
N THR A 468 -19.62 9.98 -5.84
CA THR A 468 -19.60 11.38 -5.40
C THR A 468 -18.18 11.94 -5.53
N PRO A 469 -18.02 13.26 -5.75
CA PRO A 469 -16.73 13.90 -5.49
C PRO A 469 -16.34 13.68 -4.02
N ALA A 470 -15.08 13.35 -3.76
CA ALA A 470 -14.57 13.32 -2.39
C ALA A 470 -14.24 14.74 -1.92
N ASP A 471 -14.39 14.98 -0.62
CA ASP A 471 -13.94 16.22 0.04
C ASP A 471 -14.41 17.48 -0.71
N HIS A 472 -15.68 17.56 -1.12
CA HIS A 472 -16.20 18.68 -1.92
C HIS A 472 -16.37 19.99 -1.14
N TYR A 473 -16.58 21.11 -1.84
CA TYR A 473 -16.79 22.42 -1.24
C TYR A 473 -18.04 23.15 -1.81
N PRO A 474 -18.92 23.74 -0.96
CA PRO A 474 -18.90 23.70 0.51
C PRO A 474 -19.25 22.32 1.09
N GLU A 475 -18.65 21.99 2.22
CA GLU A 475 -18.69 20.66 2.85
C GLU A 475 -20.07 20.29 3.43
N ASP A 476 -20.95 21.29 3.69
CA ASP A 476 -22.29 21.09 4.24
C ASP A 476 -23.36 20.80 3.19
N VAL A 477 -23.02 20.91 1.89
CA VAL A 477 -23.94 20.67 0.78
C VAL A 477 -24.02 19.18 0.45
N GLU A 478 -25.21 18.60 0.49
CA GLU A 478 -25.47 17.22 0.05
C GLU A 478 -25.48 17.14 -1.49
N ILE A 479 -24.37 16.65 -2.07
CA ILE A 479 -24.24 16.45 -3.52
C ILE A 479 -24.95 15.15 -3.93
N ALA A 480 -25.83 15.24 -4.94
CA ALA A 480 -26.45 14.07 -5.54
C ALA A 480 -25.38 13.23 -6.29
N PRO A 481 -25.23 11.92 -5.99
CA PRO A 481 -24.26 11.08 -6.68
C PRO A 481 -24.56 10.95 -8.18
N ALA A 482 -23.50 10.74 -8.96
CA ALA A 482 -23.63 10.21 -10.30
C ALA A 482 -23.88 8.69 -10.19
N ILE A 483 -25.03 8.24 -10.70
CA ILE A 483 -25.55 6.87 -10.46
C ILE A 483 -25.54 6.05 -11.76
N VAL A 484 -25.12 4.79 -11.66
CA VAL A 484 -25.38 3.77 -12.70
C VAL A 484 -25.83 2.43 -12.11
N GLU A 485 -26.94 1.91 -12.64
CA GLU A 485 -27.54 0.65 -12.20
C GLU A 485 -27.15 -0.55 -13.08
N ARG A 486 -27.03 -1.72 -12.45
CA ARG A 486 -26.83 -3.01 -13.12
C ARG A 486 -27.71 -4.08 -12.48
N THR A 487 -28.62 -4.68 -13.24
CA THR A 487 -29.27 -5.94 -12.85
C THR A 487 -28.41 -7.13 -13.29
N LEU A 488 -28.28 -8.15 -12.43
CA LEU A 488 -27.63 -9.41 -12.73
C LEU A 488 -28.51 -10.60 -12.33
N ASP A 489 -28.28 -11.72 -12.99
CA ASP A 489 -28.80 -13.02 -12.57
C ASP A 489 -27.80 -13.79 -11.72
N TYR A 490 -28.32 -14.73 -10.94
CA TYR A 490 -27.53 -15.74 -10.25
C TYR A 490 -27.51 -17.02 -11.09
N ALA A 491 -26.41 -17.78 -11.00
CA ALA A 491 -26.33 -19.13 -11.52
C ALA A 491 -27.53 -19.95 -11.00
N ALA A 492 -28.33 -20.53 -11.91
CA ALA A 492 -29.57 -21.22 -11.54
C ALA A 492 -29.33 -22.41 -10.58
N GLN A 493 -28.09 -22.91 -10.53
CA GLN A 493 -27.59 -23.96 -9.64
C GLN A 493 -26.11 -23.64 -9.34
N SER A 494 -25.68 -23.69 -8.07
CA SER A 494 -24.28 -23.48 -7.67
C SER A 494 -23.53 -24.78 -7.43
N ILE A 495 -22.19 -24.71 -7.37
CA ILE A 495 -21.28 -25.79 -6.98
C ILE A 495 -20.37 -25.30 -5.85
N ASP A 496 -20.66 -25.72 -4.62
CA ASP A 496 -19.96 -25.27 -3.41
C ASP A 496 -18.54 -25.84 -3.25
N LEU A 497 -18.25 -26.91 -4.02
CA LEU A 497 -16.97 -27.61 -4.06
C LEU A 497 -16.85 -28.50 -5.31
N LEU A 498 -15.76 -28.33 -6.06
CA LEU A 498 -15.21 -29.30 -7.00
C LEU A 498 -14.05 -30.05 -6.31
N THR A 499 -14.00 -31.38 -6.41
CA THR A 499 -12.92 -32.19 -5.85
C THR A 499 -12.11 -32.87 -6.94
N PHE A 500 -10.79 -32.95 -6.79
CA PHE A 500 -9.98 -33.83 -7.63
C PHE A 500 -8.96 -34.61 -6.80
N ASP A 501 -8.77 -35.86 -7.18
CA ASP A 501 -7.73 -36.74 -6.63
C ASP A 501 -6.58 -36.80 -7.62
N TYR A 502 -5.35 -36.71 -7.14
CA TYR A 502 -4.18 -36.82 -8.00
C TYR A 502 -3.15 -37.83 -7.48
N TYR A 503 -2.50 -38.47 -8.45
CA TYR A 503 -1.61 -39.62 -8.26
C TYR A 503 -0.35 -39.45 -9.10
N ILE A 504 0.75 -40.07 -8.65
CA ILE A 504 1.97 -40.22 -9.46
C ILE A 504 2.03 -41.66 -10.00
N ALA A 505 2.12 -41.80 -11.32
CA ALA A 505 2.25 -43.07 -12.02
C ALA A 505 3.73 -43.40 -12.26
N ALA A 506 4.39 -44.02 -11.29
CA ALA A 506 5.76 -44.47 -11.41
C ALA A 506 5.87 -45.60 -12.46
N HIS A 507 6.51 -45.31 -13.58
CA HIS A 507 6.94 -46.29 -14.59
C HIS A 507 8.08 -45.67 -15.43
N SER A 508 8.60 -46.39 -16.41
CA SER A 508 9.71 -45.91 -17.25
C SER A 508 10.90 -45.42 -16.39
N GLU A 509 11.34 -44.18 -16.52
CA GLU A 509 12.40 -43.54 -15.72
C GLU A 509 12.06 -43.34 -14.23
N TRP A 510 10.78 -43.42 -13.83
CA TRP A 510 10.33 -43.32 -12.44
C TRP A 510 10.16 -44.68 -11.74
N ARG A 511 10.31 -45.81 -12.43
CA ARG A 511 10.02 -47.15 -11.87
C ARG A 511 10.85 -47.45 -10.62
N ASP A 512 12.17 -47.32 -10.72
CA ASP A 512 13.09 -47.78 -9.66
C ASP A 512 13.10 -46.81 -8.46
N ASN A 513 12.88 -45.52 -8.72
CA ASN A 513 12.43 -44.50 -7.78
C ASN A 513 12.02 -43.25 -8.58
N ILE A 514 11.01 -42.50 -8.15
CA ILE A 514 10.83 -41.12 -8.62
C ILE A 514 11.80 -40.22 -7.84
N ASP A 515 12.43 -39.23 -8.49
CA ASP A 515 13.19 -38.22 -7.75
C ASP A 515 12.22 -37.48 -6.83
N ILE A 516 12.61 -37.28 -5.57
CA ILE A 516 11.81 -36.52 -4.62
C ILE A 516 11.52 -35.12 -5.20
N LYS A 517 12.45 -34.51 -5.95
CA LYS A 517 12.24 -33.24 -6.68
C LYS A 517 11.09 -33.33 -7.67
N GLN A 518 10.98 -34.42 -8.44
CA GLN A 518 9.91 -34.62 -9.44
C GLN A 518 8.55 -34.85 -8.78
N SER A 519 8.50 -35.62 -7.69
CA SER A 519 7.26 -35.79 -6.89
C SER A 519 6.78 -34.45 -6.33
N ARG A 520 7.69 -33.65 -5.77
CA ARG A 520 7.43 -32.29 -5.26
C ARG A 520 6.89 -31.36 -6.36
N GLN A 521 7.44 -31.43 -7.57
CA GLN A 521 6.97 -30.66 -8.73
C GLN A 521 5.55 -31.06 -9.17
N VAL A 522 5.20 -32.35 -9.12
CA VAL A 522 3.82 -32.81 -9.38
C VAL A 522 2.84 -32.23 -8.34
N VAL A 523 3.19 -32.29 -7.05
CA VAL A 523 2.35 -31.75 -5.98
C VAL A 523 2.19 -30.22 -6.11
N GLN A 524 3.27 -29.51 -6.45
CA GLN A 524 3.23 -28.06 -6.69
C GLN A 524 2.32 -27.70 -7.88
N ALA A 525 2.47 -28.39 -9.02
CA ALA A 525 1.62 -28.20 -10.19
C ALA A 525 0.13 -28.40 -9.84
N ALA A 526 -0.21 -29.50 -9.16
CA ALA A 526 -1.58 -29.78 -8.74
C ALA A 526 -2.16 -28.66 -7.83
N GLN A 527 -1.34 -28.07 -6.96
CA GLN A 527 -1.78 -26.95 -6.10
C GLN A 527 -1.97 -25.66 -6.91
N GLN A 528 -1.09 -25.36 -7.86
CA GLN A 528 -1.18 -24.17 -8.74
C GLN A 528 -2.40 -24.25 -9.67
N ASP A 529 -2.55 -25.37 -10.40
CA ASP A 529 -3.71 -25.63 -11.25
C ASP A 529 -5.02 -25.66 -10.42
N GLY A 530 -5.00 -26.22 -9.21
CA GLY A 530 -6.16 -26.22 -8.31
C GLY A 530 -6.60 -24.82 -7.88
N ALA A 531 -5.65 -23.94 -7.54
CA ALA A 531 -5.95 -22.55 -7.20
C ALA A 531 -6.41 -21.75 -8.43
N PHE A 532 -5.74 -21.91 -9.57
CA PHE A 532 -6.11 -21.25 -10.83
C PHE A 532 -7.49 -21.71 -11.34
N ALA A 533 -7.78 -23.00 -11.27
CA ALA A 533 -9.11 -23.55 -11.57
C ALA A 533 -10.17 -22.93 -10.64
N ASN A 534 -9.89 -22.74 -9.35
CA ASN A 534 -10.83 -22.08 -8.45
C ASN A 534 -11.06 -20.60 -8.79
N GLN A 535 -10.05 -19.93 -9.35
CA GLN A 535 -10.23 -18.56 -9.86
C GLN A 535 -11.11 -18.57 -11.11
N ILE A 536 -10.92 -19.47 -12.09
CA ILE A 536 -11.55 -19.36 -13.42
C ILE A 536 -12.82 -20.20 -13.65
N PHE A 537 -13.07 -21.28 -12.91
CA PHE A 537 -14.29 -22.09 -13.08
C PHE A 537 -15.47 -21.55 -12.24
N PRO A 538 -16.73 -21.78 -12.65
CA PRO A 538 -17.93 -21.31 -11.93
C PRO A 538 -18.27 -22.20 -10.72
N VAL A 539 -17.31 -22.32 -9.81
CA VAL A 539 -17.43 -23.04 -8.54
C VAL A 539 -16.97 -22.13 -7.40
N ALA A 540 -17.46 -22.35 -6.19
CA ALA A 540 -17.02 -21.61 -5.01
C ALA A 540 -15.60 -22.01 -4.56
N ARG A 541 -15.30 -23.32 -4.64
CA ARG A 541 -14.04 -23.93 -4.18
C ARG A 541 -13.61 -25.07 -5.10
N VAL A 542 -12.31 -25.23 -5.29
CA VAL A 542 -11.67 -26.44 -5.84
C VAL A 542 -10.75 -27.03 -4.76
N ARG A 543 -10.78 -28.34 -4.57
CA ARG A 543 -9.87 -29.05 -3.64
C ARG A 543 -9.21 -30.24 -4.31
N GLY A 544 -7.90 -30.13 -4.52
CA GLY A 544 -7.04 -31.27 -4.84
C GLY A 544 -6.71 -32.09 -3.59
N ARG A 545 -6.54 -33.41 -3.74
CA ARG A 545 -5.98 -34.31 -2.72
C ARG A 545 -4.92 -35.20 -3.36
N PHE A 546 -3.72 -35.26 -2.78
CA PHE A 546 -2.73 -36.25 -3.18
C PHE A 546 -3.14 -37.61 -2.60
N GLN A 547 -3.26 -38.62 -3.47
CA GLN A 547 -3.62 -39.99 -3.09
C GLN A 547 -2.42 -40.95 -3.12
N GLY A 548 -1.23 -40.48 -3.53
CA GLY A 548 0.03 -41.21 -3.45
C GLY A 548 0.67 -41.55 -4.80
N THR A 549 1.72 -42.37 -4.74
CA THR A 549 2.47 -42.87 -5.88
C THR A 549 2.18 -44.36 -6.10
N TYR A 550 1.82 -44.75 -7.32
CA TYR A 550 1.65 -46.15 -7.70
C TYR A 550 2.66 -46.54 -8.77
N ASN A 551 3.26 -47.74 -8.69
CA ASN A 551 4.17 -48.24 -9.71
C ASN A 551 3.40 -49.06 -10.74
N LEU A 552 3.02 -48.43 -11.85
CA LEU A 552 2.19 -49.06 -12.88
C LEU A 552 2.84 -50.34 -13.44
N GLN A 553 4.15 -50.31 -13.72
CA GLN A 553 4.82 -51.45 -14.34
C GLN A 553 4.92 -52.65 -13.40
N ASP A 554 5.37 -52.43 -12.16
CA ASP A 554 5.57 -53.53 -11.22
C ASP A 554 4.24 -54.04 -10.66
N THR A 555 3.25 -53.17 -10.42
CA THR A 555 1.87 -53.58 -10.09
C THR A 555 1.23 -54.44 -11.17
N ILE A 556 1.57 -54.26 -12.44
CA ILE A 556 1.07 -55.12 -13.54
C ILE A 556 1.91 -56.40 -13.67
N CYS A 557 3.23 -56.31 -13.63
CA CYS A 557 4.12 -57.47 -13.80
C CYS A 557 4.22 -58.40 -12.57
N THR A 558 3.55 -58.06 -11.47
CA THR A 558 3.35 -58.94 -10.30
C THR A 558 2.03 -59.70 -10.32
N ILE A 559 1.14 -59.46 -11.31
CA ILE A 559 -0.15 -60.15 -11.42
C ILE A 559 0.04 -61.49 -12.14
N PRO A 560 -0.26 -62.64 -11.49
CA PRO A 560 -0.07 -63.94 -12.11
C PRO A 560 -0.91 -64.09 -13.40
N GLY A 561 -0.24 -64.46 -14.49
CA GLY A 561 -0.83 -64.64 -15.81
C GLY A 561 -0.84 -63.39 -16.71
N VAL A 562 -0.31 -62.24 -16.28
CA VAL A 562 -0.18 -61.03 -17.13
C VAL A 562 1.20 -60.93 -17.78
N GLU A 563 2.14 -61.79 -17.39
CA GLU A 563 3.56 -61.65 -17.71
C GLU A 563 3.84 -61.75 -19.22
N TRP A 564 3.07 -62.58 -19.93
CA TRP A 564 3.14 -62.76 -21.39
C TRP A 564 2.65 -61.55 -22.20
N VAL A 565 1.84 -60.67 -21.59
CA VAL A 565 1.22 -59.54 -22.27
C VAL A 565 2.15 -58.32 -22.32
N VAL A 566 2.88 -58.05 -21.22
CA VAL A 566 3.63 -56.79 -21.04
C VAL A 566 5.05 -56.99 -20.51
N CYS A 567 5.38 -58.15 -19.94
CA CYS A 567 6.52 -58.29 -19.01
C CYS A 567 7.65 -59.22 -19.47
N GLU A 568 7.56 -59.80 -20.68
CA GLU A 568 8.73 -60.33 -21.36
C GLU A 568 9.76 -59.22 -21.66
N ASP A 569 10.99 -59.60 -22.04
CA ASP A 569 12.18 -58.73 -22.05
C ASP A 569 12.07 -57.39 -22.83
N GLY A 570 11.06 -57.21 -23.69
CA GLY A 570 10.85 -56.00 -24.51
C GLY A 570 10.97 -54.69 -23.72
N PHE A 571 10.17 -54.50 -22.67
CA PHE A 571 10.15 -53.28 -21.87
C PHE A 571 11.48 -52.95 -21.16
N ARG A 572 12.44 -53.90 -21.08
CA ARG A 572 13.76 -53.67 -20.47
C ARG A 572 14.80 -53.09 -21.44
N PHE A 573 14.51 -53.04 -22.74
CA PHE A 573 15.46 -52.64 -23.79
C PHE A 573 14.97 -51.46 -24.65
N TRP A 574 13.98 -50.69 -24.20
CA TRP A 574 13.41 -49.58 -24.97
C TRP A 574 13.95 -48.23 -24.50
N ASP A 575 14.87 -47.63 -25.27
CA ASP A 575 15.44 -46.29 -25.04
C ASP A 575 14.37 -45.15 -25.06
N ASN A 576 13.18 -45.43 -25.58
CA ASN A 576 12.00 -44.57 -25.46
C ASN A 576 10.73 -45.45 -25.50
N PRO A 577 10.20 -45.89 -24.34
CA PRO A 577 9.07 -46.82 -24.29
C PRO A 577 7.80 -46.28 -24.94
N ALA A 578 7.45 -45.01 -24.68
CA ALA A 578 6.21 -44.43 -25.18
C ALA A 578 6.18 -44.25 -26.70
N SER A 579 7.33 -43.96 -27.33
CA SER A 579 7.42 -43.85 -28.79
C SER A 579 7.13 -45.16 -29.52
N GLN A 580 7.35 -46.31 -28.87
CA GLN A 580 7.02 -47.63 -29.41
C GLN A 580 5.64 -48.10 -28.92
N ALA A 581 5.27 -47.84 -27.66
CA ALA A 581 3.94 -48.10 -27.14
C ALA A 581 2.84 -47.29 -27.87
N ALA A 582 3.12 -46.08 -28.35
CA ALA A 582 2.21 -45.33 -29.23
C ALA A 582 2.01 -46.00 -30.62
N GLY A 583 2.87 -46.97 -30.98
CA GLY A 583 2.71 -47.82 -32.16
C GLY A 583 1.95 -49.13 -31.92
N PHE A 584 1.70 -49.50 -30.66
CA PHE A 584 1.02 -50.74 -30.24
C PHE A 584 -0.03 -50.43 -29.18
N ASN A 585 -1.33 -50.52 -29.53
CA ASN A 585 -2.47 -50.10 -28.69
C ASN A 585 -2.53 -50.72 -27.27
N GLU A 586 -1.73 -51.76 -27.01
CA GLU A 586 -1.60 -52.51 -25.76
C GLU A 586 -1.39 -51.63 -24.51
N TRP A 587 -0.56 -50.58 -24.58
CA TRP A 587 -0.33 -49.70 -23.42
C TRP A 587 -1.58 -48.87 -23.04
N ASN A 588 -2.34 -48.40 -24.03
CA ASN A 588 -3.57 -47.64 -23.76
C ASN A 588 -4.67 -48.52 -23.15
N ALA A 589 -4.74 -49.80 -23.54
CA ALA A 589 -5.61 -50.78 -22.89
C ALA A 589 -5.25 -50.96 -21.41
N LEU A 590 -3.95 -51.09 -21.13
CA LEU A 590 -3.38 -51.32 -19.81
C LEU A 590 -3.58 -50.12 -18.85
N VAL A 591 -3.31 -48.91 -19.33
CA VAL A 591 -3.53 -47.67 -18.56
C VAL A 591 -5.02 -47.47 -18.25
N ARG A 592 -5.92 -47.68 -19.23
CA ARG A 592 -7.38 -47.64 -19.01
C ARG A 592 -7.84 -48.62 -17.94
N LEU A 593 -7.36 -49.86 -17.99
CA LEU A 593 -7.67 -50.90 -16.99
C LEU A 593 -7.20 -50.49 -15.58
N PHE A 594 -5.99 -49.94 -15.47
CA PHE A 594 -5.48 -49.49 -14.17
C PHE A 594 -6.23 -48.26 -13.65
N HIS A 595 -6.57 -47.30 -14.51
CA HIS A 595 -7.36 -46.13 -14.11
C HIS A 595 -8.77 -46.52 -13.67
N GLU A 596 -9.42 -47.55 -14.26
CA GLU A 596 -10.67 -48.08 -13.70
C GLU A 596 -10.49 -48.73 -12.31
N HIS A 597 -9.34 -49.35 -12.02
CA HIS A 597 -9.03 -49.83 -10.65
C HIS A 597 -8.85 -48.67 -9.66
N VAL A 598 -8.19 -47.58 -10.05
CA VAL A 598 -8.08 -46.37 -9.20
C VAL A 598 -9.45 -45.72 -9.01
N ALA A 599 -10.19 -45.55 -10.10
CA ALA A 599 -11.53 -44.96 -10.14
C ALA A 599 -12.58 -45.79 -9.38
N ALA A 600 -12.37 -47.09 -9.19
CA ALA A 600 -13.20 -47.92 -8.32
C ALA A 600 -13.07 -47.56 -6.82
N HIS A 601 -11.99 -46.89 -6.43
CA HIS A 601 -11.66 -46.58 -5.04
C HIS A 601 -11.69 -45.08 -4.68
N SER A 602 -11.84 -44.16 -5.65
CA SER A 602 -11.96 -42.72 -5.42
C SER A 602 -13.41 -42.22 -5.48
N ASN A 603 -13.71 -41.18 -4.68
CA ASN A 603 -14.97 -40.44 -4.69
C ASN A 603 -14.88 -39.03 -5.33
N ALA A 604 -13.69 -38.60 -5.77
CA ALA A 604 -13.46 -37.26 -6.31
C ALA A 604 -14.17 -37.00 -7.65
N ASP A 605 -14.32 -35.72 -8.03
CA ASP A 605 -14.99 -35.35 -9.28
C ASP A 605 -14.14 -35.52 -10.53
N ILE A 606 -12.81 -35.50 -10.36
CA ILE A 606 -11.82 -35.68 -11.41
C ILE A 606 -10.64 -36.48 -10.84
N LEU A 607 -10.09 -37.39 -11.63
CA LEU A 607 -8.83 -38.08 -11.32
C LEU A 607 -7.72 -37.49 -12.21
N VAL A 608 -6.55 -37.18 -11.62
CA VAL A 608 -5.38 -36.65 -12.34
C VAL A 608 -4.19 -37.57 -12.11
N SER A 609 -3.83 -38.34 -13.12
CA SER A 609 -2.68 -39.22 -13.10
C SER A 609 -1.48 -38.52 -13.74
N TYR A 610 -0.45 -38.22 -12.96
CA TYR A 610 0.78 -37.63 -13.46
C TYR A 610 1.77 -38.73 -13.86
N HIS A 611 2.32 -38.61 -15.07
CA HIS A 611 3.18 -39.59 -15.72
C HIS A 611 4.58 -39.03 -16.03
N PRO A 612 5.59 -39.90 -16.17
CA PRO A 612 6.96 -39.50 -16.51
C PRO A 612 7.06 -38.74 -17.84
N PRO A 613 8.08 -37.89 -18.01
CA PRO A 613 8.28 -37.11 -19.25
C PRO A 613 8.39 -37.98 -20.51
N SER A 614 8.90 -39.21 -20.41
CA SER A 614 9.00 -40.13 -21.55
C SER A 614 7.66 -40.47 -22.19
N LEU A 615 6.52 -40.34 -21.49
CA LEU A 615 5.19 -40.57 -22.07
C LEU A 615 4.88 -39.59 -23.22
N GLY A 616 5.38 -38.36 -23.12
CA GLY A 616 5.13 -37.28 -24.06
C GLY A 616 3.70 -36.74 -24.05
N GLY A 617 3.47 -35.70 -24.85
CA GLY A 617 2.18 -35.00 -24.92
C GLY A 617 2.00 -33.92 -23.84
N THR A 618 0.87 -33.22 -23.90
CA THR A 618 0.53 -32.07 -23.03
C THR A 618 -0.59 -32.36 -22.02
N GLY A 619 -1.20 -33.54 -22.10
CA GLY A 619 -2.43 -33.90 -21.40
C GLY A 619 -3.31 -34.82 -22.26
N ILE A 620 -4.10 -35.68 -21.63
CA ILE A 620 -5.15 -36.51 -22.24
C ILE A 620 -6.33 -36.64 -21.26
N THR A 621 -7.44 -35.97 -21.55
CA THR A 621 -8.72 -36.19 -20.86
C THR A 621 -9.51 -37.38 -21.42
N GLN A 622 -10.07 -38.18 -20.52
CA GLN A 622 -11.20 -39.07 -20.75
C GLN A 622 -12.39 -38.56 -19.92
N ALA A 623 -13.47 -38.17 -20.60
CA ALA A 623 -14.66 -37.60 -19.99
C ALA A 623 -15.92 -38.06 -20.77
N PRO A 624 -17.10 -38.04 -20.15
CA PRO A 624 -18.31 -38.62 -20.74
C PRO A 624 -19.12 -37.66 -21.61
N PHE A 625 -18.77 -36.37 -21.67
CA PHE A 625 -19.50 -35.36 -22.44
C PHE A 625 -18.78 -35.00 -23.73
N GLU A 626 -19.50 -34.99 -24.86
CA GLU A 626 -19.00 -34.50 -26.14
C GLU A 626 -18.79 -32.98 -26.08
N GLN A 627 -17.85 -32.47 -26.88
CA GLN A 627 -17.64 -31.03 -26.98
C GLN A 627 -18.81 -30.38 -27.75
N PRO A 628 -19.51 -29.36 -27.20
CA PRO A 628 -20.63 -28.71 -27.88
C PRO A 628 -20.20 -28.15 -29.25
N GLU A 629 -21.14 -28.03 -30.18
CA GLU A 629 -20.86 -27.36 -31.46
C GLU A 629 -20.90 -25.84 -31.28
N SER A 630 -21.76 -25.31 -30.39
CA SER A 630 -21.94 -23.87 -30.20
C SER A 630 -20.67 -23.09 -29.85
N LEU A 631 -19.71 -23.74 -29.17
CA LEU A 631 -18.45 -23.15 -28.70
C LEU A 631 -17.26 -23.31 -29.67
N ARG A 632 -17.40 -24.03 -30.79
CA ARG A 632 -16.27 -24.34 -31.70
C ARG A 632 -15.99 -23.18 -32.68
N ARG A 633 -15.17 -22.19 -32.30
CA ARG A 633 -14.81 -21.06 -33.17
C ARG A 633 -13.60 -21.36 -34.07
N SER A 634 -13.68 -20.99 -35.35
CA SER A 634 -12.49 -20.78 -36.18
C SER A 634 -11.75 -19.51 -35.72
N GLY A 635 -10.42 -19.47 -35.89
CA GLY A 635 -9.59 -18.43 -35.27
C GLY A 635 -9.79 -16.99 -35.75
N ASP A 636 -10.46 -16.80 -36.88
CA ASP A 636 -10.68 -15.48 -37.50
C ASP A 636 -12.06 -14.88 -37.16
N GLU A 637 -12.98 -15.60 -36.52
CA GLU A 637 -14.35 -15.13 -36.23
C GLU A 637 -14.53 -14.72 -34.75
N PRO A 638 -14.75 -13.42 -34.44
CA PRO A 638 -14.78 -12.95 -33.06
C PRO A 638 -16.05 -13.36 -32.30
N TYR A 639 -17.18 -13.52 -33.00
CA TYR A 639 -18.47 -13.90 -32.41
C TYR A 639 -19.21 -14.89 -33.31
N TRP A 640 -19.03 -16.18 -33.04
CA TRP A 640 -19.85 -17.25 -33.61
C TRP A 640 -20.57 -17.99 -32.48
N PHE A 641 -21.91 -17.96 -32.53
CA PHE A 641 -22.75 -18.94 -31.86
C PHE A 641 -23.14 -19.97 -32.92
N GLY A 642 -22.78 -21.23 -32.71
CA GLY A 642 -23.07 -22.30 -33.66
C GLY A 642 -24.54 -22.70 -33.74
N SER A 643 -24.79 -23.91 -34.23
CA SER A 643 -26.07 -24.59 -34.00
C SER A 643 -26.38 -24.61 -32.49
N PRO A 644 -27.65 -24.49 -32.06
CA PRO A 644 -28.01 -24.80 -30.69
C PRO A 644 -27.57 -26.23 -30.35
N ASP A 645 -26.87 -26.39 -29.23
CA ASP A 645 -26.45 -27.71 -28.77
C ASP A 645 -27.67 -28.60 -28.44
N PRO A 646 -27.54 -29.93 -28.54
CA PRO A 646 -28.56 -30.85 -28.03
C PRO A 646 -28.65 -30.79 -26.49
N ASP A 647 -29.70 -31.39 -25.93
CA ASP A 647 -29.84 -31.51 -24.47
C ASP A 647 -28.59 -32.20 -23.87
N LEU A 648 -28.11 -31.73 -22.70
CA LEU A 648 -26.83 -32.14 -22.10
C LEU A 648 -26.62 -33.66 -21.96
N LEU A 649 -27.70 -34.44 -21.85
CA LEU A 649 -27.65 -35.90 -21.74
C LEU A 649 -27.63 -36.62 -23.12
N ASP A 650 -28.06 -35.95 -24.19
CA ASP A 650 -27.86 -36.42 -25.57
C ASP A 650 -26.40 -36.18 -26.02
N SER A 651 -25.70 -35.23 -25.39
CA SER A 651 -24.25 -35.00 -25.54
C SER A 651 -23.37 -36.02 -24.79
N LEU A 652 -23.89 -37.19 -24.41
CA LEU A 652 -23.09 -38.24 -23.76
C LEU A 652 -22.36 -39.11 -24.79
N HIS A 653 -21.03 -39.23 -24.64
CA HIS A 653 -20.20 -40.12 -25.46
C HIS A 653 -20.62 -41.58 -25.29
N ALA A 654 -21.03 -42.23 -26.40
CA ALA A 654 -21.47 -43.62 -26.39
C ALA A 654 -20.35 -44.65 -26.07
N ASP A 655 -19.08 -44.25 -26.16
CA ASP A 655 -17.88 -45.05 -25.87
C ASP A 655 -17.18 -44.67 -24.55
N ARG A 656 -17.57 -43.56 -23.89
CA ARG A 656 -16.90 -43.02 -22.70
C ARG A 656 -17.93 -42.67 -21.64
N THR A 657 -18.02 -43.52 -20.63
CA THR A 657 -19.06 -43.41 -19.59
C THR A 657 -18.53 -43.60 -18.17
N GLY A 658 -17.24 -43.94 -18.03
CA GLY A 658 -16.52 -44.03 -16.76
C GLY A 658 -16.22 -42.67 -16.11
N GLN A 659 -15.37 -42.67 -15.09
CA GLN A 659 -15.02 -41.45 -14.34
C GLN A 659 -14.14 -40.49 -15.15
N ASN A 660 -14.34 -39.19 -14.93
CA ASN A 660 -13.51 -38.09 -15.42
C ASN A 660 -12.03 -38.33 -15.05
N THR A 661 -11.20 -38.64 -16.03
CA THR A 661 -9.80 -39.04 -15.81
C THR A 661 -8.87 -38.27 -16.73
N ILE A 662 -7.82 -37.68 -16.17
CA ILE A 662 -6.81 -36.89 -16.88
C ILE A 662 -5.47 -37.60 -16.74
N MET A 663 -4.78 -37.80 -17.86
CA MET A 663 -3.40 -38.28 -17.90
C MET A 663 -2.50 -37.10 -18.23
N MET A 664 -1.63 -36.70 -17.30
CA MET A 664 -0.77 -35.52 -17.44
C MET A 664 0.70 -35.94 -17.54
N SER A 665 1.41 -35.54 -18.60
CA SER A 665 2.85 -35.82 -18.72
C SER A 665 3.67 -34.66 -18.12
N THR A 666 4.68 -34.98 -17.32
CA THR A 666 5.57 -34.00 -16.68
C THR A 666 6.65 -33.45 -17.61
N TRP A 667 6.31 -33.28 -18.90
CA TRP A 667 7.23 -32.90 -19.97
C TRP A 667 7.96 -31.57 -19.70
N ILE A 668 9.24 -31.54 -20.07
CA ILE A 668 10.13 -30.37 -19.94
C ILE A 668 10.40 -29.82 -21.36
N PRO A 669 10.08 -28.54 -21.64
CA PRO A 669 10.47 -27.88 -22.88
C PRO A 669 12.00 -27.90 -23.07
N THR A 670 12.46 -28.13 -24.30
CA THR A 670 13.90 -28.30 -24.62
C THR A 670 14.78 -27.06 -24.39
N ASP A 671 14.15 -25.95 -24.04
CA ASP A 671 14.69 -24.60 -23.87
C ASP A 671 14.41 -24.00 -22.48
N ARG A 672 13.72 -24.71 -21.57
CA ARG A 672 13.37 -24.21 -20.22
C ARG A 672 13.97 -25.07 -19.10
N MET A 673 14.27 -24.43 -17.96
CA MET A 673 14.82 -25.10 -16.77
C MET A 673 13.74 -25.77 -15.88
N PHE A 674 12.46 -25.49 -16.12
CA PHE A 674 11.33 -25.99 -15.34
C PHE A 674 10.38 -26.86 -16.20
N PRO A 675 9.78 -27.92 -15.65
CA PRO A 675 8.71 -28.68 -16.31
C PRO A 675 7.52 -27.79 -16.67
N GLY A 676 6.87 -28.07 -17.81
CA GLY A 676 5.73 -27.28 -18.29
C GLY A 676 4.56 -27.22 -17.31
N ILE A 677 4.35 -28.31 -16.55
CA ILE A 677 3.31 -28.44 -15.51
C ILE A 677 3.40 -27.43 -14.35
N LEU A 678 4.54 -26.78 -14.13
CA LEU A 678 4.70 -25.74 -13.08
C LEU A 678 4.37 -24.34 -13.60
N LEU A 679 4.49 -24.13 -14.92
CA LEU A 679 4.39 -22.83 -15.55
C LEU A 679 3.02 -22.64 -16.18
N SER A 680 2.55 -23.62 -16.94
CA SER A 680 1.29 -23.56 -17.69
C SER A 680 0.14 -24.26 -16.97
N PRO A 681 -1.10 -23.77 -17.10
CA PRO A 681 -2.28 -24.31 -16.42
C PRO A 681 -2.82 -25.57 -17.11
N LEU A 682 -1.99 -26.61 -17.17
CA LEU A 682 -2.27 -27.81 -17.98
C LEU A 682 -3.40 -28.65 -17.39
N VAL A 683 -3.49 -28.80 -16.07
CA VAL A 683 -4.59 -29.57 -15.46
C VAL A 683 -5.89 -28.76 -15.45
N ALA A 684 -5.86 -27.43 -15.29
CA ALA A 684 -7.04 -26.58 -15.42
C ALA A 684 -7.56 -26.50 -16.87
N HIS A 685 -6.69 -26.63 -17.87
CA HIS A 685 -7.08 -26.83 -19.28
C HIS A 685 -7.80 -28.17 -19.49
N GLU A 686 -7.23 -29.26 -18.99
CA GLU A 686 -7.84 -30.59 -19.07
C GLU A 686 -9.15 -30.68 -18.22
N PHE A 687 -9.29 -29.91 -17.13
CA PHE A 687 -10.59 -29.72 -16.46
C PHE A 687 -11.62 -29.11 -17.41
N GLY A 688 -11.22 -28.19 -18.28
CA GLY A 688 -12.08 -27.66 -19.34
C GLY A 688 -12.59 -28.76 -20.25
N HIS A 689 -11.71 -29.66 -20.72
CA HIS A 689 -12.10 -30.85 -21.49
C HIS A 689 -12.95 -31.84 -20.69
N VAL A 690 -12.75 -31.98 -19.38
CA VAL A 690 -13.61 -32.82 -18.52
C VAL A 690 -15.06 -32.33 -18.51
N PHE A 691 -15.24 -31.01 -18.50
CA PHE A 691 -16.55 -30.37 -18.66
C PHE A 691 -16.86 -30.06 -20.13
N GLY A 692 -16.28 -30.79 -21.09
CA GLY A 692 -16.64 -30.73 -22.50
C GLY A 692 -16.21 -29.46 -23.26
N LEU A 693 -15.45 -28.52 -22.68
CA LEU A 693 -15.02 -27.34 -23.44
C LEU A 693 -14.15 -27.72 -24.65
N PRO A 694 -14.45 -27.23 -25.86
CA PRO A 694 -13.56 -27.36 -27.01
C PRO A 694 -12.36 -26.43 -26.90
N HIS A 695 -11.33 -26.73 -27.67
CA HIS A 695 -10.26 -25.78 -27.92
C HIS A 695 -10.78 -24.47 -28.54
N THR A 696 -10.24 -23.34 -28.11
CA THR A 696 -10.49 -22.02 -28.70
C THR A 696 -9.15 -21.33 -29.00
N PRO A 697 -8.79 -21.10 -30.28
CA PRO A 697 -9.56 -21.46 -31.48
C PRO A 697 -9.55 -22.97 -31.75
N TYR A 698 -10.57 -23.45 -32.45
CA TYR A 698 -10.82 -24.87 -32.66
C TYR A 698 -9.90 -25.46 -33.72
N ALA A 699 -9.12 -26.47 -33.33
CA ALA A 699 -8.20 -27.19 -34.21
C ALA A 699 -8.84 -28.45 -34.80
N GLU A 700 -9.27 -28.39 -36.06
CA GLU A 700 -9.90 -29.53 -36.78
C GLU A 700 -9.04 -30.82 -36.80
N ASN A 701 -7.72 -30.69 -36.76
CA ASN A 701 -6.76 -31.78 -36.88
C ASN A 701 -5.36 -31.35 -36.40
N ASN A 702 -4.44 -32.31 -36.24
CA ASN A 702 -3.09 -32.04 -35.73
C ASN A 702 -2.25 -31.08 -36.59
N ALA A 703 -2.46 -30.99 -37.91
CA ALA A 703 -1.74 -30.03 -38.76
C ALA A 703 -2.29 -28.61 -38.55
N HIS A 704 -3.62 -28.46 -38.46
CA HIS A 704 -4.26 -27.19 -38.11
C HIS A 704 -3.90 -26.76 -36.67
N ARG A 705 -3.79 -27.69 -35.70
CA ARG A 705 -3.25 -27.42 -34.36
C ARG A 705 -1.84 -26.83 -34.43
N GLN A 706 -0.92 -27.46 -35.18
CA GLN A 706 0.44 -26.94 -35.35
C GLN A 706 0.50 -25.59 -36.06
N GLU A 707 -0.45 -25.30 -36.96
CA GLU A 707 -0.58 -23.97 -37.58
C GLU A 707 -1.02 -22.92 -36.56
N ILE A 708 -2.14 -23.16 -35.86
CA ILE A 708 -2.67 -22.30 -34.79
C ILE A 708 -1.58 -21.99 -33.75
N CYS A 709 -0.90 -23.01 -33.23
CA CYS A 709 0.09 -22.82 -32.16
C CYS A 709 1.35 -22.06 -32.64
N ARG A 710 1.62 -22.02 -33.95
CA ARG A 710 2.71 -21.24 -34.56
C ARG A 710 2.30 -19.79 -34.83
N THR A 711 1.02 -19.49 -35.05
CA THR A 711 0.53 -18.14 -35.42
C THR A 711 -0.15 -17.40 -34.28
N GLY A 712 -0.97 -18.09 -33.48
CA GLY A 712 -1.79 -17.51 -32.42
C GLY A 712 -1.10 -17.33 -31.06
N TYR A 713 0.09 -17.90 -30.89
CA TYR A 713 0.87 -17.78 -29.65
C TYR A 713 1.22 -16.32 -29.27
N GLN A 714 1.24 -15.40 -30.23
CA GLN A 714 1.49 -13.97 -30.01
C GLN A 714 0.25 -13.09 -30.22
N THR A 715 -0.94 -13.67 -30.35
CA THR A 715 -2.19 -12.92 -30.58
C THR A 715 -3.03 -12.89 -29.32
N VAL A 716 -3.51 -11.69 -28.94
CA VAL A 716 -4.51 -11.53 -27.89
C VAL A 716 -5.79 -12.25 -28.32
N ALA A 717 -6.28 -13.19 -27.51
CA ALA A 717 -7.54 -13.87 -27.73
C ALA A 717 -8.70 -12.85 -27.61
N PRO A 718 -9.65 -12.80 -28.57
CA PRO A 718 -10.67 -11.75 -28.62
C PRO A 718 -11.84 -12.00 -27.67
N GLY A 719 -12.52 -10.91 -27.28
CA GLY A 719 -13.79 -10.96 -26.55
C GLY A 719 -13.68 -11.30 -25.06
N ILE A 720 -12.48 -11.34 -24.49
CA ILE A 720 -12.26 -11.51 -23.06
C ILE A 720 -12.41 -10.16 -22.36
N ASP A 721 -13.32 -10.09 -21.39
CA ASP A 721 -13.44 -8.98 -20.45
C ASP A 721 -13.78 -9.57 -19.07
N GLY A 722 -12.84 -9.43 -18.13
CA GLY A 722 -12.78 -10.26 -16.94
C GLY A 722 -11.82 -9.74 -15.87
N MET A 723 -11.84 -10.40 -14.72
CA MET A 723 -10.93 -10.09 -13.61
C MET A 723 -10.52 -11.36 -12.88
N ARG A 724 -9.21 -11.50 -12.64
CA ARG A 724 -8.63 -12.55 -11.80
C ARG A 724 -8.60 -12.08 -10.36
N ILE A 725 -9.66 -12.41 -9.62
CA ILE A 725 -9.80 -12.06 -8.21
C ILE A 725 -9.02 -13.06 -7.34
N ALA A 726 -8.39 -12.61 -6.26
CA ALA A 726 -7.81 -13.48 -5.25
C ALA A 726 -8.89 -14.31 -4.53
N LEU A 727 -8.55 -15.49 -4.01
CA LEU A 727 -9.56 -16.44 -3.50
C LEU A 727 -10.11 -16.09 -2.09
N ASP A 728 -9.54 -15.08 -1.45
CA ASP A 728 -10.07 -14.36 -0.29
C ASP A 728 -11.01 -13.19 -0.68
N GLY A 729 -10.96 -12.74 -1.95
CA GLY A 729 -11.68 -11.59 -2.46
C GLY A 729 -11.04 -10.24 -2.17
N SER A 730 -9.79 -10.17 -1.69
CA SER A 730 -9.18 -8.90 -1.25
C SER A 730 -8.72 -7.98 -2.39
N ASN A 731 -8.29 -8.55 -3.51
CA ASN A 731 -7.80 -7.84 -4.69
C ASN A 731 -8.05 -8.64 -5.98
N GLY A 732 -7.67 -8.08 -7.13
CA GLY A 732 -7.69 -8.79 -8.40
C GLY A 732 -7.07 -8.04 -9.56
N TRP A 733 -6.79 -8.76 -10.64
CA TRP A 733 -6.11 -8.26 -11.83
C TRP A 733 -7.03 -8.25 -13.05
N GLN A 734 -7.05 -7.14 -13.79
CA GLN A 734 -7.76 -7.02 -15.06
C GLN A 734 -7.33 -8.06 -16.10
N LYS A 735 -8.30 -8.57 -16.85
CA LYS A 735 -8.13 -9.48 -17.99
C LYS A 735 -9.00 -8.97 -19.14
N SER A 736 -8.43 -8.16 -20.04
CA SER A 736 -9.14 -7.56 -21.17
C SER A 736 -8.44 -7.85 -22.50
N SER A 737 -9.20 -8.19 -23.54
CA SER A 737 -8.69 -8.25 -24.92
C SER A 737 -8.40 -6.87 -25.51
N GLU A 738 -9.04 -5.82 -24.99
CA GLU A 738 -8.96 -4.45 -25.52
C GLU A 738 -7.88 -3.64 -24.81
N HIS A 739 -7.82 -3.75 -23.49
CA HIS A 739 -6.87 -2.99 -22.67
C HIS A 739 -5.66 -3.83 -22.24
N GLY A 740 -5.75 -5.17 -22.28
CA GLY A 740 -4.66 -6.08 -21.95
C GLY A 740 -4.78 -6.78 -20.58
N ASN A 741 -3.66 -7.38 -20.17
CA ASN A 741 -3.52 -8.22 -18.99
C ASN A 741 -2.82 -7.46 -17.86
N ALA A 742 -3.45 -7.25 -16.70
CA ALA A 742 -2.79 -6.52 -15.61
C ALA A 742 -1.61 -7.29 -14.99
N GLN A 743 -1.55 -8.62 -15.09
CA GLN A 743 -0.48 -9.42 -14.47
C GLN A 743 0.83 -9.47 -15.27
N THR A 744 0.79 -9.30 -16.59
CA THR A 744 1.97 -9.37 -17.47
C THR A 744 1.77 -8.47 -18.70
N ARG A 745 2.84 -8.04 -19.36
CA ARG A 745 2.76 -7.39 -20.68
C ARG A 745 2.61 -8.41 -21.84
N ALA A 746 2.31 -9.67 -21.55
CA ALA A 746 2.14 -10.72 -22.55
C ALA A 746 0.72 -10.72 -23.16
N PRO A 747 0.54 -11.18 -24.41
CA PRO A 747 -0.79 -11.33 -25.02
C PRO A 747 -1.67 -12.27 -24.20
N LEU A 748 -2.91 -11.86 -23.93
CA LEU A 748 -3.86 -12.68 -23.17
C LEU A 748 -4.35 -13.85 -24.04
N LEU A 749 -4.03 -15.07 -23.65
CA LEU A 749 -4.41 -16.32 -24.33
C LEU A 749 -5.70 -16.91 -23.72
N ASN A 750 -6.43 -17.68 -24.52
CA ASN A 750 -7.59 -18.42 -24.03
C ASN A 750 -7.14 -19.65 -23.21
N LEU A 751 -7.79 -19.95 -22.07
CA LEU A 751 -7.56 -21.16 -21.26
C LEU A 751 -7.51 -22.42 -22.14
N MET A 752 -8.44 -22.54 -23.07
CA MET A 752 -8.59 -23.65 -24.02
C MET A 752 -7.76 -23.46 -25.30
N PHE A 753 -6.71 -22.65 -25.29
CA PHE A 753 -5.81 -22.49 -26.45
C PHE A 753 -5.07 -23.82 -26.76
N PRO A 754 -5.00 -24.29 -28.03
CA PRO A 754 -4.54 -25.64 -28.35
C PRO A 754 -3.11 -26.03 -27.96
N CYS A 755 -2.24 -25.10 -27.56
CA CYS A 755 -0.92 -25.42 -27.04
C CYS A 755 -0.55 -24.48 -25.91
N LEU A 756 -0.64 -24.94 -24.67
CA LEU A 756 -0.19 -24.16 -23.52
C LEU A 756 1.33 -24.30 -23.38
N TYR A 757 2.00 -23.16 -23.37
CA TYR A 757 3.44 -23.03 -23.12
C TYR A 757 3.75 -21.93 -22.10
N GLU A 758 2.85 -20.97 -21.88
CA GLU A 758 3.15 -19.75 -21.10
C GLU A 758 2.75 -19.85 -19.62
N PRO A 759 3.14 -18.88 -18.78
CA PRO A 759 2.70 -18.81 -17.39
C PRO A 759 1.18 -18.79 -17.21
N HIS A 760 0.69 -19.33 -16.08
CA HIS A 760 -0.72 -19.25 -15.64
C HIS A 760 -1.31 -17.83 -15.75
N ASN A 761 -0.49 -16.80 -15.59
CA ASN A 761 -0.90 -15.39 -15.64
C ASN A 761 -1.36 -14.94 -17.03
N ASP A 762 -1.00 -15.65 -18.10
CA ASP A 762 -1.27 -15.27 -19.49
C ASP A 762 -2.53 -15.94 -20.05
N TYR A 763 -3.10 -16.91 -19.34
CA TYR A 763 -4.31 -17.63 -19.75
C TYR A 763 -5.57 -17.10 -19.05
N TRP A 764 -6.68 -17.02 -19.78
CA TRP A 764 -8.00 -16.70 -19.23
C TRP A 764 -9.13 -17.42 -19.97
N ILE A 765 -10.20 -17.79 -19.26
CA ILE A 765 -11.36 -18.43 -19.88
C ILE A 765 -12.20 -17.41 -20.68
N ASP A 766 -12.68 -17.83 -21.84
CA ASP A 766 -13.57 -17.01 -22.67
C ASP A 766 -14.96 -16.86 -22.02
N PRO A 767 -15.61 -15.68 -22.10
CA PRO A 767 -16.92 -15.45 -21.49
C PRO A 767 -18.03 -16.42 -21.90
N ASN A 768 -18.07 -16.89 -23.15
CA ASN A 768 -19.10 -17.85 -23.58
C ASN A 768 -18.79 -19.25 -23.06
N GLN A 769 -17.51 -19.65 -23.00
CA GLN A 769 -17.10 -20.88 -22.34
C GLN A 769 -17.41 -20.86 -20.83
N TYR A 770 -17.19 -19.72 -20.16
CA TYR A 770 -17.54 -19.53 -18.75
C TYR A 770 -19.06 -19.61 -18.51
N ASN A 771 -19.86 -18.85 -19.28
CA ASN A 771 -21.31 -18.85 -19.15
C ASN A 771 -21.92 -20.23 -19.44
N TRP A 772 -21.42 -20.94 -20.45
CA TRP A 772 -21.85 -22.31 -20.73
C TRP A 772 -21.52 -23.27 -19.59
N LEU A 773 -20.39 -23.10 -18.90
CA LEU A 773 -20.09 -23.87 -17.67
C LEU A 773 -21.04 -23.50 -16.52
N VAL A 774 -21.38 -22.22 -16.33
CA VAL A 774 -22.35 -21.77 -15.30
C VAL A 774 -23.69 -22.48 -15.47
N GLU A 775 -24.12 -22.72 -16.71
CA GLU A 775 -25.36 -23.45 -17.01
C GLU A 775 -25.22 -24.98 -16.86
N ASN A 776 -24.15 -25.59 -17.39
CA ASN A 776 -24.08 -27.04 -17.60
C ASN A 776 -23.27 -27.81 -16.54
N MET A 777 -22.21 -27.22 -15.98
CA MET A 777 -21.31 -27.87 -15.01
C MET A 777 -22.05 -28.44 -13.78
N PRO A 778 -23.09 -27.79 -13.20
CA PRO A 778 -23.82 -28.35 -12.06
C PRO A 778 -24.57 -29.64 -12.39
N ALA A 779 -25.06 -29.78 -13.63
CA ALA A 779 -25.74 -30.98 -14.09
C ALA A 779 -24.74 -32.10 -14.45
N MET A 780 -23.59 -31.76 -15.06
CA MET A 780 -22.49 -32.68 -15.29
C MET A 780 -21.95 -33.28 -13.99
N LEU A 781 -21.75 -32.46 -12.95
CA LEU A 781 -21.28 -32.93 -11.65
C LEU A 781 -22.31 -33.81 -10.93
N ARG A 782 -23.60 -33.51 -10.99
CA ARG A 782 -24.62 -34.43 -10.46
C ARG A 782 -24.61 -35.76 -11.20
N TYR A 783 -24.64 -35.76 -12.54
CA TYR A 783 -24.55 -36.99 -13.33
C TYR A 783 -23.34 -37.84 -12.94
N THR A 784 -22.14 -37.25 -12.84
CA THR A 784 -20.94 -38.00 -12.46
C THR A 784 -20.90 -38.42 -10.98
N ARG A 785 -21.55 -37.69 -10.07
CA ARG A 785 -21.66 -38.06 -8.63
C ARG A 785 -22.69 -39.16 -8.39
N ASP A 786 -23.88 -39.07 -9.00
CA ASP A 786 -24.94 -40.08 -8.91
C ASP A 786 -24.42 -41.46 -9.34
N ARG A 787 -23.54 -41.49 -10.35
CA ARG A 787 -22.91 -42.70 -10.89
C ARG A 787 -21.69 -43.22 -10.11
N ARG A 788 -21.23 -42.52 -9.06
CA ARG A 788 -20.23 -43.07 -8.11
C ARG A 788 -20.84 -44.02 -7.09
N ALA A 789 -22.16 -43.90 -6.85
CA ALA A 789 -22.94 -44.59 -5.83
C ALA A 789 -22.37 -44.39 -4.40
N GLU A 790 -23.08 -43.59 -3.58
CA GLU A 790 -22.74 -43.37 -2.17
C GLU A 790 -22.45 -44.70 -1.45
N ALA A 791 -21.25 -44.85 -0.88
CA ALA A 791 -20.77 -46.10 -0.33
C ALA A 791 -21.70 -46.67 0.75
N PRO A 792 -22.48 -47.74 0.46
CA PRO A 792 -23.34 -48.34 1.46
C PRO A 792 -22.44 -49.08 2.45
N PHE A 793 -22.35 -48.61 3.70
CA PHE A 793 -21.42 -49.10 4.72
C PHE A 793 -21.80 -50.51 5.24
N PHE A 794 -21.75 -51.50 4.35
CA PHE A 794 -22.17 -52.89 4.54
C PHE A 794 -21.05 -53.89 4.23
N SER A 795 -19.80 -53.51 4.50
CA SER A 795 -18.76 -54.50 4.77
C SER A 795 -19.22 -55.36 5.96
N ARG A 796 -19.62 -56.62 5.73
CA ARG A 796 -19.89 -57.62 6.79
C ARG A 796 -18.58 -58.12 7.43
N VAL A 797 -17.68 -57.19 7.78
CA VAL A 797 -16.68 -57.43 8.82
C VAL A 797 -17.48 -57.74 10.08
N GLN A 798 -17.36 -58.98 10.57
CA GLN A 798 -18.04 -59.37 11.80
C GLN A 798 -17.56 -58.48 12.95
N PHE A 799 -18.46 -58.15 13.88
CA PHE A 799 -18.17 -57.31 15.05
C PHE A 799 -17.17 -57.98 16.02
N ALA A 800 -15.91 -58.02 15.62
CA ALA A 800 -14.77 -58.25 16.50
C ALA A 800 -14.45 -56.93 17.21
N GLN A 801 -15.04 -56.73 18.39
CA GLN A 801 -14.78 -55.61 19.31
C GLN A 801 -15.30 -54.23 18.88
N LEU A 802 -16.63 -54.06 18.83
CA LEU A 802 -17.27 -52.79 19.24
C LEU A 802 -18.63 -53.09 19.86
N SER A 803 -18.91 -52.56 21.05
CA SER A 803 -20.07 -52.96 21.86
C SER A 803 -20.79 -51.76 22.50
N ASP A 804 -21.57 -51.03 21.69
CA ASP A 804 -22.57 -50.07 22.20
C ASP A 804 -23.81 -50.01 21.26
N PRO A 805 -25.04 -50.33 21.73
CA PRO A 805 -26.22 -50.43 20.87
C PRO A 805 -27.11 -49.18 20.96
N ALA A 806 -26.65 -48.03 20.43
CA ALA A 806 -27.30 -46.73 20.70
C ALA A 806 -27.56 -45.78 19.51
N ALA A 807 -27.35 -46.16 18.24
CA ALA A 807 -27.63 -45.27 17.09
C ALA A 807 -28.08 -45.99 15.80
N SER A 808 -29.40 -45.99 15.51
CA SER A 808 -29.93 -46.26 14.16
C SER A 808 -31.42 -45.82 14.06
N ASN A 809 -31.73 -44.67 13.45
CA ASN A 809 -33.11 -44.25 13.11
C ASN A 809 -33.16 -42.97 12.23
N VAL A 810 -32.69 -43.03 10.97
CA VAL A 810 -33.06 -42.05 9.94
C VAL A 810 -33.34 -42.75 8.60
N VAL A 811 -34.52 -42.45 8.06
CA VAL A 811 -35.06 -42.57 6.68
C VAL A 811 -34.20 -43.24 5.58
N ARG A 812 -34.80 -44.22 4.90
CA ARG A 812 -34.58 -44.51 3.46
C ARG A 812 -35.82 -44.10 2.65
N SER A 813 -35.62 -43.73 1.38
CA SER A 813 -36.68 -43.47 0.39
C SER A 813 -36.83 -44.66 -0.59
N ASP A 814 -37.84 -44.60 -1.47
CA ASP A 814 -38.41 -45.77 -2.15
C ASP A 814 -37.63 -46.32 -3.38
N ALA A 815 -37.83 -47.62 -3.59
CA ALA A 815 -37.86 -48.29 -4.90
C ALA A 815 -36.54 -48.56 -5.67
N VAL A 816 -35.46 -48.92 -4.97
CA VAL A 816 -34.51 -49.91 -5.52
C VAL A 816 -35.00 -51.32 -5.15
N LEU A 817 -34.82 -52.29 -6.06
CA LEU A 817 -35.04 -53.71 -5.78
C LEU A 817 -33.94 -54.24 -4.85
N GLU A 818 -34.12 -54.07 -3.54
CA GLU A 818 -33.22 -54.62 -2.52
C GLU A 818 -33.16 -56.16 -2.62
N LEU A 819 -32.09 -56.67 -3.24
CA LEU A 819 -31.59 -58.02 -3.00
C LEU A 819 -30.81 -57.97 -1.67
N PRO A 820 -31.34 -58.47 -0.53
CA PRO A 820 -30.85 -58.08 0.80
C PRO A 820 -29.45 -58.58 1.19
N ASP A 821 -28.83 -59.38 0.33
CA ASP A 821 -27.49 -59.97 0.50
C ASP A 821 -26.62 -59.84 -0.77
N ALA A 822 -26.98 -58.96 -1.72
CA ALA A 822 -26.19 -58.73 -2.93
C ALA A 822 -25.08 -57.68 -2.70
N ARG A 823 -23.81 -58.07 -2.92
CA ARG A 823 -22.68 -57.13 -3.00
C ARG A 823 -22.26 -56.94 -4.45
N TRP A 824 -21.84 -55.73 -4.83
CA TRP A 824 -21.26 -55.50 -6.14
C TRP A 824 -19.76 -55.80 -6.10
N ILE A 825 -19.26 -56.52 -7.10
CA ILE A 825 -17.82 -56.69 -7.35
C ILE A 825 -17.50 -56.29 -8.78
N MET A 826 -16.33 -55.68 -8.99
CA MET A 826 -15.79 -55.42 -10.32
C MET A 826 -14.95 -56.62 -10.76
N LEU A 827 -15.39 -57.28 -11.83
CA LEU A 827 -14.61 -58.28 -12.56
C LEU A 827 -13.82 -57.54 -13.65
N SER A 828 -12.52 -57.81 -13.78
CA SER A 828 -11.69 -57.10 -14.76
C SER A 828 -10.51 -57.94 -15.25
N GLY A 829 -9.85 -57.51 -16.32
CA GLY A 829 -8.85 -58.30 -17.03
C GLY A 829 -8.50 -57.73 -18.40
N MET A 830 -7.78 -58.54 -19.18
CA MET A 830 -7.43 -58.27 -20.57
C MET A 830 -7.57 -59.55 -21.40
N GLY A 831 -7.71 -59.41 -22.72
CA GLY A 831 -7.53 -60.52 -23.66
C GLY A 831 -7.14 -60.03 -25.05
N ASP A 832 -6.62 -60.92 -25.90
CA ASP A 832 -6.28 -60.62 -27.30
C ASP A 832 -7.29 -61.23 -28.30
N GLY A 833 -8.08 -62.18 -27.82
CA GLY A 833 -9.09 -62.94 -28.56
C GLY A 833 -8.88 -64.45 -28.54
N ALA A 834 -7.65 -64.91 -28.30
CA ALA A 834 -7.29 -66.33 -28.12
C ALA A 834 -6.94 -66.63 -26.65
N GLU A 835 -6.22 -65.73 -26.00
CA GLU A 835 -5.80 -65.81 -24.60
C GLU A 835 -6.35 -64.62 -23.81
N ALA A 836 -6.45 -64.77 -22.48
CA ALA A 836 -6.98 -63.76 -21.59
C ALA A 836 -6.52 -63.98 -20.14
N THR A 837 -6.55 -62.92 -19.34
CA THR A 837 -6.16 -62.95 -17.92
C THR A 837 -7.13 -62.14 -17.08
N LEU A 838 -7.46 -62.66 -15.89
CA LEU A 838 -8.29 -61.98 -14.89
C LEU A 838 -7.41 -61.21 -13.90
N MET A 839 -7.76 -59.95 -13.66
CA MET A 839 -7.33 -59.19 -12.48
C MET A 839 -7.92 -59.80 -11.21
N PRO A 840 -7.43 -59.42 -10.02
CA PRO A 840 -8.19 -59.57 -8.79
C PRO A 840 -9.56 -58.88 -8.88
N ALA A 841 -10.63 -59.58 -8.50
CA ALA A 841 -11.95 -58.97 -8.33
C ALA A 841 -11.98 -58.15 -7.02
N ILE A 842 -12.49 -56.92 -7.11
CA ILE A 842 -12.58 -55.98 -5.98
C ILE A 842 -14.03 -55.68 -5.62
N GLY A 843 -14.33 -55.47 -4.34
CA GLY A 843 -15.61 -54.89 -3.91
C GLY A 843 -15.79 -53.46 -4.42
N VAL A 844 -17.01 -53.10 -4.86
CA VAL A 844 -17.35 -51.73 -5.31
C VAL A 844 -18.71 -51.29 -4.74
N PRO A 845 -18.97 -49.96 -4.61
CA PRO A 845 -20.22 -49.45 -4.03
C PRO A 845 -21.51 -49.85 -4.78
N GLY A 846 -21.43 -49.97 -6.10
CA GLY A 846 -22.59 -50.14 -6.98
C GLY A 846 -22.21 -50.54 -8.41
N PRO A 847 -23.18 -50.52 -9.34
CA PRO A 847 -22.89 -50.73 -10.76
C PRO A 847 -22.08 -49.57 -11.36
N ARG A 848 -21.06 -49.90 -12.14
CA ARG A 848 -20.31 -48.98 -13.02
C ARG A 848 -20.56 -49.41 -14.48
N GLU A 849 -20.33 -48.52 -15.45
CA GLU A 849 -20.28 -48.98 -16.85
C GLU A 849 -19.13 -49.96 -17.09
N PRO A 850 -19.28 -50.87 -18.06
CA PRO A 850 -18.20 -51.75 -18.45
C PRO A 850 -17.20 -51.04 -19.36
N LEU A 851 -15.90 -51.26 -19.12
CA LEU A 851 -14.82 -50.74 -19.96
C LEU A 851 -14.82 -51.37 -21.38
N SER A 852 -15.42 -52.55 -21.50
CA SER A 852 -15.54 -53.39 -22.70
C SER A 852 -17.00 -53.50 -23.18
N GLY A 853 -17.23 -53.64 -24.48
CA GLY A 853 -18.58 -53.83 -25.04
C GLY A 853 -19.18 -55.22 -24.79
N ASP A 854 -20.43 -55.41 -25.22
CA ASP A 854 -21.07 -56.74 -25.31
C ASP A 854 -20.38 -57.58 -26.40
N GLY A 855 -19.94 -58.79 -26.07
CA GLY A 855 -19.22 -59.67 -27.00
C GLY A 855 -19.47 -61.16 -26.78
N PRO A 856 -18.72 -62.03 -27.48
CA PRO A 856 -18.88 -63.49 -27.41
C PRO A 856 -18.28 -64.14 -26.16
N TYR A 857 -17.81 -63.33 -25.20
CA TYR A 857 -17.19 -63.81 -23.96
C TYR A 857 -18.17 -63.66 -22.79
N GLU A 858 -18.30 -64.70 -21.95
CA GLU A 858 -19.14 -64.69 -20.75
C GLU A 858 -18.25 -64.80 -19.51
N LEU A 859 -18.26 -63.77 -18.67
CA LEU A 859 -17.74 -63.82 -17.31
C LEU A 859 -18.78 -64.48 -16.41
N ARG A 860 -18.34 -65.40 -15.54
CA ARG A 860 -19.17 -66.02 -14.50
C ARG A 860 -18.49 -65.95 -13.14
N VAL A 861 -19.31 -65.71 -12.12
CA VAL A 861 -18.95 -65.88 -10.70
C VAL A 861 -19.68 -67.12 -10.21
N GLU A 862 -18.93 -68.14 -9.78
CA GLU A 862 -19.45 -69.43 -9.33
C GLU A 862 -19.12 -69.64 -7.84
N GLY A 863 -20.09 -70.13 -7.07
CA GLY A 863 -19.90 -70.51 -5.67
C GLY A 863 -19.32 -71.93 -5.53
N ALA A 864 -18.91 -72.32 -4.32
CA ALA A 864 -18.18 -73.58 -4.07
C ALA A 864 -18.90 -74.88 -4.48
N SER A 865 -20.20 -74.82 -4.76
CA SER A 865 -21.02 -75.90 -5.30
C SER A 865 -21.05 -76.00 -6.83
N GLY A 866 -20.37 -75.08 -7.54
CA GLY A 866 -20.52 -74.87 -8.99
C GLY A 866 -21.82 -74.13 -9.36
N GLN A 867 -22.52 -73.53 -8.39
CA GLN A 867 -23.71 -72.72 -8.65
C GLN A 867 -23.32 -71.33 -9.19
N LEU A 868 -23.99 -70.89 -10.26
CA LEU A 868 -23.80 -69.55 -10.80
C LEU A 868 -24.38 -68.51 -9.84
N LEU A 869 -23.55 -67.58 -9.36
CA LEU A 869 -23.94 -66.47 -8.49
C LEU A 869 -24.23 -65.20 -9.30
N ALA A 870 -23.39 -64.92 -10.30
CA ALA A 870 -23.52 -63.78 -11.20
C ALA A 870 -22.85 -64.06 -12.55
N ARG A 871 -23.17 -63.26 -13.57
CA ARG A 871 -22.50 -63.28 -14.88
C ARG A 871 -22.60 -61.94 -15.60
N ALA A 872 -21.70 -61.71 -16.55
CA ALA A 872 -21.72 -60.61 -17.50
C ALA A 872 -21.25 -61.08 -18.88
N SER A 873 -21.68 -60.40 -19.94
CA SER A 873 -21.03 -60.49 -21.25
C SER A 873 -19.92 -59.43 -21.31
N VAL A 874 -18.83 -59.74 -22.01
CA VAL A 874 -17.74 -58.79 -22.31
C VAL A 874 -17.17 -59.06 -23.71
N GLY A 875 -16.42 -58.11 -24.27
CA GLY A 875 -15.71 -58.23 -25.54
C GLY A 875 -15.09 -56.91 -26.00
N PRO A 876 -14.19 -56.95 -26.99
CA PRO A 876 -13.61 -55.75 -27.57
C PRO A 876 -14.71 -54.89 -28.19
N HIS A 877 -14.58 -53.56 -28.05
CA HIS A 877 -15.42 -52.62 -28.78
C HIS A 877 -15.18 -52.76 -30.30
N PRO A 878 -16.14 -52.35 -31.18
CA PRO A 878 -16.04 -52.57 -32.63
C PRO A 878 -14.82 -51.95 -33.35
N PHE A 879 -14.07 -51.10 -32.66
CA PHE A 879 -12.87 -50.40 -33.12
C PHE A 879 -11.57 -50.87 -32.43
N GLU A 880 -11.65 -51.74 -31.41
CA GLU A 880 -10.48 -52.30 -30.72
C GLU A 880 -9.91 -53.49 -31.52
N THR A 881 -8.58 -53.53 -31.71
CA THR A 881 -7.90 -54.61 -32.42
C THR A 881 -6.61 -55.01 -31.70
N GLY A 882 -6.44 -56.32 -31.48
CA GLY A 882 -5.39 -56.86 -30.61
C GLY A 882 -5.86 -56.93 -29.15
N LEU A 883 -4.99 -56.53 -28.22
CA LEU A 883 -5.28 -56.51 -26.79
C LEU A 883 -6.43 -55.54 -26.46
N TRP A 884 -7.47 -56.02 -25.79
CA TRP A 884 -8.59 -55.24 -25.27
C TRP A 884 -8.71 -55.41 -23.75
N PRO A 885 -8.94 -54.31 -22.99
CA PRO A 885 -9.16 -54.39 -21.56
C PRO A 885 -10.64 -54.65 -21.28
N PHE A 886 -10.95 -55.24 -20.13
CA PHE A 886 -12.32 -55.29 -19.62
C PHE A 886 -12.38 -55.00 -18.13
N ALA A 887 -13.45 -54.33 -17.75
CA ALA A 887 -13.94 -54.19 -16.39
C ALA A 887 -15.46 -54.22 -16.48
N VAL A 888 -16.13 -54.91 -15.57
CA VAL A 888 -17.60 -54.95 -15.48
C VAL A 888 -18.02 -55.27 -14.04
N THR A 889 -18.99 -54.52 -13.53
CA THR A 889 -19.54 -54.74 -12.19
C THR A 889 -20.72 -55.70 -12.21
N VAL A 890 -20.71 -56.69 -11.33
CA VAL A 890 -21.81 -57.66 -11.22
C VAL A 890 -22.36 -57.74 -9.78
N PRO A 891 -23.68 -57.90 -9.58
CA PRO A 891 -24.26 -58.09 -8.26
C PRO A 891 -24.18 -59.58 -7.88
N VAL A 892 -23.48 -59.89 -6.80
CA VAL A 892 -23.23 -61.26 -6.32
C VAL A 892 -24.00 -61.51 -5.04
N SER A 893 -24.88 -62.51 -5.04
CA SER A 893 -25.61 -62.97 -3.85
C SER A 893 -25.07 -64.32 -3.38
N GLY A 894 -24.23 -64.31 -2.35
CA GLY A 894 -23.51 -65.48 -1.82
C GLY A 894 -21.99 -65.38 -2.01
N ASP A 895 -21.25 -66.37 -1.53
CA ASP A 895 -19.79 -66.34 -1.50
C ASP A 895 -19.16 -66.90 -2.80
N PRO A 896 -18.38 -66.09 -3.56
CA PRO A 896 -17.58 -66.56 -4.68
C PRO A 896 -16.59 -67.65 -4.26
N ALA A 897 -16.41 -68.64 -5.12
CA ALA A 897 -15.33 -69.62 -5.01
C ALA A 897 -14.52 -69.78 -6.30
N ARG A 898 -15.06 -69.32 -7.44
CA ARG A 898 -14.39 -69.29 -8.74
C ARG A 898 -14.92 -68.13 -9.58
N ILE A 899 -14.03 -67.49 -10.33
CA ILE A 899 -14.37 -66.53 -11.39
C ILE A 899 -13.78 -67.08 -12.67
N VAL A 900 -14.56 -67.10 -13.75
CA VAL A 900 -14.16 -67.71 -15.01
C VAL A 900 -14.62 -66.87 -16.21
N LEU A 901 -13.71 -66.65 -17.16
CA LEU A 901 -13.98 -66.05 -18.46
C LEU A 901 -14.07 -67.16 -19.51
N LEU A 902 -15.21 -67.23 -20.20
CA LEU A 902 -15.52 -68.24 -21.20
C LEU A 902 -15.66 -67.62 -22.58
N ARG A 903 -15.25 -68.33 -23.63
CA ARG A 903 -15.59 -68.05 -25.03
C ARG A 903 -16.15 -69.31 -25.67
N ASP A 904 -17.34 -69.24 -26.25
CA ASP A 904 -18.01 -70.38 -26.92
C ASP A 904 -18.13 -71.68 -26.06
N GLY A 905 -17.91 -71.58 -24.75
CA GLY A 905 -17.88 -72.69 -23.79
C GLY A 905 -16.47 -73.19 -23.38
N GLU A 906 -15.42 -72.70 -24.04
CA GLU A 906 -14.01 -72.89 -23.66
C GLU A 906 -13.60 -71.89 -22.57
N VAL A 907 -12.80 -72.31 -21.59
CA VAL A 907 -12.27 -71.45 -20.52
C VAL A 907 -11.00 -70.78 -21.02
N LEU A 908 -11.00 -69.44 -21.06
CA LEU A 908 -9.80 -68.68 -21.43
C LEU A 908 -9.00 -68.24 -20.19
N ALA A 909 -9.69 -67.89 -19.11
CA ALA A 909 -9.09 -67.50 -17.84
C ALA A 909 -9.95 -67.98 -16.67
N GLU A 910 -9.33 -68.40 -15.56
CA GLU A 910 -10.03 -68.60 -14.29
C GLU A 910 -9.19 -68.21 -13.09
N ARG A 911 -9.86 -67.78 -12.02
CA ARG A 911 -9.32 -67.67 -10.65
C ARG A 911 -10.20 -68.48 -9.71
N TRP A 912 -9.60 -69.00 -8.65
CA TRP A 912 -10.28 -69.70 -7.56
C TRP A 912 -10.03 -68.97 -6.24
N ALA A 913 -11.01 -68.99 -5.34
CA ALA A 913 -10.81 -68.53 -3.98
C ALA A 913 -9.87 -69.49 -3.23
N ASP A 914 -8.90 -68.96 -2.49
CA ASP A 914 -8.11 -69.73 -1.56
C ASP A 914 -8.92 -69.93 -0.26
N PRO A 915 -9.33 -71.18 0.09
CA PRO A 915 -10.04 -71.43 1.35
C PRO A 915 -9.16 -71.20 2.59
N ALA A 916 -7.86 -70.91 2.42
CA ALA A 916 -6.95 -70.45 3.46
C ALA A 916 -6.71 -68.92 3.46
N LEU A 917 -7.38 -68.13 2.60
CA LEU A 917 -7.30 -66.67 2.66
C LEU A 917 -7.78 -66.18 4.03
N ALA A 918 -6.89 -65.50 4.75
CA ALA A 918 -7.15 -64.87 6.03
C ALA A 918 -6.83 -63.38 5.98
N ALA A 919 -7.42 -62.62 6.90
CA ALA A 919 -7.11 -61.20 7.06
C ALA A 919 -5.63 -61.02 7.46
N PRO A 920 -4.88 -60.05 6.89
CA PRO A 920 -3.47 -59.82 7.19
C PRO A 920 -3.15 -59.68 8.68
N GLU A 921 -2.19 -60.44 9.20
CA GLU A 921 -1.67 -60.22 10.55
C GLU A 921 -0.60 -59.13 10.51
N ILE A 922 -0.88 -57.94 11.03
CA ILE A 922 0.06 -56.82 10.97
C ILE A 922 1.19 -57.06 11.97
N LEU A 923 2.44 -57.00 11.48
CA LEU A 923 3.65 -57.38 12.24
C LEU A 923 4.45 -56.17 12.71
N SER A 924 4.38 -55.09 11.94
CA SER A 924 5.13 -53.84 12.14
C SER A 924 4.58 -52.96 13.28
N HIS A 925 3.27 -52.93 13.45
CA HIS A 925 2.55 -51.99 14.32
C HIS A 925 1.44 -52.71 15.10
N VAL A 926 0.92 -52.08 16.16
CA VAL A 926 -0.18 -52.62 16.99
C VAL A 926 -1.29 -51.59 17.16
N THR A 927 -2.53 -52.03 17.32
CA THR A 927 -3.69 -51.13 17.50
C THR A 927 -3.47 -50.11 18.62
N GLY A 928 -3.52 -48.83 18.28
CA GLY A 928 -3.28 -47.71 19.18
C GLY A 928 -1.80 -47.33 19.36
N SER A 929 -0.87 -47.89 18.57
CA SER A 929 0.49 -47.34 18.46
C SER A 929 0.48 -46.05 17.65
N THR A 930 1.54 -45.27 17.78
CA THR A 930 1.91 -44.29 16.77
C THR A 930 2.42 -45.01 15.52
N TYR A 931 2.20 -44.40 14.35
CA TYR A 931 2.93 -44.61 13.11
C TYR A 931 3.69 -43.30 12.82
N HIS A 932 5.00 -43.39 12.64
CA HIS A 932 5.86 -42.26 12.33
C HIS A 932 6.14 -42.16 10.82
N ALA A 933 6.40 -40.95 10.31
CA ALA A 933 6.71 -40.72 8.90
C ALA A 933 7.88 -41.61 8.40
N GLY A 934 7.65 -42.33 7.30
CA GLY A 934 8.62 -43.23 6.68
C GLY A 934 8.73 -44.63 7.29
N GLU A 935 7.95 -44.96 8.33
CA GLU A 935 7.86 -46.34 8.83
C GLU A 935 7.18 -47.26 7.81
N THR A 936 7.56 -48.54 7.80
CA THR A 936 7.00 -49.52 6.86
C THR A 936 5.91 -50.33 7.53
N LEU A 937 4.71 -50.30 6.96
CA LEU A 937 3.64 -51.24 7.29
C LEU A 937 4.03 -52.62 6.73
N GLU A 938 4.50 -53.52 7.58
CA GLU A 938 4.70 -54.94 7.27
C GLU A 938 3.59 -55.81 7.88
N TRP A 939 3.17 -56.84 7.15
CA TRP A 939 2.17 -57.83 7.57
C TRP A 939 2.53 -59.27 7.15
N GLY A 940 1.88 -60.26 7.77
CA GLY A 940 2.02 -61.67 7.49
C GLY A 940 1.04 -62.14 6.41
N SER A 941 1.56 -62.84 5.40
CA SER A 941 0.78 -63.55 4.39
C SER A 941 0.42 -64.97 4.89
N ALA A 942 -0.87 -65.27 5.06
CA ALA A 942 -1.32 -66.60 5.48
C ALA A 942 -1.16 -67.69 4.42
N SER A 943 -1.12 -67.30 3.14
CA SER A 943 -0.85 -68.15 1.98
C SER A 943 0.40 -67.61 1.24
N PRO A 944 1.32 -68.45 0.73
CA PRO A 944 2.67 -68.02 0.38
C PRO A 944 2.86 -67.46 -1.05
N GLU A 945 1.91 -67.67 -1.97
CA GLU A 945 2.05 -67.32 -3.39
C GLU A 945 0.74 -66.78 -3.97
N GLY A 946 0.80 -65.76 -4.85
CA GLY A 946 -0.33 -65.33 -5.69
C GLY A 946 -1.34 -64.34 -5.08
N LEU A 947 -1.19 -63.95 -3.80
CA LEU A 947 -2.00 -62.90 -3.18
C LEU A 947 -1.59 -61.49 -3.67
N THR A 948 -2.54 -60.56 -3.65
CA THR A 948 -2.27 -59.12 -3.83
C THR A 948 -2.92 -58.31 -2.70
N TYR A 949 -2.42 -57.10 -2.42
CA TYR A 949 -2.90 -56.27 -1.31
C TYR A 949 -3.32 -54.86 -1.74
N THR A 950 -4.32 -54.31 -1.07
CA THR A 950 -4.73 -52.90 -1.16
C THR A 950 -4.54 -52.26 0.21
N VAL A 951 -3.93 -51.07 0.26
CA VAL A 951 -3.71 -50.31 1.49
C VAL A 951 -4.50 -49.01 1.40
N ARG A 952 -5.35 -48.77 2.40
CA ARG A 952 -6.21 -47.60 2.53
C ARG A 952 -5.95 -46.91 3.87
N PHE A 953 -6.21 -45.62 3.93
CA PHE A 953 -6.06 -44.82 5.14
C PHE A 953 -7.26 -43.89 5.30
N THR A 954 -7.65 -43.63 6.54
CA THR A 954 -8.63 -42.60 6.91
C THR A 954 -8.15 -41.86 8.15
N ALA A 955 -8.37 -40.56 8.21
CA ALA A 955 -8.03 -39.73 9.37
C ALA A 955 -9.18 -39.63 10.40
N ASN A 956 -10.43 -39.83 9.96
CA ASN A 956 -11.65 -39.71 10.77
C ASN A 956 -12.40 -41.04 10.95
N GLY A 957 -12.06 -42.09 10.20
CA GLY A 957 -12.77 -43.38 10.19
C GLY A 957 -13.79 -43.53 9.05
N GLU A 958 -14.09 -42.43 8.34
CA GLU A 958 -15.22 -42.30 7.42
C GLU A 958 -14.75 -42.01 5.98
N ASP A 959 -13.85 -41.04 5.80
CA ASP A 959 -13.24 -40.70 4.51
C ASP A 959 -12.00 -41.56 4.26
N TRP A 960 -12.07 -42.48 3.29
CA TRP A 960 -11.00 -43.43 2.99
C TRP A 960 -10.21 -43.06 1.71
N THR A 961 -8.99 -42.60 1.90
CA THR A 961 -7.93 -42.44 0.89
C THR A 961 -7.35 -43.82 0.54
N THR A 962 -7.11 -44.12 -0.73
CA THR A 962 -6.50 -45.40 -1.14
C THR A 962 -5.06 -45.17 -1.57
N LEU A 963 -4.12 -45.61 -0.72
CA LEU A 963 -2.69 -45.30 -0.82
C LEU A 963 -1.94 -46.23 -1.78
N ALA A 964 -2.41 -47.47 -1.91
CA ALA A 964 -1.87 -48.45 -2.84
C ALA A 964 -2.92 -49.51 -3.20
N VAL A 965 -2.88 -49.98 -4.44
CA VAL A 965 -3.69 -51.09 -4.95
C VAL A 965 -2.77 -52.19 -5.50
N LEU A 966 -3.25 -53.43 -5.50
CA LEU A 966 -2.63 -54.56 -6.21
C LEU A 966 -1.13 -54.81 -5.87
N LEU A 967 -0.70 -54.54 -4.62
CA LEU A 967 0.66 -54.81 -4.16
C LEU A 967 0.95 -56.31 -4.12
N GLY A 968 2.03 -56.78 -4.75
CA GLY A 968 2.47 -58.18 -4.67
C GLY A 968 3.29 -58.54 -3.42
N GLU A 969 3.88 -57.55 -2.73
CA GLU A 969 4.62 -57.77 -1.48
C GLU A 969 3.76 -57.49 -0.24
N PRO A 970 3.93 -58.22 0.87
CA PRO A 970 3.16 -58.03 2.11
C PRO A 970 3.75 -56.89 2.98
N ARG A 971 4.13 -55.78 2.34
CA ARG A 971 4.65 -54.57 2.98
C ARG A 971 4.38 -53.33 2.12
N PHE A 972 4.28 -52.17 2.77
CA PHE A 972 4.11 -50.88 2.13
C PHE A 972 4.67 -49.75 3.00
N THR A 973 5.22 -48.71 2.40
CA THR A 973 5.68 -47.50 3.11
C THR A 973 4.79 -46.33 2.66
N PRO A 974 3.74 -45.98 3.43
CA PRO A 974 2.90 -44.82 3.15
C PRO A 974 3.71 -43.53 2.98
N ASP A 975 3.43 -42.80 1.90
CA ASP A 975 3.97 -41.46 1.68
C ASP A 975 3.42 -40.50 2.77
N PRO A 976 4.27 -39.84 3.58
CA PRO A 976 3.82 -38.95 4.64
C PRO A 976 2.89 -37.82 4.16
N ALA A 977 2.99 -37.37 2.90
CA ALA A 977 2.11 -36.34 2.33
C ALA A 977 0.66 -36.81 2.10
N THR A 978 0.40 -38.12 2.19
CA THR A 978 -0.96 -38.69 2.12
C THR A 978 -1.63 -38.86 3.49
N LEU A 979 -0.90 -38.58 4.58
CA LEU A 979 -1.29 -38.88 5.96
C LEU A 979 -1.61 -37.62 6.78
N GLY A 980 -2.81 -37.08 6.53
CA GLY A 980 -3.43 -36.14 7.46
C GLY A 980 -3.73 -36.83 8.81
N PRO A 981 -3.63 -36.12 9.95
CA PRO A 981 -4.00 -36.67 11.24
C PRO A 981 -5.51 -36.46 11.44
N GLY A 982 -6.07 -37.01 12.51
CA GLY A 982 -7.47 -36.78 12.81
C GLY A 982 -7.96 -37.48 14.05
N PRO A 983 -9.28 -37.41 14.34
CA PRO A 983 -9.85 -37.92 15.58
C PRO A 983 -9.86 -39.46 15.66
N ASN A 984 -9.67 -40.16 14.54
CA ASN A 984 -9.68 -41.62 14.49
C ASN A 984 -8.89 -42.12 13.26
N PRO A 985 -7.54 -42.06 13.29
CA PRO A 985 -6.71 -42.48 12.17
C PRO A 985 -6.65 -44.01 12.07
N VAL A 986 -6.93 -44.57 10.89
CA VAL A 986 -6.97 -46.03 10.67
C VAL A 986 -6.37 -46.39 9.31
N PHE A 987 -5.42 -47.32 9.31
CA PHE A 987 -5.04 -48.05 8.09
C PHE A 987 -5.93 -49.28 7.90
N GLU A 988 -6.31 -49.59 6.66
CA GLU A 988 -6.99 -50.82 6.28
C GLU A 988 -6.15 -51.54 5.21
N ILE A 989 -5.75 -52.77 5.50
CA ILE A 989 -4.94 -53.61 4.63
C ILE A 989 -5.82 -54.78 4.19
N VAL A 990 -6.16 -54.81 2.91
CA VAL A 990 -7.02 -55.80 2.29
C VAL A 990 -6.18 -56.78 1.49
N ALA A 991 -6.28 -58.07 1.79
CA ALA A 991 -5.70 -59.16 0.99
C ALA A 991 -6.73 -59.71 0.01
N HIS A 992 -6.30 -59.93 -1.23
CA HIS A 992 -7.10 -60.47 -2.32
C HIS A 992 -6.42 -61.71 -2.91
N ASP A 993 -7.13 -62.84 -2.98
CA ASP A 993 -6.76 -63.96 -3.87
C ASP A 993 -7.24 -63.72 -5.33
N GLY A 994 -8.10 -62.72 -5.49
CA GLY A 994 -8.70 -62.29 -6.75
C GLY A 994 -10.08 -62.88 -7.05
N VAL A 995 -10.68 -63.57 -6.08
CA VAL A 995 -12.08 -64.04 -6.07
C VAL A 995 -12.81 -63.56 -4.81
N ILE A 996 -12.12 -63.49 -3.68
CA ILE A 996 -12.56 -62.93 -2.41
C ILE A 996 -11.48 -62.04 -1.78
N GLU A 997 -11.91 -61.22 -0.83
CA GLU A 997 -11.09 -60.25 -0.11
C GLU A 997 -11.20 -60.47 1.41
N GLN A 998 -10.13 -60.18 2.16
CA GLN A 998 -10.10 -60.20 3.63
C GLN A 998 -9.30 -58.99 4.16
N ALA A 999 -9.87 -58.21 5.08
CA ALA A 999 -9.32 -56.95 5.52
C ALA A 999 -8.96 -56.92 7.01
N THR A 1000 -7.82 -56.32 7.35
CA THR A 1000 -7.42 -55.97 8.71
C THR A 1000 -7.37 -54.45 8.87
N ARG A 1001 -7.94 -53.94 9.97
CA ARG A 1001 -7.85 -52.51 10.34
C ARG A 1001 -6.88 -52.30 11.48
N LEU A 1002 -6.05 -51.27 11.34
CA LEU A 1002 -5.08 -50.82 12.32
C LEU A 1002 -5.35 -49.34 12.68
N PRO A 1003 -6.14 -49.08 13.74
CA PRO A 1003 -6.20 -47.77 14.36
C PRO A 1003 -4.81 -47.38 14.90
N VAL A 1004 -4.36 -46.17 14.59
CA VAL A 1004 -3.05 -45.62 14.98
C VAL A 1004 -3.18 -44.15 15.40
N ALA A 1005 -2.18 -43.61 16.09
CA ALA A 1005 -1.88 -42.19 16.02
C ALA A 1005 -0.96 -41.92 14.82
N ILE A 1006 -1.17 -40.83 14.09
CA ILE A 1006 -0.29 -40.40 13.00
C ILE A 1006 0.67 -39.34 13.53
N ASP A 1007 1.95 -39.66 13.63
CA ASP A 1007 3.04 -38.72 13.89
C ASP A 1007 3.80 -38.47 12.59
N VAL A 1008 3.17 -37.68 11.73
CA VAL A 1008 3.82 -37.12 10.56
C VAL A 1008 4.12 -35.65 10.89
N PRO A 1009 5.39 -35.23 10.89
CA PRO A 1009 5.75 -33.83 11.10
C PRO A 1009 5.21 -32.90 10.00
N LEU A 1010 5.18 -31.59 10.28
CA LEU A 1010 5.15 -30.60 9.20
C LEU A 1010 6.55 -30.55 8.58
N GLU A 1011 6.62 -30.79 7.28
CA GLU A 1011 7.88 -30.79 6.53
C GLU A 1011 7.71 -30.09 5.19
N PRO A 1012 8.76 -29.39 4.69
CA PRO A 1012 8.72 -28.78 3.37
C PRO A 1012 8.74 -29.87 2.30
N LEU A 1013 7.65 -29.92 1.51
CA LEU A 1013 7.65 -30.59 0.22
C LEU A 1013 8.59 -29.83 -0.73
N THR A 1014 8.39 -28.55 -1.00
CA THR A 1014 9.33 -27.82 -1.87
C THR A 1014 9.74 -26.49 -1.27
N VAL A 1015 10.90 -26.03 -1.71
CA VAL A 1015 11.46 -24.72 -1.40
C VAL A 1015 11.86 -24.13 -2.75
N TRP A 1016 11.45 -22.90 -3.03
CA TRP A 1016 11.96 -22.14 -4.16
C TRP A 1016 12.25 -20.68 -3.77
N PRO A 1017 13.18 -20.01 -4.48
CA PRO A 1017 13.99 -20.54 -5.58
C PRO A 1017 15.02 -21.58 -5.08
N GLU A 1018 15.79 -22.18 -5.99
CA GLU A 1018 16.94 -22.98 -5.55
C GLU A 1018 17.95 -22.08 -4.82
N ASP A 1019 18.61 -22.62 -3.79
CA ASP A 1019 19.43 -21.89 -2.84
C ASP A 1019 20.50 -21.03 -3.54
N GLY A 1020 20.41 -19.71 -3.38
CA GLY A 1020 21.27 -18.69 -4.00
C GLY A 1020 20.83 -18.18 -5.39
N ALA A 1021 19.65 -18.56 -5.91
CA ALA A 1021 19.19 -18.09 -7.22
C ALA A 1021 18.43 -16.75 -7.19
N LEU A 1022 18.19 -16.18 -8.38
CA LEU A 1022 17.46 -14.94 -8.61
C LEU A 1022 15.97 -15.24 -8.86
N ILE A 1023 15.07 -14.60 -8.10
CA ILE A 1023 13.64 -14.51 -8.47
C ILE A 1023 13.42 -13.27 -9.34
N ALA A 1024 12.62 -13.44 -10.40
CA ALA A 1024 12.29 -12.34 -11.30
C ALA A 1024 11.28 -11.38 -10.65
N ARG A 1025 11.18 -10.16 -11.17
CA ARG A 1025 10.27 -9.15 -10.63
C ARG A 1025 8.82 -9.64 -10.50
N GLY A 1026 8.27 -9.53 -9.29
CA GLY A 1026 6.90 -9.94 -8.97
C GLY A 1026 6.73 -11.44 -8.69
N GLU A 1027 7.79 -12.24 -8.83
CA GLU A 1027 7.85 -13.57 -8.22
C GLU A 1027 8.15 -13.45 -6.73
N THR A 1028 7.80 -14.48 -5.96
CA THR A 1028 8.13 -14.60 -4.54
C THR A 1028 8.88 -15.89 -4.29
N ALA A 1029 9.74 -15.94 -3.27
CA ALA A 1029 10.26 -17.20 -2.75
C ALA A 1029 9.12 -17.92 -2.02
N GLN A 1030 8.97 -19.24 -2.15
CA GLN A 1030 7.89 -19.96 -1.47
C GLN A 1030 8.31 -21.34 -0.98
N ILE A 1031 7.68 -21.78 0.10
CA ILE A 1031 7.82 -23.12 0.66
C ILE A 1031 6.49 -23.84 0.56
N ALA A 1032 6.39 -24.93 -0.20
CA ALA A 1032 5.26 -25.85 -0.12
C ALA A 1032 5.53 -26.92 0.95
N PHE A 1033 4.49 -27.32 1.66
CA PHE A 1033 4.50 -28.23 2.79
C PHE A 1033 3.60 -29.44 2.54
N ASN A 1034 3.72 -30.45 3.41
CA ASN A 1034 2.97 -31.71 3.30
C ASN A 1034 1.51 -31.64 3.81
N VAL A 1035 1.12 -30.55 4.49
CA VAL A 1035 -0.24 -30.27 4.99
C VAL A 1035 -0.50 -28.75 5.00
N PRO A 1036 -1.76 -28.28 5.12
CA PRO A 1036 -2.08 -26.84 5.19
C PRO A 1036 -1.47 -26.17 6.42
N ILE A 1037 -0.90 -24.98 6.25
CA ILE A 1037 -0.25 -24.17 7.29
C ILE A 1037 -1.28 -23.40 8.13
N ASP A 1038 -1.08 -23.34 9.44
CA ASP A 1038 -1.84 -22.48 10.36
C ASP A 1038 -1.46 -21.01 10.14
N ALA A 1039 -2.42 -20.21 9.70
CA ALA A 1039 -2.22 -18.79 9.39
C ALA A 1039 -1.76 -17.97 10.61
N ASP A 1040 -2.19 -18.34 11.82
CA ASP A 1040 -1.81 -17.69 13.07
C ASP A 1040 -0.33 -17.93 13.43
N THR A 1041 0.37 -18.80 12.67
CA THR A 1041 1.81 -19.11 12.89
C THR A 1041 2.75 -18.55 11.82
N LEU A 1042 2.26 -17.77 10.84
CA LEU A 1042 3.11 -17.18 9.80
C LEU A 1042 4.22 -16.26 10.34
N GLY A 1043 4.05 -15.69 11.54
CA GLY A 1043 5.11 -14.95 12.26
C GLY A 1043 6.33 -15.78 12.67
N ALA A 1044 6.35 -17.08 12.41
CA ALA A 1044 7.55 -17.93 12.49
C ALA A 1044 8.50 -17.77 11.28
N VAL A 1045 8.11 -16.99 10.26
CA VAL A 1045 8.93 -16.64 9.10
C VAL A 1045 9.63 -15.31 9.35
N VAL A 1046 10.94 -15.28 9.12
CA VAL A 1046 11.80 -14.09 9.22
C VAL A 1046 12.60 -13.98 7.92
N LEU A 1047 12.70 -12.78 7.36
CA LEU A 1047 13.57 -12.49 6.23
C LEU A 1047 14.77 -11.67 6.72
N GLU A 1048 15.99 -12.09 6.40
CA GLU A 1048 17.21 -11.31 6.58
C GLU A 1048 17.74 -10.79 5.24
N ALA A 1049 18.50 -9.70 5.26
CA ALA A 1049 19.42 -9.27 4.21
C ALA A 1049 20.75 -8.87 4.87
N ASP A 1050 21.88 -9.36 4.35
CA ASP A 1050 23.23 -9.17 4.93
C ASP A 1050 23.37 -9.45 6.45
N GLY A 1051 22.46 -10.26 7.01
CA GLY A 1051 22.42 -10.61 8.44
C GLY A 1051 21.67 -9.61 9.34
N GLN A 1052 20.85 -8.71 8.77
CA GLN A 1052 19.83 -7.95 9.49
C GLN A 1052 18.44 -8.37 9.05
N ILE A 1053 17.46 -8.37 9.96
CA ILE A 1053 16.06 -8.67 9.64
C ILE A 1053 15.47 -7.51 8.82
N VAL A 1054 14.77 -7.83 7.73
CA VAL A 1054 14.10 -6.88 6.84
C VAL A 1054 12.60 -7.16 6.76
N PRO A 1055 11.75 -6.14 6.49
CA PRO A 1055 10.32 -6.34 6.31
C PRO A 1055 9.99 -7.26 5.14
N ALA A 1056 9.04 -8.17 5.35
CA ALA A 1056 8.65 -9.16 4.35
C ALA A 1056 7.13 -9.25 4.20
N HIS A 1057 6.67 -9.50 2.96
CA HIS A 1057 5.34 -10.02 2.70
C HIS A 1057 5.36 -11.54 2.89
N VAL A 1058 4.87 -11.99 4.05
CA VAL A 1058 4.67 -13.41 4.35
C VAL A 1058 3.18 -13.72 4.23
N ALA A 1059 2.82 -14.62 3.32
CA ALA A 1059 1.42 -14.97 3.05
C ALA A 1059 1.25 -16.47 2.82
N ARG A 1060 0.16 -17.06 3.30
CA ARG A 1060 -0.18 -18.45 2.99
C ARG A 1060 -0.76 -18.56 1.58
N SER A 1061 -0.35 -19.57 0.83
CA SER A 1061 -0.96 -19.87 -0.48
C SER A 1061 -2.41 -20.33 -0.32
N LEU A 1062 -3.18 -20.21 -1.41
CA LEU A 1062 -4.63 -20.38 -1.39
C LEU A 1062 -5.08 -21.85 -1.26
N SER A 1063 -4.15 -22.80 -1.40
CA SER A 1063 -4.36 -24.21 -1.04
C SER A 1063 -4.19 -24.46 0.46
N GLY A 1064 -3.70 -23.48 1.21
CA GLY A 1064 -3.18 -23.61 2.57
C GLY A 1064 -1.78 -24.25 2.64
N MET A 1065 -1.39 -25.04 1.64
CA MET A 1065 -0.23 -25.94 1.67
C MET A 1065 1.12 -25.25 1.48
N ALA A 1066 1.19 -23.93 1.25
CA ALA A 1066 2.47 -23.24 1.03
C ALA A 1066 2.53 -21.87 1.70
N VAL A 1067 3.74 -21.34 1.89
CA VAL A 1067 4.02 -20.01 2.42
C VAL A 1067 4.87 -19.24 1.42
N THR A 1068 4.33 -18.10 0.98
CA THR A 1068 4.94 -17.08 0.13
C THR A 1068 5.76 -16.13 0.98
N ILE A 1069 6.94 -15.74 0.49
CA ILE A 1069 7.91 -14.87 1.15
C ILE A 1069 8.53 -13.95 0.09
N ALA A 1070 8.42 -12.64 0.29
CA ALA A 1070 9.16 -11.65 -0.49
C ALA A 1070 9.57 -10.47 0.41
N PRO A 1071 10.70 -9.79 0.13
CA PRO A 1071 10.96 -8.50 0.75
C PRO A 1071 9.87 -7.49 0.36
N GLN A 1072 9.50 -6.59 1.28
CA GLN A 1072 8.57 -5.49 0.95
C GLN A 1072 9.25 -4.48 -0.01
N GLU A 1073 10.54 -4.23 0.19
CA GLU A 1073 11.40 -3.46 -0.71
C GLU A 1073 12.53 -4.35 -1.26
N PRO A 1074 12.38 -4.94 -2.46
CA PRO A 1074 13.46 -5.70 -3.09
C PRO A 1074 14.53 -4.76 -3.65
N GLN A 1075 15.80 -5.02 -3.33
CA GLN A 1075 16.96 -4.21 -3.74
C GLN A 1075 17.89 -5.02 -4.65
N ALA A 1076 18.45 -4.36 -5.67
CA ALA A 1076 19.35 -4.97 -6.63
C ALA A 1076 20.63 -5.52 -5.96
N GLU A 1077 21.08 -6.69 -6.43
CA GLU A 1077 22.31 -7.39 -6.00
C GLU A 1077 22.34 -7.84 -4.51
N ILE A 1078 21.32 -7.54 -3.70
CA ILE A 1078 21.19 -8.03 -2.32
C ILE A 1078 20.75 -9.49 -2.29
N THR A 1079 21.43 -10.28 -1.47
CA THR A 1079 21.01 -11.66 -1.12
C THR A 1079 20.19 -11.61 0.16
N TYR A 1080 18.92 -12.01 0.03
CA TYR A 1080 18.00 -12.24 1.12
C TYR A 1080 18.14 -13.68 1.63
N THR A 1081 17.91 -13.88 2.93
CA THR A 1081 17.83 -15.19 3.56
C THR A 1081 16.49 -15.31 4.29
N ALA A 1082 15.58 -16.16 3.80
CA ALA A 1082 14.38 -16.53 4.54
C ALA A 1082 14.69 -17.63 5.55
N TYR A 1083 14.34 -17.41 6.81
CA TYR A 1083 14.31 -18.42 7.86
C TYR A 1083 12.87 -18.72 8.23
N VAL A 1084 12.56 -19.99 8.45
CA VAL A 1084 11.25 -20.43 8.96
C VAL A 1084 11.47 -21.33 10.16
N ASP A 1085 11.07 -20.85 11.34
CA ASP A 1085 11.29 -21.56 12.59
C ASP A 1085 10.27 -22.70 12.82
N THR A 1086 10.69 -23.65 13.66
CA THR A 1086 9.90 -24.76 14.21
C THR A 1086 8.59 -24.36 14.90
N THR A 1087 8.37 -23.08 15.22
CA THR A 1087 7.10 -22.54 15.69
C THR A 1087 6.00 -22.42 14.62
N LEU A 1088 6.34 -22.50 13.32
CA LEU A 1088 5.35 -22.66 12.24
C LEU A 1088 4.59 -23.99 12.43
N LYS A 1089 3.27 -23.98 12.22
CA LYS A 1089 2.42 -25.18 12.35
C LYS A 1089 1.55 -25.42 11.13
N ALA A 1090 1.00 -26.63 11.06
CA ALA A 1090 -0.15 -26.92 10.21
C ALA A 1090 -1.46 -26.52 10.90
N GLU A 1091 -2.56 -26.38 10.13
CA GLU A 1091 -3.92 -26.21 10.65
C GLU A 1091 -4.36 -27.36 11.60
N ASP A 1092 -3.70 -28.52 11.50
CA ASP A 1092 -3.90 -29.66 12.41
C ASP A 1092 -3.11 -29.56 13.74
N GLY A 1093 -2.28 -28.52 13.90
CA GLY A 1093 -1.50 -28.22 15.09
C GLY A 1093 -0.10 -28.83 15.15
N ARG A 1094 0.31 -29.69 14.20
CA ARG A 1094 1.69 -30.22 14.17
C ARG A 1094 2.71 -29.09 13.92
N PRO A 1095 3.88 -29.05 14.59
CA PRO A 1095 4.93 -28.07 14.34
C PRO A 1095 5.88 -28.49 13.20
N LEU A 1096 6.58 -27.51 12.62
CA LEU A 1096 7.67 -27.72 11.67
C LEU A 1096 8.86 -28.42 12.36
N ASN A 1097 9.25 -29.58 11.83
CA ASN A 1097 10.24 -30.49 12.43
C ASN A 1097 11.68 -29.96 12.44
N THR A 1098 12.03 -29.13 11.46
CA THR A 1098 13.38 -28.55 11.33
C THR A 1098 13.25 -27.20 10.67
N ALA A 1099 13.90 -26.19 11.26
CA ALA A 1099 13.89 -24.83 10.73
C ALA A 1099 14.49 -24.80 9.32
N ILE A 1100 13.84 -24.08 8.41
CA ILE A 1100 14.22 -23.97 7.00
C ILE A 1100 15.04 -22.69 6.81
N ARG A 1101 16.03 -22.73 5.92
CA ARG A 1101 16.74 -21.57 5.39
C ARG A 1101 16.62 -21.60 3.86
N ILE A 1102 16.46 -20.43 3.24
CA ILE A 1102 16.46 -20.21 1.80
C ILE A 1102 17.29 -18.96 1.51
N ASP A 1103 18.39 -19.05 0.78
CA ASP A 1103 19.09 -17.88 0.26
C ASP A 1103 18.54 -17.55 -1.14
N PHE A 1104 18.26 -16.29 -1.44
CA PHE A 1104 17.84 -15.84 -2.77
C PHE A 1104 18.19 -14.37 -3.05
N THR A 1105 18.32 -14.01 -4.32
CA THR A 1105 18.39 -12.61 -4.77
C THR A 1105 17.06 -12.25 -5.42
N ALA A 1106 16.63 -10.99 -5.33
CA ALA A 1106 15.39 -10.52 -5.93
C ALA A 1106 15.68 -9.38 -6.91
N GLU A 1107 15.06 -9.39 -8.09
CA GLU A 1107 15.02 -8.19 -8.92
C GLU A 1107 14.19 -7.11 -8.20
N PRO A 1108 14.66 -5.86 -8.14
CA PRO A 1108 13.81 -4.75 -7.70
C PRO A 1108 12.59 -4.61 -8.62
N PRO A 1109 11.55 -3.85 -8.21
CA PRO A 1109 10.67 -3.21 -9.19
C PRO A 1109 11.51 -2.48 -10.26
N ASP A 1110 10.90 -2.08 -11.39
CA ASP A 1110 11.58 -1.03 -12.16
C ASP A 1110 11.76 0.15 -11.18
N PRO A 1111 12.92 0.83 -11.17
CA PRO A 1111 12.94 2.15 -10.56
C PRO A 1111 11.81 2.89 -11.24
N ILE A 1112 10.79 3.30 -10.49
CA ILE A 1112 9.58 3.87 -11.07
C ILE A 1112 10.08 4.94 -12.03
N GLU A 1113 9.84 4.75 -13.33
CA GLU A 1113 9.92 5.88 -14.25
C GLU A 1113 8.76 6.75 -13.81
N VAL A 1114 9.08 7.62 -12.84
CA VAL A 1114 8.39 8.86 -12.59
C VAL A 1114 8.59 9.60 -13.90
N SER A 1115 7.71 9.29 -14.85
CA SER A 1115 7.24 10.18 -15.90
C SER A 1115 7.13 11.53 -15.21
N THR A 1116 8.14 12.37 -15.43
CA THR A 1116 8.58 13.37 -14.44
C THR A 1116 7.39 14.24 -14.09
N ALA A 1117 6.80 14.00 -12.91
CA ALA A 1117 5.38 14.22 -12.66
C ALA A 1117 5.04 15.63 -13.11
N TRP A 1118 4.26 15.72 -14.20
CA TRP A 1118 4.35 16.83 -15.16
C TRP A 1118 4.20 18.17 -14.44
N GLU A 1119 5.33 18.82 -14.12
CA GLU A 1119 5.31 20.07 -13.36
C GLU A 1119 4.43 21.05 -14.15
N PRO A 1120 3.23 21.41 -13.67
CA PRO A 1120 2.29 22.22 -14.45
C PRO A 1120 2.94 23.59 -14.59
N THR A 1121 3.51 23.84 -15.77
CA THR A 1121 4.85 24.43 -15.76
C THR A 1121 4.81 25.91 -15.38
N ARG A 1122 5.04 26.19 -14.10
CA ARG A 1122 5.07 27.56 -13.55
C ARG A 1122 6.11 28.42 -14.27
N GLN A 1123 7.19 27.78 -14.76
CA GLN A 1123 8.18 28.41 -15.66
C GLN A 1123 7.64 28.72 -17.07
N ALA A 1124 6.69 27.96 -17.63
CA ALA A 1124 6.11 28.27 -18.95
C ALA A 1124 5.20 29.50 -18.91
N LEU A 1125 4.36 29.63 -17.88
CA LEU A 1125 3.55 30.82 -17.62
C LEU A 1125 4.38 32.07 -17.26
N LEU A 1126 5.62 31.88 -16.76
CA LEU A 1126 6.55 32.97 -16.49
C LEU A 1126 7.48 33.32 -17.68
N ALA A 1127 7.84 32.33 -18.51
CA ALA A 1127 8.77 32.52 -19.64
C ALA A 1127 8.23 33.49 -20.70
N ASP A 1128 6.93 33.44 -21.00
CA ASP A 1128 6.31 34.29 -22.03
C ASP A 1128 6.18 35.77 -21.59
N ARG A 1129 6.50 36.10 -20.32
CA ARG A 1129 6.64 37.48 -19.84
C ARG A 1129 8.05 38.08 -20.01
N GLN A 1130 9.04 37.32 -20.49
CA GLN A 1130 10.44 37.78 -20.52
C GLN A 1130 11.00 38.13 -21.91
N ILE A 1131 10.15 38.26 -22.94
CA ILE A 1131 10.54 38.67 -24.30
C ILE A 1131 10.38 40.21 -24.50
N ASP A 1132 11.01 41.03 -23.65
CA ASP A 1132 11.29 42.45 -23.97
C ASP A 1132 12.40 43.10 -23.09
N ALA A 1133 13.47 42.37 -22.76
CA ALA A 1133 14.60 42.90 -21.96
C ALA A 1133 15.96 42.27 -22.36
N ASP A 1134 16.55 42.75 -23.46
CA ASP A 1134 17.79 42.20 -24.02
C ASP A 1134 19.08 42.75 -23.33
N ALA A 1135 20.12 41.91 -23.28
CA ALA A 1135 21.53 42.19 -22.91
C ALA A 1135 21.94 42.55 -21.45
N ALA A 1136 22.42 41.54 -20.70
CA ALA A 1136 23.59 41.65 -19.82
C ALA A 1136 24.36 40.30 -19.74
N GLU A 1137 25.62 40.31 -19.28
CA GLU A 1137 26.59 39.21 -19.45
C GLU A 1137 26.49 38.04 -18.44
N ALA A 1138 26.49 36.82 -19.00
CA ALA A 1138 27.35 35.68 -18.67
C ALA A 1138 27.39 35.02 -17.26
N SER A 1139 27.49 33.68 -17.34
CA SER A 1139 28.01 32.71 -16.36
C SER A 1139 27.13 32.35 -15.15
N GLY A 1140 27.22 31.07 -14.77
CA GLY A 1140 26.38 30.41 -13.78
C GLY A 1140 25.95 29.04 -14.31
N ALA A 1141 26.58 27.97 -13.80
CA ALA A 1141 25.92 26.67 -13.80
C ALA A 1141 24.92 26.70 -12.64
N VAL A 1142 23.73 26.12 -12.83
CA VAL A 1142 22.79 25.89 -11.73
C VAL A 1142 23.02 24.45 -11.28
N ASP A 1143 23.28 24.28 -9.99
CA ASP A 1143 23.54 22.98 -9.40
C ASP A 1143 22.28 22.10 -9.44
N ALA A 1144 22.47 20.78 -9.42
CA ALA A 1144 21.36 19.85 -9.25
C ALA A 1144 20.77 20.03 -7.85
N VAL A 1145 19.44 19.97 -7.74
CA VAL A 1145 18.78 19.85 -6.43
C VAL A 1145 19.11 18.47 -5.89
N GLU A 1146 20.07 18.39 -4.98
CA GLU A 1146 20.31 17.16 -4.22
C GLU A 1146 19.06 16.87 -3.39
N GLN A 1147 18.57 15.62 -3.46
CA GLN A 1147 17.60 15.13 -2.49
C GLN A 1147 18.24 15.22 -1.10
N PRO A 1148 17.52 15.62 -0.03
CA PRO A 1148 18.08 15.69 1.31
C PRO A 1148 18.61 14.32 1.71
N ALA A 1149 19.93 14.21 1.84
CA ALA A 1149 20.57 12.97 2.28
C ALA A 1149 20.11 12.66 3.71
N LEU A 1150 19.64 11.42 3.94
CA LEU A 1150 19.07 10.99 5.21
C LEU A 1150 20.00 11.37 6.38
N THR A 1151 19.57 12.29 7.24
CA THR A 1151 20.42 12.81 8.33
C THR A 1151 20.36 11.95 9.60
N GLY A 1152 19.50 10.93 9.67
CA GLY A 1152 19.49 10.01 10.80
C GLY A 1152 18.40 8.94 10.81
N GLN A 1153 18.43 8.13 11.86
CA GLN A 1153 17.36 7.18 12.23
C GLN A 1153 17.02 7.34 13.72
N GLY A 1154 15.80 6.97 14.08
CA GLY A 1154 15.29 7.03 15.44
C GLY A 1154 13.99 6.25 15.63
N GLU A 1155 13.33 6.53 16.74
CA GLU A 1155 12.06 5.96 17.17
C GLU A 1155 11.16 7.09 17.68
N ILE A 1156 9.91 7.12 17.26
CA ILE A 1156 8.86 8.00 17.79
C ILE A 1156 7.84 7.16 18.56
N THR A 1157 7.47 7.62 19.75
CA THR A 1157 6.39 7.02 20.56
C THR A 1157 5.20 7.97 20.62
N LEU A 1158 4.02 7.48 20.24
CA LEU A 1158 2.74 8.18 20.27
C LEU A 1158 1.89 7.67 21.45
N GLU A 1159 1.46 8.56 22.33
CA GLU A 1159 0.70 8.23 23.55
C GLU A 1159 -0.82 8.12 23.26
N LEU A 1160 -1.20 7.23 22.33
CA LEU A 1160 -2.59 7.01 21.88
C LEU A 1160 -3.39 6.12 22.87
N GLY A 1161 -3.32 6.46 24.17
CA GLY A 1161 -3.97 5.73 25.27
C GLY A 1161 -3.18 4.51 25.75
N GLU A 1162 -2.64 3.71 24.84
CA GLU A 1162 -1.45 2.88 25.09
C GLU A 1162 -0.31 3.38 24.16
N PRO A 1163 0.93 3.51 24.66
CA PRO A 1163 2.03 4.06 23.87
C PRO A 1163 2.45 3.13 22.73
N ILE A 1164 2.45 3.66 21.51
CA ILE A 1164 2.88 2.96 20.29
C ILE A 1164 4.22 3.55 19.83
N SER A 1165 5.27 2.74 19.84
CA SER A 1165 6.60 3.11 19.34
C SER A 1165 6.77 2.64 17.88
N LEU A 1166 7.16 3.57 17.00
CA LEU A 1166 7.32 3.38 15.56
C LEU A 1166 8.73 3.80 15.13
N PRO A 1167 9.35 3.13 14.14
CA PRO A 1167 10.62 3.57 13.56
C PRO A 1167 10.44 4.89 12.81
N ALA A 1168 11.35 5.83 13.03
CA ALA A 1168 11.35 7.13 12.37
C ALA A 1168 12.69 7.37 11.65
N ARG A 1169 12.65 8.05 10.50
CA ARG A 1169 13.84 8.58 9.83
C ARG A 1169 13.96 10.05 10.19
N ILE A 1170 15.19 10.52 10.40
CA ILE A 1170 15.46 11.95 10.54
C ILE A 1170 15.83 12.46 9.14
N LEU A 1171 14.92 13.23 8.56
CA LEU A 1171 15.10 13.85 7.25
C LEU A 1171 16.07 15.02 7.38
N ARG A 1172 15.84 15.90 8.36
CA ARG A 1172 16.62 17.11 8.61
C ARG A 1172 16.88 17.32 10.10
N CYS A 1173 18.07 17.80 10.43
CA CYS A 1173 18.45 18.17 11.79
C CYS A 1173 19.43 19.35 11.73
N GLU A 1174 18.96 20.55 12.05
CA GLU A 1174 19.76 21.78 12.03
C GLU A 1174 20.10 22.25 13.44
N THR A 1175 21.35 22.68 13.66
CA THR A 1175 21.86 23.06 14.98
C THR A 1175 22.53 24.42 14.99
N VAL A 1176 22.22 25.25 15.98
CA VAL A 1176 22.93 26.51 16.25
C VAL A 1176 23.92 26.28 17.39
N GLY A 1177 25.16 25.94 17.03
CA GLY A 1177 26.19 25.54 17.99
C GLY A 1177 26.08 24.07 18.42
N ALA A 1178 26.88 23.68 19.42
CA ALA A 1178 27.13 22.27 19.75
C ALA A 1178 26.13 21.62 20.72
N GLU A 1179 25.12 22.33 21.20
CA GLU A 1179 24.23 21.89 22.29
C GLU A 1179 22.72 22.12 22.03
N SER A 1180 22.34 22.66 20.85
CA SER A 1180 20.94 23.02 20.55
C SER A 1180 20.55 22.82 19.08
N VAL A 1181 19.49 22.04 18.86
CA VAL A 1181 18.79 21.91 17.56
C VAL A 1181 17.79 23.06 17.41
N THR A 1182 17.69 23.62 16.21
CA THR A 1182 16.73 24.67 15.82
C THR A 1182 15.64 24.17 14.87
N GLN A 1183 15.91 23.14 14.08
CA GLN A 1183 14.90 22.44 13.28
C GLN A 1183 15.18 20.94 13.28
N LEU A 1184 14.15 20.13 13.53
CA LEU A 1184 14.15 18.68 13.43
C LEU A 1184 12.98 18.27 12.54
N GLU A 1185 13.23 17.46 11.52
CA GLU A 1185 12.24 17.02 10.54
C GLU A 1185 12.35 15.48 10.48
N ILE A 1186 11.27 14.79 10.79
CA ILE A 1186 11.22 13.33 10.85
C ILE A 1186 10.06 12.79 10.02
N ASP A 1187 10.22 11.63 9.39
CA ASP A 1187 9.09 10.85 8.87
C ASP A 1187 9.01 9.45 9.49
N PHE A 1188 7.81 8.93 9.60
CA PHE A 1188 7.50 7.60 10.11
C PHE A 1188 6.23 7.06 9.45
N GLU A 1189 6.08 5.74 9.44
CA GLU A 1189 4.96 5.06 8.80
C GLU A 1189 3.94 4.63 9.87
N THR A 1190 2.67 5.02 9.71
CA THR A 1190 1.60 4.67 10.68
C THR A 1190 0.87 3.39 10.30
N THR A 1191 0.63 3.20 9.00
CA THR A 1191 0.28 1.90 8.38
C THR A 1191 1.05 1.78 7.06
N PRO A 1192 1.30 0.57 6.51
CA PRO A 1192 2.13 0.40 5.31
C PRO A 1192 1.65 1.23 4.11
N GLY A 1193 2.42 2.24 3.72
CA GLY A 1193 2.08 3.26 2.72
C GLY A 1193 1.74 4.64 3.29
N ASP A 1194 1.25 4.73 4.53
CA ASP A 1194 0.83 5.97 5.19
C ASP A 1194 1.98 6.63 5.96
N TRP A 1195 2.76 7.44 5.24
CA TRP A 1195 3.87 8.20 5.80
C TRP A 1195 3.40 9.53 6.41
N VAL A 1196 3.74 9.74 7.68
CA VAL A 1196 3.52 10.97 8.43
C VAL A 1196 4.86 11.66 8.64
N GLU A 1197 4.92 12.94 8.30
CA GLU A 1197 6.06 13.81 8.52
C GLU A 1197 5.74 14.76 9.69
N ILE A 1198 6.71 14.96 10.59
CA ILE A 1198 6.65 15.94 11.67
C ILE A 1198 7.86 16.86 11.55
N ALA A 1199 7.59 18.14 11.30
CA ALA A 1199 8.58 19.21 11.33
C ALA A 1199 8.46 19.97 12.66
N MET A 1200 9.56 20.08 13.39
CA MET A 1200 9.62 20.66 14.72
C MET A 1200 10.73 21.72 14.78
N SER A 1201 10.34 22.98 14.83
CA SER A 1201 11.24 24.13 14.81
C SER A 1201 11.22 24.92 16.13
N ARG A 1202 12.30 25.65 16.42
CA ARG A 1202 12.40 26.54 17.58
C ARG A 1202 12.36 27.99 17.12
N ASP A 1203 11.36 28.73 17.59
CA ASP A 1203 11.21 30.16 17.32
C ASP A 1203 12.06 31.02 18.27
N GLN A 1204 12.15 32.32 17.99
CA GLN A 1204 13.05 33.29 18.61
C GLN A 1204 12.81 33.48 20.12
N GLU A 1205 11.61 33.17 20.63
CA GLU A 1205 11.27 33.24 22.06
C GLU A 1205 11.44 31.90 22.81
N GLU A 1206 12.22 30.96 22.26
CA GLU A 1206 12.37 29.57 22.74
C GLU A 1206 11.11 28.68 22.67
N ALA A 1207 9.97 29.21 22.19
CA ALA A 1207 8.81 28.41 21.82
C ALA A 1207 9.18 27.35 20.76
N LEU A 1208 8.50 26.21 20.82
CA LEU A 1208 8.64 25.12 19.86
C LEU A 1208 7.35 25.05 19.03
N ILE A 1209 7.51 25.14 17.71
CA ILE A 1209 6.44 24.94 16.73
C ILE A 1209 6.56 23.52 16.21
N VAL A 1210 5.45 22.79 16.16
CA VAL A 1210 5.35 21.49 15.52
C VAL A 1210 4.29 21.54 14.43
N GLU A 1211 4.66 21.10 13.24
CA GLU A 1211 3.80 20.92 12.07
C GLU A 1211 3.76 19.42 11.76
N ILE A 1212 2.57 18.90 11.41
CA ILE A 1212 2.38 17.51 10.99
C ILE A 1212 1.68 17.46 9.64
N SER A 1213 2.21 16.68 8.70
CA SER A 1213 1.64 16.46 7.37
C SER A 1213 1.70 14.97 6.97
N PRO A 1214 0.79 14.48 6.12
CA PRO A 1214 1.05 13.28 5.35
C PRO A 1214 2.13 13.62 4.33
N ARG A 1215 3.12 12.74 4.15
CA ARG A 1215 4.30 13.04 3.35
C ARG A 1215 3.94 13.46 1.91
N GLY A 1216 4.28 14.69 1.54
CA GLY A 1216 3.95 15.27 0.24
C GLY A 1216 2.52 15.81 0.09
N ARG A 1217 1.77 16.01 1.18
CA ARG A 1217 0.47 16.69 1.22
C ARG A 1217 0.55 17.96 2.11
N GLU A 1218 -0.54 18.70 2.19
CA GLU A 1218 -0.64 19.89 3.06
C GLU A 1218 -0.56 19.55 4.56
N ILE A 1219 -0.28 20.56 5.37
CA ILE A 1219 -0.13 20.45 6.82
C ILE A 1219 -1.51 20.18 7.45
N MET A 1220 -1.66 19.05 8.14
CA MET A 1220 -2.91 18.67 8.83
C MET A 1220 -3.10 19.40 10.16
N ALA A 1221 -2.02 19.68 10.88
CA ALA A 1221 -2.08 20.46 12.12
C ALA A 1221 -0.77 21.21 12.38
N ILE A 1222 -0.91 22.36 13.04
CA ILE A 1222 0.18 23.10 13.64
C ILE A 1222 -0.11 23.18 15.14
N SER A 1223 0.91 23.07 15.98
CA SER A 1223 0.79 23.20 17.43
C SER A 1223 2.03 23.89 18.00
N GLN A 1224 1.83 24.81 18.94
CA GLN A 1224 2.90 25.59 19.56
C GLN A 1224 2.91 25.33 21.07
N GLY A 1225 4.11 25.18 21.64
CA GLY A 1225 4.27 24.89 23.07
C GLY A 1225 5.65 25.24 23.61
N SER A 1226 5.76 25.24 24.94
CA SER A 1226 6.93 25.72 25.67
C SER A 1226 7.54 24.67 26.59
N ALA A 1227 8.71 24.98 27.17
CA ALA A 1227 9.34 24.14 28.18
C ALA A 1227 8.50 24.00 29.47
N ASP A 1228 7.60 24.93 29.78
CA ASP A 1228 6.67 24.84 30.91
C ASP A 1228 5.51 23.85 30.64
N ASP A 1229 5.17 23.63 29.36
CA ASP A 1229 4.24 22.59 28.91
C ASP A 1229 4.89 21.19 28.83
N GLY A 1230 6.16 21.08 29.23
CA GLY A 1230 6.94 19.85 29.18
C GLY A 1230 7.56 19.54 27.81
N TRP A 1231 7.36 20.41 26.81
CA TRP A 1231 7.95 20.24 25.48
C TRP A 1231 9.47 20.42 25.55
N TYR A 1232 10.20 19.70 24.71
CA TYR A 1232 11.63 19.94 24.54
C TYR A 1232 12.13 19.46 23.19
N LEU A 1233 13.19 20.12 22.72
CA LEU A 1233 14.06 19.66 21.64
C LEU A 1233 15.51 19.78 22.14
N ARG A 1234 16.23 18.65 22.20
CA ARG A 1234 17.55 18.53 22.85
C ARG A 1234 18.51 17.64 22.06
N LEU A 1235 19.77 18.07 21.95
CA LEU A 1235 20.87 17.30 21.40
C LEU A 1235 21.89 16.99 22.51
N VAL A 1236 22.41 15.76 22.57
CA VAL A 1236 23.47 15.35 23.50
C VAL A 1236 24.51 14.54 22.72
N GLY A 1237 25.53 15.22 22.18
CA GLY A 1237 26.44 14.63 21.20
C GLY A 1237 25.74 14.54 19.84
N GLU A 1238 25.65 13.35 19.27
CA GLU A 1238 24.87 13.07 18.05
C GLU A 1238 23.44 12.61 18.38
N HIS A 1239 23.13 12.30 19.64
CA HIS A 1239 21.79 11.82 20.02
C HIS A 1239 20.80 12.97 20.21
N VAL A 1240 19.76 13.00 19.37
CA VAL A 1240 18.67 13.98 19.42
C VAL A 1240 17.45 13.37 20.11
N SER A 1241 16.75 14.19 20.90
CA SER A 1241 15.53 13.80 21.62
C SER A 1241 14.52 14.95 21.62
N ALA A 1242 13.25 14.64 21.37
CA ALA A 1242 12.17 15.62 21.35
C ALA A 1242 10.91 15.10 22.05
N ARG A 1243 10.07 16.03 22.53
CA ARG A 1243 8.73 15.76 23.08
C ARG A 1243 7.83 16.98 22.85
N ALA A 1244 6.60 16.75 22.42
CA ALA A 1244 5.59 17.78 22.19
C ALA A 1244 4.16 17.18 22.16
N HIS A 1245 3.17 18.01 21.87
CA HIS A 1245 1.78 17.60 21.66
C HIS A 1245 1.26 18.09 20.30
N LEU A 1246 0.28 17.38 19.76
CA LEU A 1246 -0.41 17.71 18.52
C LEU A 1246 -1.92 17.79 18.77
N GLY A 1247 -2.56 18.85 18.28
CA GLY A 1247 -4.01 19.06 18.40
C GLY A 1247 -4.46 19.69 19.72
N GLU A 1248 -5.71 20.13 19.76
CA GLU A 1248 -6.31 20.84 20.90
C GLU A 1248 -7.31 19.99 21.69
N GLY A 1249 -7.50 20.34 22.97
CA GLY A 1249 -8.64 19.85 23.77
C GLY A 1249 -8.51 18.40 24.23
N SER A 1250 -9.53 17.58 23.93
CA SER A 1250 -9.59 16.16 24.32
C SER A 1250 -8.78 15.25 23.41
N ASP A 1251 -8.46 15.72 22.22
CA ASP A 1251 -7.97 14.89 21.10
C ASP A 1251 -6.45 15.11 20.90
N GLN A 1252 -5.82 15.71 21.92
CA GLN A 1252 -4.40 16.04 22.00
C GLN A 1252 -3.54 14.77 22.07
N VAL A 1253 -2.75 14.54 21.02
CA VAL A 1253 -1.80 13.42 20.96
C VAL A 1253 -0.44 13.89 21.47
N GLU A 1254 0.05 13.29 22.56
CA GLU A 1254 1.44 13.48 22.98
C GLU A 1254 2.37 12.55 22.19
N PHE A 1255 3.52 13.09 21.76
CA PHE A 1255 4.60 12.28 21.18
C PHE A 1255 5.95 12.59 21.84
N ALA A 1256 6.81 11.57 21.87
CA ALA A 1256 8.21 11.68 22.25
C ALA A 1256 9.07 10.87 21.28
N MET A 1257 10.14 11.46 20.76
CA MET A 1257 11.03 10.81 19.79
C MET A 1257 12.50 10.86 20.23
N SER A 1258 13.29 9.88 19.79
CA SER A 1258 14.74 9.85 20.03
C SER A 1258 15.49 9.17 18.88
N GLY A 1259 16.66 9.67 18.50
CA GLY A 1259 17.44 9.15 17.37
C GLY A 1259 18.86 9.69 17.30
N GLU A 1260 19.62 9.34 16.27
CA GLU A 1260 20.94 9.88 15.99
C GLU A 1260 20.87 10.88 14.82
N CYS A 1261 21.39 12.08 15.03
CA CYS A 1261 21.46 13.18 14.08
C CYS A 1261 22.90 13.33 13.57
N TYR A 1262 23.16 12.88 12.35
CA TYR A 1262 24.46 12.90 11.70
C TYR A 1262 24.71 14.26 11.05
N LEU A 1263 25.27 15.19 11.81
CA LEU A 1263 25.67 16.50 11.33
C LEU A 1263 26.80 16.37 10.28
N PRO A 1264 26.74 17.09 9.13
CA PRO A 1264 27.85 17.15 8.18
C PRO A 1264 29.09 17.85 8.80
N PRO A 1265 30.32 17.43 8.43
CA PRO A 1265 31.57 17.75 9.14
C PRO A 1265 32.25 19.08 8.78
#